data_AF-A0A6P6N907-F1
#
_entry.id   AF-A0A6P6N907-F1
#
_cell.length_a   1.000
_cell.length_b   1.000
_cell.length_c   1.000
_cell.angle_alpha   90.00
_cell.angle_beta   90.00
_cell.angle_gamma   90.00
#
_symmetry.space_group_name_H-M   'P 1'
#
loop_
_entity.id
_entity.type
_entity.pdbx_description
1 polymer ?
#
loop_
_entity_poly.entity_id
_entity_poly.type
_entity_poly.pdbx_seq_one_letter_code
_entity_poly.pdbx_strand_id
1 'polypeptide(L)'
;MAGNIPSGLLEACLVLGVSNERLKDIHLTQLQGKGKEPLVEAEVLQVHAPPFVTKESSSNGTQQDLDSAFCRGQRRRSFKKKRDRPLSTISDSGQTNEPVVSGSDDLSVPQNIDLIALLQLCFPDGLRITNESREDSYHFLVFTDVFGNQTHGVVAQYCKPVHYQQDNGIHQNSQQLKKLQRLYTTFSICVISKYPYYNALRDCLSSFLLQLKTSRMCDFEEQVKEFSAKMALVPIPPPGPLNVVFNLRPFLIELPSRLDVDRPVMDLDLHLPFLCFKPKQILQIISSILMEQRVVFLSTNWAKLTLVSECFMVFIHPLRWQHPFVPVLSRQMLDFIMAPTAFVMGCHTSHFEEVAEELDDLVLIDIDKGTVSSSTSNRFDLPDVPLTAKDCFIFRAKGLQLHYDLDVCDAASRSDINDQRAHRRQWQRKVNSVILNVSMELIVNIFSEVCDFLNYEHRVFNSEEFLRSREMTDHTFYKKVLDTHIFHSFLRDRLNQRNDAFTRMQLNIRSSESRRIKTLTVSPRRPTMEAINRKFVQPENGLNRRLGMSMPNLADHRLLTVPIRQTSMGTMTFQSAGSWSPSRPIKTFKLPDFPPPLSYQYVQNYYNDLIRDLSKAISGASPDDSALLARYYYLRGLVNSVAGKRLDALTDFQSLYKTDMEIFPAEMLNVLVESLPVEERKTAERRPDLKRLISRVKRESDRERARPVDGGSVKRFKLPKKHLHMEDFVRRVQESGIVRDQGTIQRLFEALTVGQQKQVDPETFCFFYNFWKESEGASQDVDLPVVVLEHLETDECVYKLSSSVKTSHGVGKIAMTQRRLFLLTEGRPGYFEITKFRDIEDVKISSAPFLLLRIPTLKIKTSHRKETFEANLKSECDVWHLMIREMWAGRKMADNHKDPQFMEQALTNVLLMDAVVGSLQSQKAIFAATKLAYFDKKKHEVPTTVPETTSETLKHKINPSLDQTAPQAVDILLYTPGQLGVSELDGGGNPKLWCALSDGKVLVFDAASWTMQHNSVQVGKSRLNCMLAVNQQQLWIGSKDSFIYIINSRSVSCNKQLMEHRGAVTGLALEERTDRFSQTLAYSCSEDSSVIVWDVSTLQVKGQFRVPCVRPQSLQIHNGMLWCCGGDCLLEVRRNGTVHRKVSLPNHLLSSPRGFSSFLLFNESEQLWAGFADAGELCVWHCRDLNKPFIRIQLKDCTAVVCMIRVKNQIWVGCHGRSPEGKTRGKIYVLNKDRYTVEKELMAHEDSVQTLCSAEDRYVLSGAARADGKIGIWKVE
;
A
#
# COMPACT_ATOMS: atom_id res chain seq x y z
N MET A 1 -30.24 -10.32 -1.02
CA MET A 1 -29.26 -9.21 -0.90
C MET A 1 -29.98 -7.86 -1.00
N ALA A 2 -30.88 -7.57 -0.06
CA ALA A 2 -31.60 -6.29 0.00
C ALA A 2 -31.26 -5.65 1.35
N GLY A 3 -30.37 -4.66 1.35
CA GLY A 3 -29.92 -4.01 2.58
C GLY A 3 -28.66 -3.17 2.40
N ASN A 4 -28.62 -2.23 1.46
CA ASN A 4 -27.46 -1.34 1.29
C ASN A 4 -27.89 0.13 1.19
N ILE A 5 -28.64 0.61 2.19
CA ILE A 5 -28.58 2.02 2.57
C ILE A 5 -27.33 2.14 3.46
N PRO A 6 -26.46 3.14 3.28
CA PRO A 6 -25.34 3.35 4.20
C PRO A 6 -25.87 3.48 5.64
N SER A 7 -25.36 2.62 6.51
CA SER A 7 -25.61 2.65 7.93
C SER A 7 -25.17 4.00 8.51
N GLY A 8 -26.08 4.70 9.20
CA GLY A 8 -25.70 5.79 10.09
C GLY A 8 -24.87 5.29 11.26
N LEU A 9 -24.67 6.12 12.28
CA LEU A 9 -23.99 5.69 13.52
C LEU A 9 -24.67 4.48 14.20
N LEU A 10 -25.98 4.30 14.00
CA LEU A 10 -26.79 3.25 14.64
C LEU A 10 -27.26 2.18 13.64
N GLU A 11 -26.97 0.92 13.94
CA GLU A 11 -27.61 -0.26 13.33
C GLU A 11 -28.85 -0.70 14.12
N ALA A 12 -28.70 -0.82 15.45
CA ALA A 12 -29.79 -1.19 16.36
C ALA A 12 -29.53 -0.67 17.78
N CYS A 13 -30.60 -0.38 18.52
CA CYS A 13 -30.60 -0.06 19.95
C CYS A 13 -31.56 -1.02 20.66
N LEU A 14 -31.08 -1.75 21.65
CA LEU A 14 -31.85 -2.77 22.38
C LEU A 14 -31.97 -2.41 23.85
N VAL A 15 -33.15 -2.66 24.42
CA VAL A 15 -33.38 -2.59 25.87
C VAL A 15 -33.65 -3.99 26.39
N LEU A 16 -32.88 -4.39 27.40
CA LEU A 16 -32.83 -5.74 27.94
C LEU A 16 -33.02 -5.67 29.46
N GLY A 17 -33.75 -6.61 30.06
CA GLY A 17 -34.00 -6.65 31.50
C GLY A 17 -35.15 -7.58 31.86
N VAL A 18 -35.82 -7.33 32.98
CA VAL A 18 -37.02 -8.08 33.39
C VAL A 18 -38.29 -7.28 33.09
N SER A 19 -39.33 -7.92 32.57
CA SER A 19 -40.64 -7.28 32.41
C SER A 19 -41.27 -6.88 33.75
N ASN A 20 -42.08 -5.83 33.72
CA ASN A 20 -42.81 -5.35 34.90
C ASN A 20 -43.78 -6.41 35.46
N GLU A 21 -44.27 -7.34 34.64
CA GLU A 21 -45.15 -8.43 35.09
C GLU A 21 -44.37 -9.47 35.92
N ARG A 22 -43.21 -9.94 35.42
CA ARG A 22 -42.34 -10.86 36.17
C ARG A 22 -41.77 -10.22 37.44
N LEU A 23 -41.43 -8.93 37.41
CA LEU A 23 -40.98 -8.21 38.60
C LEU A 23 -42.05 -8.18 39.70
N LYS A 24 -43.33 -8.10 39.36
CA LYS A 24 -44.44 -8.19 40.33
C LYS A 24 -44.54 -9.57 40.95
N ASP A 25 -44.43 -10.63 40.15
CA ASP A 25 -44.51 -12.02 40.63
C ASP A 25 -43.34 -12.36 41.58
N ILE A 26 -42.12 -11.91 41.25
CA ILE A 26 -40.93 -12.14 42.08
C ILE A 26 -41.04 -11.38 43.40
N HIS A 27 -41.55 -10.15 43.39
CA HIS A 27 -41.75 -9.36 44.60
C HIS A 27 -42.80 -9.99 45.54
N LEU A 28 -43.92 -10.48 44.99
CA LEU A 28 -44.95 -11.22 45.75
C LEU A 28 -44.40 -12.50 46.38
N THR A 29 -43.48 -13.18 45.68
CA THR A 29 -42.82 -14.41 46.17
C THR A 29 -41.80 -14.11 47.28
N GLN A 30 -41.05 -13.01 47.20
CA GLN A 30 -40.11 -12.60 48.25
C GLN A 30 -40.80 -12.15 49.55
N LEU A 31 -42.00 -11.57 49.47
CA LEU A 31 -42.82 -11.25 50.65
C LEU A 31 -43.26 -12.49 51.45
N GLN A 32 -43.23 -13.68 50.85
CA GLN A 32 -43.61 -14.96 51.48
C GLN A 32 -42.45 -15.70 52.18
N GLY A 33 -41.26 -15.09 52.29
CA GLY A 33 -40.22 -15.52 53.25
C GLY A 33 -39.43 -16.78 52.90
N LYS A 34 -39.22 -17.12 51.61
CA LYS A 34 -38.33 -18.21 51.21
C LYS A 34 -37.21 -17.76 50.24
N GLY A 35 -35.96 -17.93 50.68
CA GLY A 35 -34.80 -18.21 49.81
C GLY A 35 -33.98 -17.02 49.29
N LYS A 36 -32.69 -17.28 49.04
CA LYS A 36 -31.62 -16.38 48.53
C LYS A 36 -32.04 -15.55 47.31
N GLU A 37 -31.34 -14.43 47.08
CA GLU A 37 -31.45 -13.58 45.88
C GLU A 37 -31.56 -14.42 44.59
N PRO A 38 -32.71 -14.44 43.90
CA PRO A 38 -32.90 -15.29 42.73
C PRO A 38 -32.15 -14.71 41.52
N LEU A 39 -31.40 -15.56 40.81
CA LEU A 39 -30.98 -15.30 39.42
C LEU A 39 -32.23 -15.27 38.55
N VAL A 40 -32.41 -14.18 37.79
CA VAL A 40 -33.58 -13.97 36.93
C VAL A 40 -33.14 -14.03 35.48
N GLU A 41 -33.94 -14.69 34.65
CA GLU A 41 -33.71 -14.73 33.21
C GLU A 41 -34.08 -13.38 32.59
N ALA A 42 -33.10 -12.76 31.91
CA ALA A 42 -33.31 -11.51 31.19
C ALA A 42 -34.11 -11.75 29.89
N GLU A 43 -34.86 -10.75 29.47
CA GLU A 43 -35.65 -10.76 28.23
C GLU A 43 -35.44 -9.46 27.43
N VAL A 44 -35.66 -9.56 26.11
CA VAL A 44 -35.62 -8.41 25.21
C VAL A 44 -36.92 -7.61 25.36
N LEU A 45 -36.80 -6.40 25.90
CA LEU A 45 -37.95 -5.54 26.19
C LEU A 45 -38.32 -4.65 25.01
N GLN A 46 -37.31 -4.11 24.31
CA GLN A 46 -37.49 -3.22 23.16
C GLN A 46 -36.35 -3.42 22.15
N VAL A 47 -36.67 -3.31 20.86
CA VAL A 47 -35.70 -3.29 19.75
C VAL A 47 -36.03 -2.10 18.86
N HIS A 48 -35.07 -1.18 18.72
CA HIS A 48 -35.19 0.05 17.94
C HIS A 48 -34.14 0.02 16.82
N ALA A 49 -34.59 -0.07 15.56
CA ALA A 49 -33.71 -0.08 14.39
C ALA A 49 -34.24 0.88 13.29
N PRO A 50 -33.35 1.53 12.52
CA PRO A 50 -33.76 2.35 11.37
C PRO A 50 -34.60 1.54 10.35
N PRO A 51 -35.51 2.18 9.59
CA PRO A 51 -35.88 3.60 9.64
C PRO A 51 -36.89 3.92 10.74
N PHE A 52 -36.74 5.09 11.36
CA PHE A 52 -37.62 5.59 12.44
C PHE A 52 -38.80 6.43 11.94
N VAL A 53 -38.81 6.76 10.65
CA VAL A 53 -39.78 7.66 10.02
C VAL A 53 -40.24 7.04 8.70
N THR A 54 -41.54 7.03 8.45
CA THR A 54 -42.14 6.56 7.18
C THR A 54 -43.05 7.64 6.60
N LYS A 55 -43.17 7.70 5.27
CA LYS A 55 -43.97 8.69 4.56
C LYS A 55 -45.46 8.29 4.67
N GLU A 56 -46.29 9.11 5.29
CA GLU A 56 -47.74 8.89 5.29
C GLU A 56 -48.30 9.16 3.88
N SER A 57 -48.97 8.17 3.29
CA SER A 57 -49.67 8.33 2.03
C SER A 57 -50.94 9.15 2.26
N SER A 58 -50.96 10.39 1.80
CA SER A 58 -52.18 11.20 1.70
C SER A 58 -53.20 10.49 0.80
N SER A 59 -54.30 10.04 1.38
CA SER A 59 -55.45 9.52 0.67
C SER A 59 -56.11 10.65 -0.13
N ASN A 60 -55.94 10.65 -1.45
CA ASN A 60 -56.91 11.21 -2.41
C ASN A 60 -56.66 10.62 -3.82
N GLY A 61 -57.58 9.76 -4.25
CA GLY A 61 -58.05 9.55 -5.63
C GLY A 61 -57.04 9.31 -6.78
N THR A 62 -56.93 8.03 -7.17
CA THR A 62 -56.70 7.52 -8.55
C THR A 62 -55.44 7.98 -9.31
N GLN A 63 -54.35 7.24 -9.11
CA GLN A 63 -53.42 6.84 -10.19
C GLN A 63 -52.70 5.55 -9.81
N GLN A 64 -52.87 4.50 -10.62
CA GLN A 64 -52.05 3.28 -10.57
C GLN A 64 -50.66 3.63 -11.09
N ASP A 65 -49.64 3.65 -10.23
CA ASP A 65 -48.24 3.58 -10.66
C ASP A 65 -47.32 3.00 -9.57
N LEU A 66 -46.30 2.29 -10.04
CA LEU A 66 -45.40 1.34 -9.37
C LEU A 66 -44.39 1.95 -8.38
N ASP A 67 -44.74 3.00 -7.63
CA ASP A 67 -43.87 3.61 -6.63
C ASP A 67 -44.07 3.01 -5.23
N SER A 68 -43.55 1.81 -4.96
CA SER A 68 -43.51 1.29 -3.58
C SER A 68 -42.43 0.22 -3.28
N ALA A 69 -41.17 0.42 -3.71
CA ALA A 69 -40.08 -0.50 -3.36
C ALA A 69 -39.32 -0.14 -2.07
N PHE A 70 -39.48 1.08 -1.52
CA PHE A 70 -38.77 1.53 -0.30
C PHE A 70 -39.62 1.48 0.99
N CYS A 71 -40.89 1.10 0.94
CA CYS A 71 -41.81 1.19 2.10
C CYS A 71 -42.79 -0.01 2.23
N ARG A 72 -42.45 -1.20 1.73
CA ARG A 72 -43.19 -2.42 2.10
C ARG A 72 -42.47 -3.14 3.24
N GLY A 73 -42.67 -2.63 4.45
CA GLY A 73 -42.51 -3.35 5.70
C GLY A 73 -43.79 -3.14 6.49
N GLN A 74 -44.45 -4.24 6.86
CA GLN A 74 -45.76 -4.28 7.53
C GLN A 74 -45.88 -3.29 8.70
N ARG A 75 -47.12 -2.84 8.96
CA ARG A 75 -47.52 -1.97 10.09
C ARG A 75 -46.76 -2.35 11.37
N ARG A 76 -45.77 -1.52 11.75
CA ARG A 76 -44.94 -1.70 12.96
C ARG A 76 -45.70 -1.17 14.17
N ARG A 77 -46.21 -2.07 15.01
CA ARG A 77 -46.65 -1.77 16.38
C ARG A 77 -45.70 -2.48 17.34
N SER A 78 -45.21 -1.77 18.36
CA SER A 78 -44.57 -2.40 19.52
C SER A 78 -45.63 -3.24 20.25
N PHE A 79 -45.44 -4.55 20.32
CA PHE A 79 -46.31 -5.44 21.07
C PHE A 79 -45.55 -6.08 22.23
N LYS A 80 -46.14 -5.97 23.44
CA LYS A 80 -45.74 -6.73 24.63
C LYS A 80 -46.23 -8.16 24.48
N LYS A 81 -45.34 -9.14 24.68
CA LYS A 81 -45.65 -10.58 24.66
C LYS A 81 -46.43 -10.94 25.94
N LYS A 82 -47.68 -11.37 25.81
CA LYS A 82 -48.49 -11.96 26.89
C LYS A 82 -48.62 -13.45 26.57
N ARG A 83 -48.27 -14.36 27.49
CA ARG A 83 -48.49 -15.81 27.29
C ARG A 83 -49.06 -16.50 28.51
N ASP A 84 -50.02 -17.37 28.22
CA ASP A 84 -50.85 -18.18 29.10
C ASP A 84 -50.11 -19.22 29.96
N ARG A 85 -50.82 -19.66 31.00
CA ARG A 85 -50.44 -20.59 32.09
C ARG A 85 -50.04 -22.01 31.62
N PRO A 86 -49.28 -22.77 32.43
CA PRO A 86 -48.80 -24.11 32.08
C PRO A 86 -49.80 -25.22 32.44
N LEU A 87 -49.82 -26.29 31.64
CA LEU A 87 -50.46 -27.57 31.97
C LEU A 87 -49.42 -28.69 31.99
N SER A 88 -49.63 -29.59 32.94
CA SER A 88 -48.76 -30.63 33.45
C SER A 88 -48.55 -31.84 32.53
N THR A 89 -47.43 -32.50 32.76
CA THR A 89 -46.90 -33.77 32.25
C THR A 89 -47.82 -34.98 32.40
N ILE A 90 -47.82 -35.93 31.44
CA ILE A 90 -47.26 -37.32 31.54
C ILE A 90 -47.72 -38.24 30.36
N SER A 91 -46.74 -39.02 29.87
CA SER A 91 -46.71 -40.37 29.24
C SER A 91 -47.22 -40.68 27.82
N ASP A 92 -46.23 -41.09 27.02
CA ASP A 92 -46.04 -42.37 26.30
C ASP A 92 -46.52 -42.66 24.86
N SER A 93 -45.53 -43.21 24.14
CA SER A 93 -45.54 -44.18 23.04
C SER A 93 -45.66 -43.70 21.58
N GLY A 94 -44.68 -44.15 20.77
CA GLY A 94 -44.93 -44.68 19.42
C GLY A 94 -44.62 -43.81 18.20
N GLN A 95 -43.45 -44.09 17.57
CA GLN A 95 -43.16 -44.12 16.13
C GLN A 95 -43.63 -43.01 15.16
N THR A 96 -42.62 -42.48 14.44
CA THR A 96 -42.59 -42.06 13.02
C THR A 96 -43.31 -40.77 12.56
N ASN A 97 -42.59 -40.07 11.66
CA ASN A 97 -42.93 -38.91 10.83
C ASN A 97 -42.68 -37.53 11.45
N GLU A 98 -41.56 -36.92 11.03
CA GLU A 98 -41.32 -35.48 11.19
C GLU A 98 -42.41 -34.67 10.46
N PRO A 99 -43.08 -33.72 11.14
CA PRO A 99 -43.75 -32.63 10.47
C PRO A 99 -42.95 -31.34 10.64
N VAL A 100 -42.80 -30.66 9.50
CA VAL A 100 -42.42 -29.25 9.35
C VAL A 100 -43.14 -28.38 10.39
N VAL A 101 -42.40 -27.79 11.32
CA VAL A 101 -42.96 -26.80 12.26
C VAL A 101 -42.97 -25.43 11.58
N SER A 102 -44.17 -25.03 11.20
CA SER A 102 -44.57 -23.70 10.76
C SER A 102 -44.48 -22.67 11.91
N GLY A 103 -43.76 -21.58 11.65
CA GLY A 103 -44.07 -20.20 12.04
C GLY A 103 -44.24 -19.88 13.53
N SER A 104 -43.20 -19.33 14.16
CA SER A 104 -43.36 -18.39 15.28
C SER A 104 -43.05 -16.97 14.79
N ASP A 105 -44.06 -16.11 14.85
CA ASP A 105 -44.17 -14.83 14.17
C ASP A 105 -43.08 -13.77 14.47
N ASP A 106 -42.77 -13.04 13.40
CA ASP A 106 -41.73 -12.03 13.14
C ASP A 106 -41.56 -10.88 14.17
N LEU A 107 -40.45 -10.91 14.90
CA LEU A 107 -39.72 -9.70 15.31
C LEU A 107 -38.75 -9.36 14.17
N SER A 108 -38.89 -8.20 13.52
CA SER A 108 -37.97 -7.78 12.44
C SER A 108 -36.62 -7.32 13.01
N VAL A 109 -35.80 -8.27 13.44
CA VAL A 109 -34.40 -8.09 13.86
C VAL A 109 -33.55 -8.01 12.59
N PRO A 110 -32.53 -7.13 12.51
CA PRO A 110 -31.53 -7.22 11.44
C PRO A 110 -30.99 -8.66 11.33
N GLN A 111 -30.94 -9.23 10.12
CA GLN A 111 -30.67 -10.67 9.87
C GLN A 111 -29.37 -11.21 10.49
N ASN A 112 -28.48 -10.33 10.95
CA ASN A 112 -27.15 -10.66 11.47
C ASN A 112 -27.01 -10.53 13.00
N ILE A 113 -28.10 -10.26 13.74
CA ILE A 113 -28.06 -10.05 15.20
C ILE A 113 -28.76 -11.20 15.91
N ASP A 114 -27.98 -12.03 16.60
CA ASP A 114 -28.52 -13.08 17.48
C ASP A 114 -28.96 -12.48 18.82
N LEU A 115 -30.28 -12.33 18.99
CA LEU A 115 -30.89 -11.80 20.21
C LEU A 115 -30.66 -12.68 21.45
N ILE A 116 -30.47 -14.00 21.26
CA ILE A 116 -30.29 -14.94 22.38
C ILE A 116 -28.88 -14.76 22.95
N ALA A 117 -27.86 -14.74 22.10
CA ALA A 117 -26.48 -14.45 22.51
C ALA A 117 -26.37 -13.06 23.18
N LEU A 118 -27.08 -12.06 22.64
CA LEU A 118 -27.07 -10.68 23.18
C LEU A 118 -27.55 -10.58 24.63
N LEU A 119 -28.54 -11.38 25.05
CA LEU A 119 -29.01 -11.39 26.43
C LEU A 119 -27.91 -11.82 27.39
N GLN A 120 -27.18 -12.88 27.03
CA GLN A 120 -26.08 -13.41 27.83
C GLN A 120 -24.88 -12.45 27.84
N LEU A 121 -24.58 -11.80 26.71
CA LEU A 121 -23.47 -10.85 26.60
C LEU A 121 -23.74 -9.49 27.26
N CYS A 122 -25.00 -9.08 27.35
CA CYS A 122 -25.40 -7.87 28.06
C CYS A 122 -25.48 -8.07 29.58
N PHE A 123 -25.65 -9.31 30.04
CA PHE A 123 -25.61 -9.70 31.46
C PHE A 123 -24.73 -10.94 31.64
N PRO A 124 -23.40 -10.83 31.47
CA PRO A 124 -22.51 -11.98 31.44
C PRO A 124 -22.42 -12.74 32.77
N ASP A 125 -22.67 -12.05 33.90
CA ASP A 125 -22.77 -12.63 35.25
C ASP A 125 -24.20 -13.12 35.62
N GLY A 126 -25.14 -13.03 34.67
CA GLY A 126 -26.57 -13.18 34.88
C GLY A 126 -27.20 -11.94 35.53
N LEU A 127 -28.54 -11.83 35.41
CA LEU A 127 -29.31 -10.73 35.97
C LEU A 127 -29.76 -11.06 37.40
N ARG A 128 -29.54 -10.13 38.34
CA ARG A 128 -29.88 -10.28 39.76
C ARG A 128 -30.74 -9.11 40.25
N ILE A 129 -31.65 -9.39 41.17
CA ILE A 129 -32.43 -8.38 41.89
C ILE A 129 -31.79 -8.18 43.26
N THR A 130 -31.45 -6.93 43.58
CA THR A 130 -30.70 -6.58 44.80
C THR A 130 -31.50 -5.63 45.68
N ASN A 131 -31.16 -5.59 46.97
CA ASN A 131 -31.76 -4.65 47.93
C ASN A 131 -31.06 -3.27 47.93
N GLU A 132 -29.97 -3.15 47.20
CA GLU A 132 -29.15 -1.95 47.09
C GLU A 132 -29.03 -1.50 45.63
N SER A 133 -28.96 -0.19 45.43
CA SER A 133 -28.71 0.40 44.12
C SER A 133 -27.23 0.23 43.76
N ARG A 134 -26.95 -0.25 42.55
CA ARG A 134 -25.59 -0.29 42.00
C ARG A 134 -25.32 0.94 41.12
N GLU A 135 -24.05 1.29 40.97
CA GLU A 135 -23.62 2.31 40.01
C GLU A 135 -23.81 1.82 38.57
N ASP A 136 -23.92 2.78 37.64
CA ASP A 136 -24.03 2.46 36.21
C ASP A 136 -22.69 1.88 35.73
N SER A 137 -22.74 0.76 35.01
CA SER A 137 -21.55 0.13 34.43
C SER A 137 -21.64 0.09 32.90
N TYR A 138 -20.48 0.04 32.25
CA TYR A 138 -20.38 0.00 30.81
C TYR A 138 -19.41 -1.09 30.39
N HIS A 139 -19.74 -1.80 29.33
CA HIS A 139 -18.82 -2.71 28.65
C HIS A 139 -19.08 -2.70 27.15
N PHE A 140 -18.20 -3.34 26.40
CA PHE A 140 -18.17 -3.27 24.95
C PHE A 140 -18.19 -4.66 24.36
N LEU A 141 -18.87 -4.83 23.22
CA LEU A 141 -19.05 -6.11 22.55
C LEU A 141 -18.52 -6.02 21.13
N VAL A 142 -18.02 -7.14 20.62
CA VAL A 142 -17.67 -7.30 19.21
C VAL A 142 -18.33 -8.58 18.71
N PHE A 143 -19.11 -8.46 17.66
CA PHE A 143 -19.73 -9.60 16.98
C PHE A 143 -19.01 -9.82 15.66
N THR A 144 -18.52 -11.04 15.47
CA THR A 144 -17.83 -11.45 14.25
C THR A 144 -18.75 -12.36 13.43
N ASP A 145 -19.01 -12.01 12.17
CA ASP A 145 -19.81 -12.84 11.27
C ASP A 145 -18.99 -13.97 10.63
N VAL A 146 -19.65 -14.85 9.86
CA VAL A 146 -19.01 -15.99 9.18
C VAL A 146 -17.98 -15.59 8.12
N PHE A 147 -17.97 -14.32 7.70
CA PHE A 147 -17.02 -13.76 6.74
C PHE A 147 -15.89 -12.97 7.43
N GLY A 148 -15.88 -12.93 8.77
CA GLY A 148 -14.92 -12.17 9.55
C GLY A 148 -15.22 -10.66 9.65
N ASN A 149 -16.40 -10.21 9.22
CA ASN A 149 -16.80 -8.81 9.43
C ASN A 149 -17.18 -8.59 10.89
N GLN A 150 -16.82 -7.42 11.41
CA GLN A 150 -17.05 -7.06 12.81
C GLN A 150 -18.15 -6.00 12.92
N THR A 151 -19.05 -6.19 13.88
CA THR A 151 -19.98 -5.16 14.37
C THR A 151 -19.75 -4.94 15.85
N HIS A 152 -19.96 -3.72 16.32
CA HIS A 152 -19.48 -3.27 17.61
C HIS A 152 -20.66 -2.80 18.47
N GLY A 153 -20.73 -3.29 19.70
CA GLY A 153 -21.76 -2.94 20.67
C GLY A 153 -21.20 -2.15 21.85
N VAL A 154 -21.96 -1.17 22.34
CA VAL A 154 -21.70 -0.52 23.63
C VAL A 154 -22.89 -0.77 24.54
N VAL A 155 -22.62 -1.36 25.69
CA VAL A 155 -23.62 -1.76 26.66
C VAL A 155 -23.53 -0.83 27.86
N ALA A 156 -24.67 -0.26 28.27
CA ALA A 156 -24.80 0.47 29.52
C ALA A 156 -25.80 -0.27 30.42
N GLN A 157 -25.33 -0.76 31.55
CA GLN A 157 -26.18 -1.34 32.59
C GLN A 157 -26.47 -0.25 33.62
N TYR A 158 -27.75 0.02 33.86
CA TYR A 158 -28.15 1.01 34.87
C TYR A 158 -29.19 0.40 35.81
N CYS A 159 -29.08 0.78 37.08
CA CYS A 159 -29.91 0.24 38.14
C CYS A 159 -31.18 1.07 38.32
N LYS A 160 -32.34 0.41 38.41
CA LYS A 160 -33.64 1.07 38.60
C LYS A 160 -34.40 0.46 39.79
N PRO A 161 -35.04 1.29 40.64
CA PRO A 161 -35.93 0.80 41.69
C PRO A 161 -37.21 0.20 41.12
N VAL A 162 -37.61 -0.97 41.62
CA VAL A 162 -38.89 -1.61 41.28
C VAL A 162 -40.04 -0.78 41.89
N HIS A 163 -40.90 -0.20 41.06
CA HIS A 163 -42.02 0.66 41.49
C HIS A 163 -43.37 -0.08 41.37
N TYR A 164 -44.22 0.03 42.40
CA TYR A 164 -45.59 -0.48 42.42
C TYR A 164 -46.59 0.67 42.32
N GLN A 165 -47.45 0.66 41.31
CA GLN A 165 -48.67 1.47 41.30
C GLN A 165 -49.81 0.62 41.88
N GLN A 166 -50.26 0.98 43.08
CA GLN A 166 -51.48 0.46 43.66
C GLN A 166 -52.64 1.23 43.03
N ASP A 167 -53.34 0.60 42.09
CA ASP A 167 -54.57 1.20 41.55
C ASP A 167 -55.67 1.11 42.64
N ASN A 168 -56.42 2.19 42.78
CA ASN A 168 -57.26 2.51 43.94
C ASN A 168 -58.33 1.46 44.29
N GLY A 169 -58.39 1.09 45.57
CA GLY A 169 -59.53 0.45 46.22
C GLY A 169 -59.47 0.70 47.72
N ILE A 170 -60.30 1.63 48.19
CA ILE A 170 -60.42 2.11 49.58
C ILE A 170 -60.62 0.93 50.55
N HIS A 171 -59.84 0.86 51.64
CA HIS A 171 -60.34 0.89 53.03
C HIS A 171 -59.19 0.91 54.04
N GLN A 172 -59.39 1.74 55.06
CA GLN A 172 -58.51 2.02 56.19
C GLN A 172 -58.22 0.75 57.01
N ASN A 173 -56.95 0.53 57.36
CA ASN A 173 -56.56 0.44 58.77
C ASN A 173 -55.04 0.51 58.92
N SER A 174 -54.62 1.60 59.53
CA SER A 174 -53.26 1.88 59.96
C SER A 174 -52.94 1.09 61.23
N GLN A 175 -52.09 0.07 61.11
CA GLN A 175 -51.00 -0.28 62.04
C GLN A 175 -50.27 -1.53 61.53
N GLN A 176 -48.93 -1.46 61.46
CA GLN A 176 -47.97 -2.45 60.91
C GLN A 176 -47.73 -2.47 59.39
N LEU A 177 -47.30 -1.34 58.80
CA LEU A 177 -46.52 -1.41 57.56
C LEU A 177 -45.03 -1.58 57.93
N LYS A 178 -44.54 -2.83 57.98
CA LYS A 178 -43.09 -3.11 58.01
C LYS A 178 -42.44 -2.31 56.88
N LYS A 179 -41.35 -1.60 57.18
CA LYS A 179 -40.52 -0.84 56.22
C LYS A 179 -40.26 -1.71 54.98
N LEU A 180 -41.03 -1.51 53.90
CA LEU A 180 -40.90 -2.28 52.66
C LEU A 180 -39.47 -2.08 52.14
N GLN A 181 -38.70 -3.17 52.05
CA GLN A 181 -37.37 -3.13 51.45
C GLN A 181 -37.52 -2.77 49.97
N ARG A 182 -36.80 -1.72 49.55
CA ARG A 182 -36.81 -1.23 48.17
C ARG A 182 -35.93 -2.14 47.32
N LEU A 183 -36.55 -2.92 46.44
CA LEU A 183 -35.83 -3.77 45.50
C LEU A 183 -35.35 -2.96 44.29
N TYR A 184 -34.19 -3.33 43.78
CA TYR A 184 -33.58 -2.77 42.59
C TYR A 184 -33.32 -3.87 41.56
N THR A 185 -33.51 -3.52 40.29
CA THR A 185 -33.21 -4.41 39.15
C THR A 185 -32.37 -3.65 38.14
N THR A 186 -31.52 -4.38 37.41
CA THR A 186 -30.63 -3.80 36.41
C THR A 186 -31.25 -3.93 35.03
N PHE A 187 -31.28 -2.83 34.29
CA PHE A 187 -31.61 -2.83 32.87
C PHE A 187 -30.37 -2.54 32.05
N SER A 188 -30.31 -3.10 30.85
CA SER A 188 -29.22 -2.89 29.91
C SER A 188 -29.74 -2.20 28.65
N ILE A 189 -29.01 -1.18 28.20
CA ILE A 189 -29.21 -0.53 26.91
C ILE A 189 -27.98 -0.84 26.05
N CYS A 190 -28.18 -1.54 24.95
CA CYS A 190 -27.12 -1.92 24.01
C CYS A 190 -27.28 -1.16 22.69
N VAL A 191 -26.25 -0.37 22.33
CA VAL A 191 -26.18 0.35 21.05
C VAL A 191 -25.20 -0.36 20.13
N ILE A 192 -25.65 -0.72 18.93
CA ILE A 192 -24.87 -1.46 17.94
C ILE A 192 -24.54 -0.55 16.76
N SER A 193 -23.27 -0.57 16.36
CA SER A 193 -22.68 0.23 15.27
C SER A 193 -21.80 -0.66 14.39
N LYS A 194 -21.73 -0.34 13.10
CA LYS A 194 -20.80 -0.98 12.16
C LYS A 194 -19.33 -0.68 12.48
N TYR A 195 -19.04 0.47 13.10
CA TYR A 195 -17.68 0.94 13.39
C TYR A 195 -17.42 1.05 14.90
N PRO A 196 -16.17 0.86 15.37
CA PRO A 196 -15.79 0.82 16.78
C PRO A 196 -15.71 2.21 17.44
N TYR A 197 -16.82 2.96 17.44
CA TYR A 197 -16.95 4.27 18.10
C TYR A 197 -17.19 4.13 19.61
N TYR A 198 -16.32 3.37 20.31
CA TYR A 198 -16.52 2.97 21.69
C TYR A 198 -16.66 4.15 22.65
N ASN A 199 -15.74 5.11 22.61
CA ASN A 199 -15.76 6.28 23.48
C ASN A 199 -16.93 7.20 23.16
N ALA A 200 -17.18 7.47 21.87
CA ALA A 200 -18.28 8.33 21.45
C ALA A 200 -19.67 7.75 21.78
N LEU A 201 -19.88 6.45 21.60
CA LEU A 201 -21.14 5.78 21.95
C LEU A 201 -21.34 5.64 23.46
N ARG A 202 -20.27 5.37 24.22
CA ARG A 202 -20.31 5.44 25.70
C ARG A 202 -20.73 6.83 26.14
N ASP A 203 -20.11 7.87 25.57
CA ASP A 203 -20.43 9.27 25.85
C ASP A 203 -21.90 9.59 25.50
N CYS A 204 -22.43 9.03 24.41
CA CYS A 204 -23.84 9.17 24.05
C CYS A 204 -24.78 8.53 25.09
N LEU A 205 -24.48 7.30 25.50
CA LEU A 205 -25.25 6.58 26.51
C LEU A 205 -25.18 7.26 27.88
N SER A 206 -24.01 7.78 28.29
CA SER A 206 -23.88 8.53 29.54
C SER A 206 -24.71 9.81 29.55
N SER A 207 -24.75 10.54 28.42
CA SER A 207 -25.64 11.70 28.27
C SER A 207 -27.12 11.31 28.38
N PHE A 208 -27.48 10.20 27.74
CA PHE A 208 -28.85 9.70 27.76
C PHE A 208 -29.29 9.19 29.14
N LEU A 209 -28.45 8.43 29.85
CA LEU A 209 -28.75 7.95 31.20
C LEU A 209 -28.97 9.09 32.19
N LEU A 210 -28.26 10.22 32.04
CA LEU A 210 -28.49 11.42 32.86
C LEU A 210 -29.90 12.01 32.62
N GLN A 211 -30.35 12.03 31.37
CA GLN A 211 -31.71 12.46 31.01
C GLN A 211 -32.77 11.47 31.52
N LEU A 212 -32.50 10.17 31.41
CA LEU A 212 -33.39 9.13 31.93
C LEU A 212 -33.57 9.21 33.46
N LYS A 213 -32.50 9.46 34.21
CA LYS A 213 -32.53 9.58 35.68
C LYS A 213 -33.37 10.77 36.18
N THR A 214 -33.47 11.82 35.36
CA THR A 214 -34.24 13.04 35.67
C THR A 214 -35.68 13.00 35.16
N SER A 215 -36.04 11.99 34.36
CA SER A 215 -37.33 11.87 33.69
C SER A 215 -38.34 11.00 34.43
N ARG A 216 -39.64 11.15 34.11
CA ARG A 216 -40.70 10.30 34.67
C ARG A 216 -40.65 8.91 34.04
N MET A 217 -40.96 7.89 34.82
CA MET A 217 -40.88 6.49 34.38
C MET A 217 -41.87 6.11 33.27
N CYS A 218 -42.94 6.89 33.07
CA CYS A 218 -43.91 6.70 31.99
C CYS A 218 -43.35 7.03 30.60
N ASP A 219 -42.27 7.83 30.53
CA ASP A 219 -41.73 8.35 29.27
C ASP A 219 -40.55 7.52 28.75
N PHE A 220 -40.16 6.45 29.46
CA PHE A 220 -38.95 5.68 29.17
C PHE A 220 -38.91 5.11 27.74
N GLU A 221 -40.01 4.51 27.26
CA GLU A 221 -40.08 3.93 25.91
C GLU A 221 -39.96 5.00 24.82
N GLU A 222 -40.60 6.16 25.02
CA GLU A 222 -40.53 7.28 24.08
C GLU A 222 -39.12 7.90 24.06
N GLN A 223 -38.48 8.05 25.22
CA GLN A 223 -37.13 8.59 25.33
C GLN A 223 -36.07 7.69 24.68
N VAL A 224 -36.16 6.37 24.85
CA VAL A 224 -35.26 5.42 24.17
C VAL A 224 -35.47 5.47 22.66
N LYS A 225 -36.72 5.55 22.20
CA LYS A 225 -37.04 5.69 20.78
C LYS A 225 -36.50 7.00 20.21
N GLU A 226 -36.65 8.10 20.95
CA GLU A 226 -36.13 9.43 20.57
C GLU A 226 -34.60 9.42 20.46
N PHE A 227 -33.93 8.88 21.48
CA PHE A 227 -32.47 8.69 21.49
C PHE A 227 -32.00 7.86 20.29
N SER A 228 -32.63 6.71 20.06
CA SER A 228 -32.27 5.79 18.97
C SER A 228 -32.38 6.47 17.60
N ALA A 229 -33.46 7.22 17.38
CA ALA A 229 -33.63 7.94 16.13
C ALA A 229 -32.64 9.10 15.96
N LYS A 230 -32.29 9.84 17.03
CA LYS A 230 -31.23 10.86 16.97
C LYS A 230 -29.91 10.25 16.52
N MET A 231 -29.52 9.08 17.05
CA MET A 231 -28.29 8.39 16.66
C MET A 231 -28.33 7.94 15.19
N ALA A 232 -29.48 7.51 14.68
CA ALA A 232 -29.64 7.12 13.28
C ALA A 232 -29.51 8.28 12.28
N LEU A 233 -29.70 9.54 12.72
CA LEU A 233 -29.52 10.72 11.89
C LEU A 233 -28.05 11.15 11.75
N VAL A 234 -27.14 10.58 12.55
CA VAL A 234 -25.71 10.94 12.54
C VAL A 234 -24.97 10.20 11.42
N PRO A 235 -24.42 10.90 10.42
CA PRO A 235 -23.62 10.28 9.37
C PRO A 235 -22.22 9.89 9.85
N ILE A 236 -21.67 8.80 9.30
CA ILE A 236 -20.29 8.39 9.55
C ILE A 236 -19.32 9.30 8.74
N PRO A 237 -18.25 9.84 9.37
CA PRO A 237 -17.25 10.62 8.65
C PRO A 237 -16.52 9.78 7.59
N PRO A 238 -16.35 10.29 6.35
CA PRO A 238 -15.52 9.63 5.33
C PRO A 238 -14.03 9.70 5.69
N PRO A 239 -13.19 8.74 5.25
CA PRO A 239 -11.76 8.75 5.52
C PRO A 239 -11.06 10.06 5.11
N GLY A 240 -10.17 10.56 5.96
CA GLY A 240 -9.37 11.77 5.78
C GLY A 240 -9.52 12.76 6.93
N PRO A 241 -9.20 14.05 6.70
CA PRO A 241 -8.98 15.04 7.77
C PRO A 241 -10.26 15.69 8.30
N LEU A 242 -11.43 15.04 8.20
CA LEU A 242 -12.72 15.62 8.60
C LEU A 242 -13.45 14.80 9.67
N ASN A 243 -13.46 15.28 10.90
CA ASN A 243 -14.28 14.73 11.98
C ASN A 243 -15.70 15.30 11.95
N VAL A 244 -16.67 14.53 12.44
CA VAL A 244 -18.07 14.96 12.60
C VAL A 244 -18.36 15.20 14.07
N VAL A 245 -19.01 16.31 14.42
CA VAL A 245 -19.37 16.65 15.80
C VAL A 245 -20.85 16.96 15.92
N PHE A 246 -21.49 16.52 17.00
CA PHE A 246 -22.91 16.80 17.25
C PHE A 246 -23.20 17.03 18.73
N ASN A 247 -24.30 17.73 18.99
CA ASN A 247 -24.75 18.08 20.34
C ASN A 247 -25.69 16.99 20.90
N LEU A 248 -25.32 16.41 22.05
CA LEU A 248 -26.20 15.59 22.86
C LEU A 248 -26.06 16.03 24.32
N ARG A 249 -26.80 17.09 24.68
CA ARG A 249 -26.63 17.83 25.94
C ARG A 249 -26.63 16.90 27.16
N PRO A 250 -25.67 17.06 28.09
CA PRO A 250 -24.72 18.18 28.20
C PRO A 250 -23.44 18.06 27.35
N PHE A 251 -23.32 17.02 26.54
CA PHE A 251 -22.07 16.67 25.86
C PHE A 251 -22.01 17.10 24.39
N LEU A 252 -20.82 17.54 23.98
CA LEU A 252 -20.42 17.65 22.59
C LEU A 252 -19.67 16.37 22.18
N ILE A 253 -20.32 15.57 21.32
CA ILE A 253 -19.79 14.28 20.86
C ILE A 253 -19.00 14.49 19.57
N GLU A 254 -17.81 13.90 19.50
CA GLU A 254 -16.95 13.94 18.32
C GLU A 254 -16.75 12.53 17.79
N LEU A 255 -17.06 12.33 16.51
CA LEU A 255 -16.77 11.12 15.75
C LEU A 255 -15.48 11.31 14.96
N PRO A 256 -14.38 10.62 15.33
CA PRO A 256 -13.15 10.66 14.55
C PRO A 256 -13.32 10.00 13.18
N SER A 257 -12.69 10.60 12.18
CA SER A 257 -12.52 10.00 10.86
C SER A 257 -11.41 8.96 10.83
N ARG A 258 -11.48 8.03 9.88
CA ARG A 258 -10.35 7.16 9.53
C ARG A 258 -9.27 7.98 8.85
N LEU A 259 -8.00 7.69 9.10
CA LEU A 259 -6.89 8.40 8.45
C LEU A 259 -6.81 8.11 6.94
N ASP A 260 -7.05 6.86 6.56
CA ASP A 260 -7.13 6.37 5.17
C ASP A 260 -8.21 5.27 5.08
N VAL A 261 -8.52 4.78 3.88
CA VAL A 261 -9.58 3.76 3.65
C VAL A 261 -9.26 2.44 4.37
N ASP A 262 -7.98 2.15 4.58
CA ASP A 262 -7.45 0.85 4.97
C ASP A 262 -7.12 0.73 6.46
N ARG A 263 -7.08 1.86 7.18
CA ARG A 263 -6.90 1.94 8.62
C ARG A 263 -8.24 1.84 9.36
N PRO A 264 -8.24 1.20 10.54
CA PRO A 264 -9.42 1.19 11.40
C PRO A 264 -9.78 2.60 11.89
N VAL A 265 -11.05 2.77 12.29
CA VAL A 265 -11.48 3.95 13.06
C VAL A 265 -10.76 3.92 14.40
N MET A 266 -10.21 5.07 14.82
CA MET A 266 -9.45 5.19 16.05
C MET A 266 -10.22 5.98 17.12
N ASP A 267 -11.18 5.33 17.78
CA ASP A 267 -11.91 5.86 18.94
C ASP A 267 -11.63 5.04 20.22
N LEU A 268 -10.34 4.77 20.45
CA LEU A 268 -9.82 3.89 21.49
C LEU A 268 -8.59 4.47 22.18
N ASP A 269 -8.39 4.12 23.46
CA ASP A 269 -7.29 4.55 24.30
C ASP A 269 -6.10 3.57 24.15
N LEU A 270 -5.21 3.79 23.18
CA LEU A 270 -4.14 2.83 22.86
C LEU A 270 -3.07 2.67 23.94
N HIS A 271 -3.09 3.51 24.97
CA HIS A 271 -2.17 3.41 26.10
C HIS A 271 -2.61 2.34 27.12
N LEU A 272 -3.85 1.82 27.05
CA LEU A 272 -4.37 0.86 28.05
C LEU A 272 -3.49 -0.39 28.21
N PRO A 273 -3.02 -1.09 27.15
CA PRO A 273 -2.12 -2.23 27.33
C PRO A 273 -0.81 -1.87 28.04
N PHE A 274 -0.27 -0.67 27.84
CA PHE A 274 0.95 -0.20 28.49
C PHE A 274 0.74 0.16 29.96
N LEU A 275 -0.50 0.40 30.40
CA LEU A 275 -0.85 0.53 31.81
C LEU A 275 -1.06 -0.84 32.48
N CYS A 276 -1.50 -1.85 31.73
CA CYS A 276 -1.77 -3.19 32.26
C CYS A 276 -0.56 -4.13 32.23
N PHE A 277 0.34 -3.98 31.26
CA PHE A 277 1.43 -4.92 30.99
C PHE A 277 2.78 -4.22 30.88
N LYS A 278 3.87 -4.91 31.25
CA LYS A 278 5.21 -4.43 30.91
C LYS A 278 5.47 -4.67 29.41
N PRO A 279 6.40 -3.92 28.78
CA PRO A 279 6.69 -4.08 27.35
C PRO A 279 7.01 -5.51 26.90
N LYS A 280 7.64 -6.32 27.76
CA LYS A 280 7.93 -7.73 27.48
C LYS A 280 6.65 -8.56 27.31
N GLN A 281 5.66 -8.40 28.20
CA GLN A 281 4.38 -9.10 28.09
C GLN A 281 3.59 -8.63 26.87
N ILE A 282 3.62 -7.34 26.54
CA ILE A 282 3.00 -6.83 25.30
C ILE A 282 3.57 -7.54 24.07
N LEU A 283 4.91 -7.71 24.00
CA LEU A 283 5.55 -8.46 22.92
C LEU A 283 5.16 -9.94 22.90
N GLN A 284 5.02 -10.60 24.07
CA GLN A 284 4.56 -11.99 24.14
C GLN A 284 3.13 -12.15 23.59
N ILE A 285 2.24 -11.21 23.91
CA ILE A 285 0.86 -11.20 23.42
C ILE A 285 0.84 -10.96 21.91
N ILE A 286 1.59 -9.96 21.42
CA ILE A 286 1.74 -9.71 19.97
C ILE A 286 2.30 -10.95 19.26
N SER A 287 3.34 -11.58 19.82
CA SER A 287 3.94 -12.81 19.27
C SER A 287 2.90 -13.93 19.14
N SER A 288 2.09 -14.14 20.19
CA SER A 288 1.02 -15.15 20.22
C SER A 288 -0.03 -14.92 19.14
N ILE A 289 -0.41 -13.65 18.92
CA ILE A 289 -1.34 -13.26 17.86
C ILE A 289 -0.71 -13.46 16.48
N LEU A 290 0.54 -13.04 16.27
CA LEU A 290 1.23 -13.23 14.98
C LEU A 290 1.46 -14.69 14.62
N MET A 291 1.55 -15.58 15.61
CA MET A 291 1.64 -17.04 15.44
C MET A 291 0.27 -17.73 15.42
N GLU A 292 -0.84 -16.97 15.39
CA GLU A 292 -2.21 -17.49 15.39
C GLU A 292 -2.46 -18.54 16.50
N GLN A 293 -2.06 -18.23 17.73
CA GLN A 293 -2.35 -19.08 18.90
C GLN A 293 -3.79 -18.88 19.38
N ARG A 294 -4.28 -19.81 20.22
CA ARG A 294 -5.57 -19.70 20.92
C ARG A 294 -5.40 -18.84 22.17
N VAL A 295 -5.89 -17.62 22.13
CA VAL A 295 -5.65 -16.60 23.16
C VAL A 295 -6.93 -16.31 23.94
N VAL A 296 -6.86 -16.38 25.27
CA VAL A 296 -7.96 -16.01 26.18
C VAL A 296 -7.50 -14.87 27.10
N PHE A 297 -8.16 -13.72 26.98
CA PHE A 297 -8.01 -12.60 27.90
C PHE A 297 -8.91 -12.77 29.13
N LEU A 298 -8.38 -12.47 30.31
CA LEU A 298 -9.06 -12.61 31.59
C LEU A 298 -9.05 -11.28 32.33
N SER A 299 -10.20 -10.85 32.83
CA SER A 299 -10.31 -9.70 33.73
C SER A 299 -11.57 -9.79 34.58
N THR A 300 -11.51 -9.23 35.77
CA THR A 300 -12.68 -8.92 36.61
C THR A 300 -13.56 -7.80 36.03
N ASN A 301 -13.03 -7.04 35.05
CA ASN A 301 -13.73 -5.93 34.42
C ASN A 301 -13.99 -6.23 32.93
N TRP A 302 -15.25 -6.48 32.60
CA TRP A 302 -15.73 -6.74 31.24
C TRP A 302 -15.35 -5.65 30.21
N ALA A 303 -15.24 -4.39 30.64
CA ALA A 303 -14.82 -3.30 29.76
C ALA A 303 -13.35 -3.42 29.35
N LYS A 304 -12.47 -3.86 30.26
CA LYS A 304 -11.04 -4.02 29.98
C LYS A 304 -10.80 -5.08 28.93
N LEU A 305 -11.54 -6.20 28.97
CA LEU A 305 -11.42 -7.28 28.00
C LEU A 305 -11.49 -6.74 26.57
N THR A 306 -12.57 -6.06 26.21
CA THR A 306 -12.74 -5.54 24.85
C THR A 306 -11.74 -4.44 24.51
N LEU A 307 -11.56 -3.44 25.38
CA LEU A 307 -10.70 -2.28 25.07
C LEU A 307 -9.23 -2.68 24.92
N VAL A 308 -8.72 -3.57 25.79
CA VAL A 308 -7.32 -4.02 25.74
C VAL A 308 -7.11 -4.95 24.56
N SER A 309 -8.00 -5.91 24.32
CA SER A 309 -7.89 -6.84 23.17
C SER A 309 -7.94 -6.11 21.83
N GLU A 310 -8.81 -5.10 21.68
CA GLU A 310 -8.87 -4.22 20.49
C GLU A 310 -7.57 -3.46 20.25
N CYS A 311 -6.91 -2.97 21.31
CA CYS A 311 -5.62 -2.28 21.16
C CYS A 311 -4.58 -3.19 20.50
N PHE A 312 -4.55 -4.49 20.82
CA PHE A 312 -3.64 -5.44 20.20
C PHE A 312 -3.96 -5.68 18.72
N MET A 313 -5.24 -5.68 18.32
CA MET A 313 -5.64 -5.75 16.91
C MET A 313 -5.17 -4.51 16.13
N VAL A 314 -5.11 -3.35 16.79
CA VAL A 314 -4.54 -2.12 16.20
C VAL A 314 -3.01 -2.16 16.14
N PHE A 315 -2.33 -2.73 17.14
CA PHE A 315 -0.86 -2.76 17.20
C PHE A 315 -0.22 -3.61 16.11
N ILE A 316 -0.93 -4.62 15.60
CA ILE A 316 -0.42 -5.50 14.53
C ILE A 316 -0.63 -4.91 13.13
N HIS A 317 -1.28 -3.76 12.97
CA HIS A 317 -1.51 -3.15 11.65
C HIS A 317 -0.18 -2.95 10.88
N PRO A 318 -0.11 -3.24 9.55
CA PRO A 318 -1.20 -3.54 8.62
C PRO A 318 -1.62 -5.00 8.56
N LEU A 319 -1.06 -5.88 9.40
CA LEU A 319 -1.53 -7.25 9.49
C LEU A 319 -2.97 -7.26 10.04
N ARG A 320 -3.80 -8.18 9.55
CA ARG A 320 -5.23 -8.26 9.91
C ARG A 320 -5.55 -9.66 10.43
N TRP A 321 -6.05 -9.73 11.65
CA TRP A 321 -6.59 -10.96 12.22
C TRP A 321 -7.74 -11.49 11.34
N GLN A 322 -7.74 -12.79 11.03
CA GLN A 322 -8.72 -13.44 10.15
C GLN A 322 -9.59 -14.47 10.88
N HIS A 323 -9.31 -14.74 12.15
CA HIS A 323 -9.97 -15.77 12.95
C HIS A 323 -11.03 -15.16 13.89
N PRO A 324 -11.84 -15.96 14.60
CA PRO A 324 -12.81 -15.43 15.55
C PRO A 324 -12.18 -14.47 16.57
N PHE A 325 -12.85 -13.32 16.76
CA PHE A 325 -12.51 -12.31 17.76
C PHE A 325 -13.76 -12.03 18.60
N VAL A 326 -13.78 -12.52 19.84
CA VAL A 326 -14.93 -12.44 20.75
C VAL A 326 -14.44 -12.05 22.14
N PRO A 327 -14.20 -10.75 22.40
CA PRO A 327 -13.54 -10.29 23.63
C PRO A 327 -14.31 -10.55 24.92
N VAL A 328 -15.62 -10.81 24.83
CA VAL A 328 -16.48 -11.10 25.97
C VAL A 328 -17.26 -12.37 25.70
N LEU A 329 -17.03 -13.39 26.52
CA LEU A 329 -17.79 -14.62 26.63
C LEU A 329 -18.53 -14.64 27.97
N SER A 330 -19.82 -14.95 27.91
CA SER A 330 -20.59 -15.29 29.11
C SER A 330 -20.23 -16.70 29.57
N ARG A 331 -20.62 -17.05 30.80
CA ARG A 331 -20.45 -18.43 31.31
C ARG A 331 -21.07 -19.49 30.39
N GLN A 332 -22.23 -19.20 29.79
CA GLN A 332 -22.96 -20.14 28.92
C GLN A 332 -22.32 -20.29 27.53
N MET A 333 -21.29 -19.50 27.26
CA MET A 333 -20.58 -19.44 25.98
C MET A 333 -19.13 -19.94 26.11
N LEU A 334 -18.75 -20.51 27.26
CA LEU A 334 -17.37 -20.99 27.46
C LEU A 334 -17.00 -22.16 26.56
N ASP A 335 -17.98 -22.96 26.12
CA ASP A 335 -17.79 -24.04 25.14
C ASP A 335 -17.15 -23.55 23.82
N PHE A 336 -17.26 -22.27 23.47
CA PHE A 336 -16.61 -21.71 22.27
C PHE A 336 -15.07 -21.75 22.35
N ILE A 337 -14.50 -21.84 23.56
CA ILE A 337 -13.05 -21.97 23.76
C ILE A 337 -12.54 -23.31 23.21
N MET A 338 -13.42 -24.31 23.07
CA MET A 338 -13.11 -25.61 22.46
C MET A 338 -12.91 -25.54 20.94
N ALA A 339 -13.01 -24.35 20.32
CA ALA A 339 -12.83 -24.18 18.89
C ALA A 339 -11.44 -24.69 18.44
N PRO A 340 -11.37 -25.54 17.39
CA PRO A 340 -10.10 -26.14 16.96
C PRO A 340 -9.19 -25.14 16.24
N THR A 341 -9.72 -24.02 15.77
CA THR A 341 -8.98 -22.96 15.08
C THR A 341 -8.29 -22.01 16.06
N ALA A 342 -7.43 -21.13 15.56
CA ALA A 342 -6.97 -19.98 16.33
C ALA A 342 -8.17 -19.08 16.70
N PHE A 343 -8.08 -18.36 17.82
CA PHE A 343 -9.07 -17.38 18.22
C PHE A 343 -8.47 -16.40 19.23
N VAL A 344 -9.11 -15.25 19.36
CA VAL A 344 -8.89 -14.32 20.47
C VAL A 344 -10.22 -14.14 21.17
N MET A 345 -10.33 -14.65 22.38
CA MET A 345 -11.53 -14.61 23.20
C MET A 345 -11.24 -13.96 24.56
N GLY A 346 -12.28 -13.62 25.32
CA GLY A 346 -12.08 -13.17 26.70
C GLY A 346 -13.24 -13.53 27.63
N CYS A 347 -12.93 -13.78 28.89
CA CYS A 347 -13.91 -14.16 29.90
C CYS A 347 -13.52 -13.59 31.28
N HIS A 348 -14.45 -13.71 32.24
CA HIS A 348 -14.19 -13.26 33.61
C HIS A 348 -13.17 -14.17 34.32
N THR A 349 -12.33 -13.59 35.18
CA THR A 349 -11.30 -14.33 35.93
C THR A 349 -11.87 -15.43 36.84
N SER A 350 -13.16 -15.38 37.21
CA SER A 350 -13.83 -16.46 37.94
C SER A 350 -13.90 -17.78 37.17
N HIS A 351 -13.75 -17.74 35.85
CA HIS A 351 -13.73 -18.92 34.98
C HIS A 351 -12.31 -19.40 34.69
N PHE A 352 -11.29 -18.85 35.36
CA PHE A 352 -9.90 -19.21 35.09
C PHE A 352 -9.63 -20.71 35.23
N GLU A 353 -10.08 -21.33 36.32
CA GLU A 353 -9.87 -22.76 36.58
C GLU A 353 -10.57 -23.63 35.52
N GLU A 354 -11.85 -23.36 35.26
CA GLU A 354 -12.66 -24.00 34.20
C GLU A 354 -11.93 -23.91 32.85
N VAL A 355 -11.57 -22.71 32.42
CA VAL A 355 -10.89 -22.47 31.13
C VAL A 355 -9.50 -23.11 31.04
N ALA A 356 -8.74 -23.10 32.13
CA ALA A 356 -7.38 -23.66 32.15
C ALA A 356 -7.38 -25.20 32.07
N GLU A 357 -8.44 -25.86 32.56
CA GLU A 357 -8.60 -27.31 32.52
C GLU A 357 -9.19 -27.83 31.19
N GLU A 358 -9.91 -27.00 30.42
CA GLU A 358 -10.61 -27.43 29.20
C GLU A 358 -9.69 -27.87 28.05
N LEU A 359 -8.56 -27.18 27.82
CA LEU A 359 -7.69 -27.44 26.67
C LEU A 359 -6.20 -27.29 26.97
N ASP A 360 -5.43 -28.20 26.40
CA ASP A 360 -3.99 -28.06 26.25
C ASP A 360 -3.66 -26.92 25.25
N ASP A 361 -2.61 -26.14 25.55
CA ASP A 361 -2.04 -25.07 24.72
C ASP A 361 -2.85 -23.75 24.59
N LEU A 362 -3.65 -23.39 25.59
CA LEU A 362 -4.25 -22.05 25.66
C LEU A 362 -3.26 -21.00 26.17
N VAL A 363 -3.20 -19.86 25.49
CA VAL A 363 -2.48 -18.67 25.97
C VAL A 363 -3.42 -17.83 26.83
N LEU A 364 -3.20 -17.87 28.14
CA LEU A 364 -4.02 -17.18 29.13
C LEU A 364 -3.38 -15.83 29.49
N ILE A 365 -4.13 -14.74 29.32
CA ILE A 365 -3.65 -13.37 29.58
C ILE A 365 -4.50 -12.74 30.68
N ASP A 366 -3.95 -12.64 31.89
CA ASP A 366 -4.60 -11.95 33.01
C ASP A 366 -4.28 -10.44 32.93
N ILE A 367 -5.27 -9.65 32.52
CA ILE A 367 -5.15 -8.19 32.36
C ILE A 367 -5.00 -7.50 33.71
N ASP A 368 -5.60 -8.03 34.77
CA ASP A 368 -5.58 -7.39 36.09
C ASP A 368 -4.24 -7.59 36.79
N LYS A 369 -3.59 -8.74 36.59
CA LYS A 369 -2.25 -9.03 37.11
C LYS A 369 -1.12 -8.65 36.14
N GLY A 370 -1.43 -8.40 34.87
CA GLY A 370 -0.44 -8.09 33.84
C GLY A 370 0.45 -9.28 33.48
N THR A 371 -0.08 -10.51 33.55
CA THR A 371 0.66 -11.76 33.37
C THR A 371 0.19 -12.55 32.14
N VAL A 372 1.12 -13.28 31.53
CA VAL A 372 0.86 -14.19 30.40
C VAL A 372 1.33 -15.59 30.81
N SER A 373 0.46 -16.59 30.69
CA SER A 373 0.70 -17.98 31.08
C SER A 373 0.15 -18.97 30.05
N SER A 374 0.61 -20.23 30.11
CA SER A 374 0.08 -21.34 29.32
C SER A 374 -0.83 -22.21 30.20
N SER A 375 -1.86 -22.86 29.65
CA SER A 375 -2.66 -23.85 30.40
C SER A 375 -1.85 -25.07 30.85
N THR A 376 -0.81 -25.45 30.10
CA THR A 376 -0.04 -26.70 30.29
C THR A 376 1.21 -26.56 31.16
N SER A 377 1.72 -25.35 31.41
CA SER A 377 2.95 -25.18 32.21
C SER A 377 3.10 -23.78 32.84
N ASN A 378 3.82 -23.72 33.97
CA ASN A 378 4.22 -22.45 34.62
C ASN A 378 5.23 -21.63 33.80
N ARG A 379 5.72 -22.13 32.65
CA ARG A 379 6.69 -21.43 31.78
C ARG A 379 6.11 -21.22 30.39
N PHE A 380 6.01 -19.96 30.00
CA PHE A 380 5.51 -19.58 28.69
C PHE A 380 6.56 -19.90 27.60
N ASP A 381 6.51 -21.09 27.03
CA ASP A 381 7.46 -21.62 26.04
C ASP A 381 7.06 -21.30 24.58
N LEU A 382 6.61 -20.07 24.33
CA LEU A 382 6.37 -19.58 22.97
C LEU A 382 7.61 -18.83 22.43
N PRO A 383 7.93 -18.96 21.14
CA PRO A 383 9.00 -18.19 20.53
C PRO A 383 8.80 -16.67 20.73
N ASP A 384 9.85 -16.01 21.22
CA ASP A 384 9.89 -14.55 21.30
C ASP A 384 10.00 -13.96 19.88
N VAL A 385 9.50 -12.74 19.71
CA VAL A 385 9.79 -11.94 18.50
C VAL A 385 11.31 -11.72 18.34
N PRO A 386 11.80 -11.47 17.11
CA PRO A 386 13.21 -11.22 16.83
C PRO A 386 13.89 -10.26 17.80
N LEU A 387 15.10 -10.60 18.26
CA LEU A 387 15.79 -9.90 19.35
C LEU A 387 15.98 -8.39 19.07
N THR A 388 16.40 -8.05 17.85
CA THR A 388 16.62 -6.65 17.44
C THR A 388 15.33 -5.83 17.46
N ALA A 389 14.23 -6.40 16.97
CA ALA A 389 12.91 -5.76 16.99
C ALA A 389 12.38 -5.60 18.42
N LYS A 390 12.61 -6.60 19.28
CA LYS A 390 12.27 -6.59 20.71
C LYS A 390 12.98 -5.47 21.46
N ASP A 391 14.28 -5.36 21.33
CA ASP A 391 15.07 -4.34 22.06
C ASP A 391 14.70 -2.93 21.61
N CYS A 392 14.51 -2.72 20.31
CA CYS A 392 14.02 -1.46 19.77
C CYS A 392 12.65 -1.09 20.36
N PHE A 393 11.68 -2.01 20.36
CA PHE A 393 10.36 -1.75 20.92
C PHE A 393 10.42 -1.44 22.42
N ILE A 394 11.18 -2.20 23.22
CA ILE A 394 11.33 -1.95 24.66
C ILE A 394 11.95 -0.58 24.91
N PHE A 395 12.96 -0.19 24.12
CA PHE A 395 13.59 1.12 24.22
C PHE A 395 12.60 2.24 23.91
N ARG A 396 11.83 2.14 22.82
CA ARG A 396 10.80 3.12 22.45
C ARG A 396 9.69 3.21 23.49
N ALA A 397 9.22 2.07 24.00
CA ALA A 397 8.14 1.99 24.98
C ALA A 397 8.49 2.71 26.30
N LYS A 398 9.77 2.67 26.73
CA LYS A 398 10.24 3.40 27.92
C LYS A 398 10.12 4.93 27.79
N GLY A 399 10.10 5.45 26.56
CA GLY A 399 9.96 6.89 26.28
C GLY A 399 8.52 7.40 26.22
N LEU A 400 7.52 6.55 26.39
CA LEU A 400 6.11 6.94 26.28
C LEU A 400 5.64 7.74 27.51
N GLN A 401 5.00 8.88 27.27
CA GLN A 401 4.34 9.68 28.31
C GLN A 401 2.87 9.27 28.42
N LEU A 402 2.57 8.35 29.35
CA LEU A 402 1.26 7.68 29.45
C LEU A 402 0.31 8.30 30.48
N HIS A 403 0.75 9.26 31.28
CA HIS A 403 -0.03 9.83 32.37
C HIS A 403 -0.58 11.21 32.00
N TYR A 404 -1.90 11.30 31.81
CA TYR A 404 -2.59 12.56 31.49
C TYR A 404 -2.40 13.61 32.60
N ASP A 405 -2.54 13.20 33.86
CA ASP A 405 -2.49 14.13 35.00
C ASP A 405 -1.15 14.87 35.08
N LEU A 406 -0.04 14.22 34.71
CA LEU A 406 1.29 14.84 34.65
C LEU A 406 1.39 15.92 33.55
N ASP A 407 0.67 15.77 32.44
CA ASP A 407 0.66 16.73 31.32
C ASP A 407 -0.17 17.99 31.64
N VAL A 408 -1.13 17.87 32.58
CA VAL A 408 -1.99 18.98 33.00
C VAL A 408 -1.61 19.60 34.35
N CYS A 409 -0.58 19.11 35.04
CA CYS A 409 -0.13 19.64 36.33
C CYS A 409 0.14 21.16 36.29
N ASP A 410 0.65 21.67 35.17
CA ASP A 410 1.00 23.09 35.00
C ASP A 410 -0.14 23.93 34.41
N ALA A 411 -1.32 23.34 34.16
CA ALA A 411 -2.45 24.00 33.53
C ALA A 411 -3.50 24.50 34.55
N ALA A 412 -4.12 25.64 34.25
CA ALA A 412 -5.24 26.15 35.07
C ALA A 412 -6.45 25.19 35.02
N SER A 413 -7.16 25.08 36.14
CA SER A 413 -8.43 24.33 36.22
C SER A 413 -9.47 24.94 35.27
N ARG A 414 -10.10 24.10 34.44
CA ARG A 414 -11.14 24.52 33.48
C ARG A 414 -12.53 24.30 34.08
N SER A 415 -13.46 25.24 33.88
CA SER A 415 -14.84 25.15 34.39
C SER A 415 -15.82 24.46 33.44
N ASP A 416 -15.57 24.48 32.12
CA ASP A 416 -16.43 23.81 31.14
C ASP A 416 -16.06 22.34 30.93
N ILE A 417 -17.06 21.47 30.98
CA ILE A 417 -16.89 20.01 30.85
C ILE A 417 -16.49 19.59 29.43
N ASN A 418 -16.94 20.32 28.40
CA ASN A 418 -16.60 19.98 27.03
C ASN A 418 -15.14 20.37 26.73
N ASP A 419 -14.66 21.49 27.27
CA ASP A 419 -13.26 21.90 27.21
C ASP A 419 -12.32 20.88 27.88
N GLN A 420 -12.69 20.39 29.08
CA GLN A 420 -11.92 19.34 29.76
C GLN A 420 -11.82 18.07 28.92
N ARG A 421 -12.93 17.63 28.30
CA ARG A 421 -12.97 16.42 27.47
C ARG A 421 -12.25 16.60 26.15
N ALA A 422 -12.38 17.76 25.50
CA ALA A 422 -11.64 18.08 24.28
C ALA A 422 -10.12 18.02 24.51
N HIS A 423 -9.66 18.54 25.65
CA HIS A 423 -8.26 18.46 26.03
C HIS A 423 -7.78 17.02 26.24
N ARG A 424 -8.55 16.21 26.97
CA ARG A 424 -8.22 14.79 27.17
C ARG A 424 -8.15 14.04 25.84
N ARG A 425 -9.06 14.31 24.90
CA ARG A 425 -9.02 13.73 23.54
C ARG A 425 -7.79 14.18 22.75
N GLN A 426 -7.39 15.45 22.87
CA GLN A 426 -6.18 15.96 22.21
C GLN A 426 -4.92 15.25 22.73
N TRP A 427 -4.79 15.12 24.05
CA TRP A 427 -3.70 14.35 24.67
C TRP A 427 -3.72 12.89 24.20
N GLN A 428 -4.88 12.25 24.21
CA GLN A 428 -5.05 10.87 23.74
C GLN A 428 -4.63 10.71 22.28
N ARG A 429 -4.98 11.63 21.38
CA ARG A 429 -4.54 11.60 19.98
C ARG A 429 -3.03 11.68 19.85
N LYS A 430 -2.38 12.55 20.63
CA LYS A 430 -0.91 12.67 20.67
C LYS A 430 -0.29 11.34 21.10
N VAL A 431 -0.72 10.76 22.21
CA VAL A 431 -0.21 9.47 22.72
C VAL A 431 -0.48 8.33 21.73
N ASN A 432 -1.71 8.22 21.22
CA ASN A 432 -2.09 7.21 20.22
C ASN A 432 -1.19 7.29 18.98
N SER A 433 -0.88 8.50 18.50
CA SER A 433 0.00 8.67 17.32
C SER A 433 1.41 8.13 17.57
N VAL A 434 1.96 8.35 18.76
CA VAL A 434 3.30 7.84 19.12
C VAL A 434 3.26 6.33 19.27
N ILE A 435 2.26 5.78 19.97
CA ILE A 435 2.10 4.33 20.14
C ILE A 435 1.94 3.63 18.78
N LEU A 436 1.11 4.17 17.88
CA LEU A 436 0.96 3.63 16.53
C LEU A 436 2.29 3.61 15.76
N ASN A 437 3.10 4.65 15.89
CA ASN A 437 4.43 4.68 15.26
C ASN A 437 5.36 3.63 15.86
N VAL A 438 5.38 3.46 17.18
CA VAL A 438 6.19 2.45 17.88
C VAL A 438 5.77 1.03 17.49
N SER A 439 4.46 0.76 17.44
CA SER A 439 3.93 -0.54 17.01
C SER A 439 4.19 -0.80 15.53
N MET A 440 4.03 0.21 14.66
CA MET A 440 4.37 0.09 13.23
C MET A 440 5.87 -0.16 13.02
N GLU A 441 6.75 0.51 13.77
CA GLU A 441 8.19 0.28 13.75
C GLU A 441 8.52 -1.16 14.15
N LEU A 442 7.86 -1.71 15.17
CA LEU A 442 7.99 -3.12 15.55
C LEU A 442 7.62 -4.06 14.39
N ILE A 443 6.45 -3.87 13.77
CA ILE A 443 6.00 -4.72 12.65
C ILE A 443 6.94 -4.60 11.45
N VAL A 444 7.41 -3.40 11.13
CA VAL A 444 8.40 -3.20 10.07
C VAL A 444 9.72 -3.88 10.42
N ASN A 445 10.22 -3.77 11.65
CA ASN A 445 11.46 -4.43 12.03
C ASN A 445 11.37 -5.96 11.98
N ILE A 446 10.18 -6.53 12.22
CA ILE A 446 9.95 -7.98 12.07
C ILE A 446 9.90 -8.41 10.60
N PHE A 447 9.29 -7.62 9.71
CA PHE A 447 8.98 -8.06 8.33
C PHE A 447 9.66 -7.24 7.21
N SER A 448 10.58 -6.34 7.53
CA SER A 448 11.18 -5.39 6.57
C SER A 448 11.94 -6.06 5.42
N GLU A 449 12.44 -7.27 5.62
CA GLU A 449 13.21 -8.01 4.61
C GLU A 449 12.32 -8.97 3.79
N VAL A 450 11.04 -9.15 4.13
CA VAL A 450 10.13 -10.06 3.41
C VAL A 450 10.01 -9.70 1.94
N CYS A 451 9.98 -8.39 1.62
CA CYS A 451 9.88 -7.90 0.24
C CYS A 451 11.05 -8.34 -0.65
N ASP A 452 12.21 -8.61 -0.06
CA ASP A 452 13.42 -9.01 -0.78
C ASP A 452 13.35 -10.48 -1.25
N PHE A 453 12.44 -11.27 -0.69
CA PHE A 453 12.20 -12.69 -1.05
C PHE A 453 10.91 -12.90 -1.86
N LEU A 454 10.33 -11.83 -2.42
CA LEU A 454 9.13 -11.89 -3.26
C LEU A 454 9.45 -11.90 -4.75
N ASN A 455 8.71 -12.74 -5.45
CA ASN A 455 8.63 -12.74 -6.89
C ASN A 455 7.27 -12.19 -7.32
N TYR A 456 7.23 -10.92 -7.71
CA TYR A 456 5.99 -10.21 -8.07
C TYR A 456 5.31 -10.82 -9.29
N GLU A 457 6.09 -11.25 -10.28
CA GLU A 457 5.57 -11.75 -11.55
C GLU A 457 4.86 -13.10 -11.37
N HIS A 458 5.48 -14.00 -10.62
CA HIS A 458 4.90 -15.33 -10.37
C HIS A 458 4.08 -15.40 -9.07
N ARG A 459 4.00 -14.30 -8.32
CA ARG A 459 3.35 -14.20 -7.00
C ARG A 459 3.85 -15.27 -6.02
N VAL A 460 5.17 -15.43 -5.97
CA VAL A 460 5.86 -16.43 -5.15
C VAL A 460 6.60 -15.78 -3.99
N PHE A 461 6.55 -16.39 -2.81
CA PHE A 461 7.41 -16.07 -1.68
C PHE A 461 8.39 -17.24 -1.41
N ASN A 462 9.70 -16.93 -1.35
CA ASN A 462 10.73 -17.94 -1.06
C ASN A 462 10.97 -18.08 0.44
N SER A 463 10.12 -18.87 1.11
CA SER A 463 10.17 -19.05 2.56
C SER A 463 11.47 -19.70 3.07
N GLU A 464 12.06 -20.62 2.30
CA GLU A 464 13.29 -21.30 2.71
C GLU A 464 14.48 -20.34 2.75
N GLU A 465 14.60 -19.50 1.74
CA GLU A 465 15.66 -18.50 1.64
C GLU A 465 15.49 -17.40 2.70
N PHE A 466 14.25 -16.96 2.91
CA PHE A 466 13.93 -16.04 4.00
C PHE A 466 14.37 -16.61 5.36
N LEU A 467 14.04 -17.87 5.67
CA LEU A 467 14.45 -18.50 6.93
C LEU A 467 15.97 -18.65 7.07
N ARG A 468 16.67 -19.05 5.99
CA ARG A 468 18.14 -19.16 6.01
C ARG A 468 18.84 -17.83 6.30
N SER A 469 18.23 -16.71 5.90
CA SER A 469 18.78 -15.37 6.16
C SER A 469 18.57 -14.85 7.60
N ARG A 470 17.79 -15.56 8.43
CA ARG A 470 17.52 -15.17 9.83
C ARG A 470 18.50 -15.84 10.79
N GLU A 471 18.70 -15.21 11.95
CA GLU A 471 19.44 -15.81 13.06
C GLU A 471 18.76 -17.09 13.57
N MET A 472 19.56 -18.09 13.95
CA MET A 472 19.06 -19.41 14.36
C MET A 472 18.08 -19.34 15.55
N THR A 473 18.25 -18.36 16.44
CA THR A 473 17.35 -18.11 17.59
C THR A 473 15.94 -17.72 17.14
N ASP A 474 15.82 -16.99 16.04
CA ASP A 474 14.56 -16.45 15.54
C ASP A 474 13.81 -17.44 14.62
N HIS A 475 14.46 -18.53 14.19
CA HIS A 475 13.87 -19.52 13.28
C HIS A 475 12.59 -20.13 13.84
N THR A 476 12.52 -20.33 15.16
CA THR A 476 11.36 -20.92 15.82
C THR A 476 10.11 -20.04 15.69
N PHE A 477 10.28 -18.72 15.80
CA PHE A 477 9.22 -17.74 15.59
C PHE A 477 8.80 -17.71 14.13
N TYR A 478 9.74 -17.52 13.20
CA TYR A 478 9.39 -17.40 11.78
C TYR A 478 8.76 -18.67 11.22
N LYS A 479 9.24 -19.88 11.59
CA LYS A 479 8.61 -21.14 11.13
C LYS A 479 7.11 -21.18 11.44
N LYS A 480 6.69 -20.74 12.63
CA LYS A 480 5.28 -20.64 12.99
C LYS A 480 4.57 -19.54 12.18
N VAL A 481 5.12 -18.33 12.16
CA VAL A 481 4.48 -17.16 11.51
C VAL A 481 4.29 -17.36 10.01
N LEU A 482 5.25 -17.96 9.30
CA LEU A 482 5.16 -18.15 7.85
C LEU A 482 3.97 -19.01 7.42
N ASP A 483 3.48 -19.89 8.31
CA ASP A 483 2.33 -20.78 8.11
C ASP A 483 0.97 -20.15 8.41
N THR A 484 0.95 -18.92 8.93
CA THR A 484 -0.28 -18.25 9.38
C THR A 484 -1.07 -17.57 8.26
N HIS A 485 -2.39 -17.51 8.42
CA HIS A 485 -3.27 -16.77 7.51
C HIS A 485 -2.98 -15.27 7.51
N ILE A 486 -2.65 -14.71 8.67
CA ILE A 486 -2.30 -13.30 8.84
C ILE A 486 -1.07 -12.92 8.00
N PHE A 487 -0.03 -13.75 8.00
CA PHE A 487 1.16 -13.54 7.16
C PHE A 487 0.84 -13.72 5.68
N HIS A 488 0.04 -14.72 5.31
CA HIS A 488 -0.39 -14.93 3.92
C HIS A 488 -1.20 -13.74 3.37
N SER A 489 -2.08 -13.13 4.17
CA SER A 489 -2.78 -11.91 3.79
C SER A 489 -1.82 -10.73 3.63
N PHE A 490 -0.85 -10.59 4.54
CA PHE A 490 0.20 -9.57 4.42
C PHE A 490 1.03 -9.73 3.15
N LEU A 491 1.45 -10.96 2.81
CA LEU A 491 2.16 -11.27 1.57
C LEU A 491 1.36 -10.91 0.33
N ARG A 492 0.05 -11.22 0.31
CA ARG A 492 -0.85 -10.88 -0.80
C ARG A 492 -0.86 -9.36 -1.01
N ASP A 493 -0.93 -8.58 0.06
CA ASP A 493 -0.89 -7.12 0.00
C ASP A 493 0.45 -6.59 -0.50
N ARG A 494 1.59 -7.19 -0.06
CA ARG A 494 2.92 -6.85 -0.58
C ARG A 494 3.05 -7.15 -2.07
N LEU A 495 2.62 -8.32 -2.52
CA LEU A 495 2.65 -8.72 -3.94
C LEU A 495 1.75 -7.86 -4.83
N ASN A 496 0.69 -7.28 -4.27
CA ASN A 496 -0.15 -6.29 -4.93
C ASN A 496 0.45 -4.88 -4.91
N GLN A 497 1.66 -4.70 -4.40
CA GLN A 497 2.37 -3.42 -4.28
C GLN A 497 1.55 -2.36 -3.53
N ARG A 498 0.85 -2.78 -2.46
CA ARG A 498 0.05 -1.87 -1.64
C ARG A 498 0.95 -0.82 -0.98
N ASN A 499 0.69 0.46 -1.26
CA ASN A 499 1.42 1.58 -0.66
C ASN A 499 0.75 2.05 0.64
N ASP A 500 0.91 1.28 1.72
CA ASP A 500 0.27 1.54 3.00
C ASP A 500 1.21 2.17 4.04
N ALA A 501 0.82 2.17 5.31
CA ALA A 501 1.63 2.69 6.40
C ALA A 501 2.98 1.96 6.54
N PHE A 502 2.97 0.64 6.33
CA PHE A 502 4.16 -0.20 6.42
C PHE A 502 5.17 0.15 5.34
N THR A 503 4.76 0.23 4.07
CA THR A 503 5.69 0.57 2.97
C THR A 503 6.33 1.94 3.19
N ARG A 504 5.55 2.92 3.65
CA ARG A 504 6.06 4.27 3.97
C ARG A 504 7.05 4.25 5.12
N MET A 505 6.75 3.54 6.21
CA MET A 505 7.64 3.43 7.37
C MET A 505 8.94 2.69 7.01
N GLN A 506 8.83 1.58 6.27
CA GLN A 506 9.98 0.82 5.76
C GLN A 506 10.91 1.70 4.92
N LEU A 507 10.36 2.51 4.00
CA LEU A 507 11.14 3.46 3.21
C LEU A 507 11.81 4.52 4.07
N ASN A 508 11.14 5.02 5.11
CA ASN A 508 11.71 6.03 6.02
C ASN A 508 12.86 5.47 6.88
N ILE A 509 12.71 4.25 7.39
CA ILE A 509 13.76 3.57 8.15
C ILE A 509 14.95 3.32 7.22
N ARG A 510 14.70 2.73 6.03
CA ARG A 510 15.74 2.51 5.01
C ARG A 510 16.39 3.82 4.55
N SER A 511 15.66 4.92 4.38
CA SER A 511 16.22 6.21 3.95
C SER A 511 17.02 6.92 5.05
N SER A 512 16.63 6.75 6.31
CA SER A 512 17.40 7.22 7.46
C SER A 512 18.73 6.47 7.62
N GLU A 513 18.75 5.16 7.32
CA GLU A 513 19.99 4.38 7.16
C GLU A 513 20.73 4.74 5.86
N SER A 514 20.01 5.08 4.78
CA SER A 514 20.57 5.51 3.48
C SER A 514 21.19 6.90 3.51
N ARG A 515 20.96 7.71 4.57
CA ARG A 515 21.82 8.88 4.83
C ARG A 515 23.28 8.50 5.12
N ARG A 516 23.58 7.21 5.31
CA ARG A 516 24.92 6.61 5.29
C ARG A 516 25.20 5.64 4.13
N ILE A 517 24.25 5.40 3.22
CA ILE A 517 24.38 4.41 2.13
C ILE A 517 23.77 4.98 0.85
N LYS A 518 24.64 5.46 -0.04
CA LYS A 518 24.28 5.85 -1.40
C LYS A 518 23.93 4.61 -2.23
N THR A 519 22.98 4.81 -3.16
CA THR A 519 22.82 4.13 -4.46
C THR A 519 22.34 2.67 -4.47
N LEU A 520 21.06 2.49 -4.83
CA LEU A 520 20.48 1.24 -5.35
C LEU A 520 20.66 1.18 -6.86
N THR A 521 21.74 0.54 -7.29
CA THR A 521 21.88 -0.09 -8.61
C THR A 521 22.40 -1.50 -8.39
N VAL A 522 21.60 -2.38 -7.80
CA VAL A 522 21.86 -3.83 -7.84
C VAL A 522 20.53 -4.56 -7.77
N SER A 523 20.37 -5.53 -8.66
CA SER A 523 19.48 -6.70 -8.58
C SER A 523 19.17 -7.14 -7.13
N PRO A 524 17.94 -7.60 -6.82
CA PRO A 524 17.44 -7.80 -5.45
C PRO A 524 18.02 -9.03 -4.71
N ARG A 525 19.29 -9.41 -4.91
CA ARG A 525 19.81 -10.66 -4.31
C ARG A 525 21.04 -10.60 -3.44
N ARG A 526 21.87 -9.55 -3.50
CA ARG A 526 23.13 -9.56 -2.72
C ARG A 526 23.46 -8.19 -2.13
N PRO A 527 23.52 -8.05 -0.80
CA PRO A 527 24.01 -6.83 -0.15
C PRO A 527 25.53 -6.67 -0.38
N THR A 528 26.02 -5.44 -0.33
CA THR A 528 27.46 -5.13 -0.52
C THR A 528 28.30 -5.59 0.66
N MET A 529 29.62 -5.83 0.47
CA MET A 529 30.51 -6.26 1.57
C MET A 529 30.51 -5.29 2.76
N GLU A 530 30.33 -3.98 2.51
CA GLU A 530 30.15 -2.98 3.56
C GLU A 530 28.83 -3.15 4.35
N ALA A 531 27.74 -3.52 3.68
CA ALA A 531 26.45 -3.76 4.32
C ALA A 531 26.47 -5.05 5.17
N ILE A 532 27.19 -6.07 4.72
CA ILE A 532 27.41 -7.33 5.46
C ILE A 532 28.20 -7.03 6.75
N ASN A 533 29.31 -6.30 6.66
CA ASN A 533 30.14 -6.01 7.84
C ASN A 533 29.48 -5.08 8.87
N ARG A 534 28.58 -4.17 8.45
CA ARG A 534 27.82 -3.34 9.42
C ARG A 534 26.82 -4.15 10.25
N LYS A 535 26.34 -5.32 9.77
CA LYS A 535 25.54 -6.25 10.60
C LYS A 535 26.39 -6.91 11.69
N PHE A 536 27.68 -7.15 11.43
CA PHE A 536 28.60 -7.78 12.40
C PHE A 536 29.26 -6.80 13.38
N VAL A 537 29.23 -5.49 13.11
CA VAL A 537 29.77 -4.46 14.02
C VAL A 537 28.63 -3.78 14.78
N GLN A 538 27.88 -4.54 15.57
CA GLN A 538 27.25 -4.02 16.78
C GLN A 538 28.16 -4.35 17.98
N PRO A 539 28.59 -3.39 18.79
CA PRO A 539 29.50 -3.69 19.89
C PRO A 539 28.76 -4.44 21.00
N GLU A 540 29.16 -5.69 21.21
CA GLU A 540 28.88 -6.45 22.42
C GLU A 540 29.39 -5.69 23.65
N ASN A 541 28.50 -5.06 24.40
CA ASN A 541 28.78 -4.68 25.77
C ASN A 541 28.52 -5.88 26.67
N GLY A 542 29.55 -6.71 26.85
CA GLY A 542 29.54 -7.85 27.76
C GLY A 542 30.95 -8.16 28.24
N LEU A 543 31.39 -7.46 29.29
CA LEU A 543 32.64 -7.69 30.01
C LEU A 543 32.87 -9.18 30.31
N ASN A 544 34.03 -9.72 29.92
CA ASN A 544 34.71 -10.69 30.78
C ASN A 544 36.24 -10.62 30.69
N ARG A 545 36.81 -10.46 31.88
CA ARG A 545 38.23 -10.38 32.22
C ARG A 545 38.99 -11.62 31.75
N ARG A 546 40.19 -11.42 31.20
CA ARG A 546 41.38 -12.19 31.60
C ARG A 546 42.62 -11.30 31.54
N LEU A 547 43.36 -11.34 32.65
CA LEU A 547 44.53 -10.55 33.00
C LEU A 547 45.72 -10.72 32.04
N GLY A 548 46.58 -9.70 32.00
CA GLY A 548 47.99 -9.91 31.67
C GLY A 548 48.81 -8.66 31.36
N MET A 549 49.11 -7.84 32.39
CA MET A 549 50.29 -6.95 32.57
C MET A 549 50.58 -5.87 31.49
N SER A 550 50.94 -4.62 31.74
CA SER A 550 51.59 -3.93 32.85
C SER A 550 51.41 -2.41 32.65
N MET A 551 51.06 -1.69 33.71
CA MET A 551 51.25 -0.22 33.84
C MET A 551 52.72 0.06 34.23
N PRO A 552 53.32 1.26 34.00
CA PRO A 552 52.88 2.46 34.74
C PRO A 552 53.11 3.88 34.13
N ASN A 553 52.31 4.82 34.66
CA ASN A 553 52.58 6.26 34.94
C ASN A 553 52.74 7.27 33.77
N LEU A 554 51.85 8.29 33.70
CA LEU A 554 52.03 9.62 34.32
C LEU A 554 50.88 10.59 33.96
N ALA A 555 50.59 11.46 34.93
CA ALA A 555 49.59 12.54 34.94
C ALA A 555 49.92 13.68 33.93
N ASP A 556 48.94 14.47 33.49
CA ASP A 556 48.51 15.68 34.21
C ASP A 556 47.45 16.50 33.45
N HIS A 557 46.70 17.26 34.22
CA HIS A 557 45.60 18.16 33.87
C HIS A 557 45.93 19.28 32.88
N ARG A 558 44.92 19.75 32.11
CA ARG A 558 44.54 21.18 32.10
C ARG A 558 43.04 21.40 31.89
N LEU A 559 42.43 21.96 32.93
CA LEU A 559 41.10 22.56 33.00
C LEU A 559 41.08 23.90 32.27
N LEU A 560 39.96 24.23 31.62
CA LEU A 560 39.45 25.61 31.54
C LEU A 560 37.94 25.62 31.85
N THR A 561 37.72 25.75 33.14
CA THR A 561 36.69 26.50 33.88
C THR A 561 35.42 27.00 33.17
N VAL A 562 34.33 26.54 33.78
CA VAL A 562 32.92 26.94 33.68
C VAL A 562 32.69 28.38 34.20
N PRO A 563 31.55 29.02 33.85
CA PRO A 563 30.75 29.60 34.93
C PRO A 563 29.29 29.11 34.91
N ILE A 564 28.89 28.62 36.08
CA ILE A 564 27.58 28.09 36.43
C ILE A 564 26.59 29.26 36.50
N ARG A 565 25.48 29.17 35.77
CA ARG A 565 24.23 29.85 36.14
C ARG A 565 23.03 28.92 35.95
N GLN A 566 22.51 28.51 37.11
CA GLN A 566 21.11 28.24 37.45
C GLN A 566 20.32 27.31 36.51
N THR A 567 20.26 26.05 36.95
CA THR A 567 19.28 25.03 36.59
C THR A 567 17.85 25.53 36.75
N SER A 568 17.18 25.77 35.62
CA SER A 568 15.75 25.52 35.48
C SER A 568 15.61 24.14 34.82
N MET A 569 14.74 23.28 35.37
CA MET A 569 14.41 21.99 34.78
C MET A 569 13.69 22.22 33.44
N GLY A 570 14.46 22.27 32.36
CA GLY A 570 13.95 22.19 31.01
C GLY A 570 13.69 20.73 30.66
N THR A 571 12.42 20.40 30.43
CA THR A 571 11.94 19.14 29.86
C THR A 571 12.78 18.78 28.63
N MET A 572 13.60 17.73 28.72
CA MET A 572 14.33 17.18 27.57
C MET A 572 13.31 16.59 26.59
N THR A 573 12.93 17.37 25.58
CA THR A 573 12.18 16.86 24.43
C THR A 573 13.08 15.90 23.65
N PHE A 574 12.83 14.60 23.79
CA PHE A 574 13.37 13.58 22.91
C PHE A 574 12.87 13.83 21.48
N GLN A 575 13.73 14.35 20.60
CA GLN A 575 13.46 14.34 19.16
C GLN A 575 13.66 12.90 18.66
N SER A 576 12.57 12.19 18.40
CA SER A 576 12.63 10.89 17.74
C SER A 576 13.19 11.07 16.32
N ALA A 577 14.28 10.37 15.98
CA ALA A 577 14.57 10.04 14.59
C ALA A 577 13.35 9.29 14.04
N GLY A 578 12.57 9.93 13.17
CA GLY A 578 11.29 9.41 12.66
C GLY A 578 10.03 10.13 13.14
N SER A 579 10.12 11.35 13.71
CA SER A 579 8.94 12.16 14.02
C SER A 579 8.10 12.37 12.76
N TRP A 580 6.97 11.67 12.66
CA TRP A 580 5.91 11.97 11.70
C TRP A 580 5.51 13.43 11.92
N SER A 581 5.86 14.31 10.99
CA SER A 581 5.38 15.69 10.96
C SER A 581 3.86 15.70 10.77
N PRO A 582 3.17 16.72 11.30
CA PRO A 582 1.78 16.61 11.70
C PRO A 582 0.89 16.35 10.49
N SER A 583 -0.01 15.37 10.64
CA SER A 583 -1.20 15.25 9.81
C SER A 583 -1.79 16.64 9.57
N ARG A 584 -2.21 16.94 8.33
CA ARG A 584 -2.98 18.16 8.02
C ARG A 584 -3.98 18.44 9.16
N PRO A 585 -4.14 19.71 9.58
CA PRO A 585 -4.97 20.02 10.75
C PRO A 585 -6.35 19.39 10.56
N ILE A 586 -6.71 18.52 11.49
CA ILE A 586 -8.01 17.84 11.47
C ILE A 586 -9.08 18.92 11.56
N LYS A 587 -9.98 18.95 10.58
CA LYS A 587 -11.14 19.83 10.55
C LYS A 587 -12.32 19.11 11.17
N THR A 588 -13.24 19.90 11.68
CA THR A 588 -14.46 19.41 12.33
C THR A 588 -15.66 20.01 11.63
N PHE A 589 -16.63 19.18 11.25
CA PHE A 589 -17.93 19.62 10.78
C PHE A 589 -18.98 19.37 11.86
N LYS A 590 -19.64 20.45 12.32
CA LYS A 590 -20.68 20.39 13.35
C LYS A 590 -22.05 20.16 12.70
N LEU A 591 -22.76 19.13 13.15
CA LEU A 591 -24.13 18.87 12.72
C LEU A 591 -25.11 19.88 13.36
N PRO A 592 -26.23 20.18 12.69
CA PRO A 592 -27.35 20.91 13.29
C PRO A 592 -27.87 20.20 14.55
N ASP A 593 -28.57 20.95 15.41
CA ASP A 593 -29.27 20.36 16.54
C ASP A 593 -30.37 19.39 16.06
N PHE A 594 -30.59 18.31 16.80
CA PHE A 594 -31.57 17.30 16.42
C PHE A 594 -33.01 17.83 16.49
N PRO A 595 -33.88 17.46 15.52
CA PRO A 595 -35.25 17.93 15.48
C PRO A 595 -36.12 17.32 16.59
N PRO A 596 -36.97 18.11 17.26
CA PRO A 596 -38.09 17.62 18.08
C PRO A 596 -39.45 17.78 17.38
N PRO A 597 -40.39 16.82 17.38
CA PRO A 597 -40.26 15.35 17.47
C PRO A 597 -39.93 14.72 16.10
N LEU A 598 -39.76 13.39 16.06
CA LEU A 598 -39.37 12.59 14.89
C LEU A 598 -40.47 12.46 13.81
N SER A 599 -41.12 13.57 13.45
CA SER A 599 -42.02 13.59 12.29
C SER A 599 -41.20 13.61 11.00
N TYR A 600 -41.77 13.08 9.92
CA TYR A 600 -41.12 13.10 8.60
C TYR A 600 -40.73 14.49 8.16
N GLN A 601 -41.58 15.48 8.42
CA GLN A 601 -41.32 16.87 8.03
C GLN A 601 -40.14 17.48 8.78
N TYR A 602 -40.02 17.25 10.09
CA TYR A 602 -38.88 17.78 10.85
C TYR A 602 -37.55 17.10 10.48
N VAL A 603 -37.57 15.80 10.21
CA VAL A 603 -36.38 15.08 9.73
C VAL A 603 -35.96 15.54 8.34
N GLN A 604 -36.90 15.81 7.44
CA GLN A 604 -36.59 16.41 6.13
C GLN A 604 -36.01 17.83 6.28
N ASN A 605 -36.54 18.64 7.19
CA ASN A 605 -35.97 19.96 7.49
C ASN A 605 -34.54 19.85 8.03
N TYR A 606 -34.27 18.92 8.93
CA TYR A 606 -32.92 18.62 9.41
C TYR A 606 -31.95 18.27 8.28
N TYR A 607 -32.36 17.40 7.34
CA TYR A 607 -31.52 17.09 6.17
C TYR A 607 -31.32 18.32 5.27
N ASN A 608 -32.33 19.15 5.07
CA ASN A 608 -32.20 20.39 4.31
C ASN A 608 -31.24 21.39 4.97
N ASP A 609 -31.29 21.53 6.29
CA ASP A 609 -30.37 22.36 7.06
C ASP A 609 -28.93 21.84 6.93
N LEU A 610 -28.74 20.53 7.05
CA LEU A 610 -27.45 19.87 6.87
C LEU A 610 -26.89 20.05 5.44
N ILE A 611 -27.73 19.90 4.41
CA ILE A 611 -27.36 20.16 3.01
C ILE A 611 -26.96 21.62 2.81
N ARG A 612 -27.68 22.57 3.42
CA ARG A 612 -27.37 24.00 3.35
C ARG A 612 -26.02 24.31 4.00
N ASP A 613 -25.75 23.75 5.18
CA ASP A 613 -24.50 23.99 5.90
C ASP A 613 -23.30 23.30 5.23
N LEU A 614 -23.48 22.10 4.68
CA LEU A 614 -22.48 21.46 3.81
C LEU A 614 -22.23 22.27 2.53
N SER A 615 -23.27 22.85 1.93
CA SER A 615 -23.12 23.71 0.74
C SER A 615 -22.35 24.99 1.05
N LYS A 616 -22.59 25.60 2.22
CA LYS A 616 -21.78 26.73 2.71
C LYS A 616 -20.31 26.30 2.90
N ALA A 617 -20.07 25.15 3.52
CA ALA A 617 -18.73 24.61 3.73
C ALA A 617 -18.00 24.33 2.40
N ILE A 618 -18.70 23.80 1.39
CA ILE A 618 -18.20 23.60 0.02
C ILE A 618 -17.84 24.93 -0.63
N SER A 619 -18.72 25.94 -0.54
CA SER A 619 -18.45 27.26 -1.13
C SER A 619 -17.33 28.04 -0.42
N GLY A 620 -17.13 27.79 0.88
CA GLY A 620 -16.10 28.44 1.69
C GLY A 620 -14.75 27.70 1.69
N ALA A 621 -14.69 26.48 1.18
CA ALA A 621 -13.45 25.72 1.06
C ALA A 621 -12.61 26.27 -0.11
N SER A 622 -11.31 26.46 0.12
CA SER A 622 -10.39 26.80 -0.98
C SER A 622 -10.36 25.65 -1.99
N PRO A 623 -10.37 25.94 -3.31
CA PRO A 623 -10.14 24.93 -4.35
C PRO A 623 -8.83 24.14 -4.15
N ASP A 624 -7.85 24.73 -3.47
CA ASP A 624 -6.56 24.11 -3.16
C ASP A 624 -6.68 22.97 -2.13
N ASP A 625 -7.70 23.00 -1.26
CA ASP A 625 -7.97 21.94 -0.28
C ASP A 625 -8.92 20.86 -0.83
N SER A 626 -8.56 20.33 -2.01
CA SER A 626 -9.31 19.28 -2.70
C SER A 626 -9.59 18.05 -1.82
N ALA A 627 -8.74 17.74 -0.85
CA ALA A 627 -8.98 16.65 0.08
C ALA A 627 -10.22 16.94 0.94
N LEU A 628 -10.26 18.09 1.64
CA LEU A 628 -11.41 18.46 2.47
C LEU A 628 -12.70 18.60 1.65
N LEU A 629 -12.59 19.20 0.46
CA LEU A 629 -13.72 19.39 -0.46
C LEU A 629 -14.37 18.05 -0.87
N ALA A 630 -13.56 17.03 -1.15
CA ALA A 630 -14.06 15.69 -1.45
C ALA A 630 -14.89 15.11 -0.29
N ARG A 631 -14.49 15.33 0.97
CA ARG A 631 -15.23 14.81 2.14
C ARG A 631 -16.57 15.53 2.31
N TYR A 632 -16.64 16.83 2.00
CA TYR A 632 -17.92 17.53 1.97
C TYR A 632 -18.84 17.04 0.85
N TYR A 633 -18.31 16.77 -0.36
CA TYR A 633 -19.10 16.14 -1.42
C TYR A 633 -19.60 14.75 -1.03
N TYR A 634 -18.77 13.94 -0.37
CA TYR A 634 -19.18 12.64 0.15
C TYR A 634 -20.34 12.77 1.14
N LEU A 635 -20.19 13.62 2.17
CA LEU A 635 -21.23 13.82 3.18
C LEU A 635 -22.52 14.40 2.58
N ARG A 636 -22.41 15.37 1.66
CA ARG A 636 -23.59 15.97 1.02
C ARG A 636 -24.29 14.97 0.08
N GLY A 637 -23.51 14.17 -0.66
CA GLY A 637 -24.05 13.09 -1.50
C GLY A 637 -24.76 12.02 -0.69
N LEU A 638 -24.20 11.65 0.47
CA LEU A 638 -24.83 10.75 1.44
C LEU A 638 -26.16 11.29 1.95
N VAL A 639 -26.17 12.54 2.41
CA VAL A 639 -27.38 13.20 2.94
C VAL A 639 -28.43 13.39 1.86
N ASN A 640 -28.03 13.81 0.65
CA ASN A 640 -28.94 13.94 -0.51
C ASN A 640 -29.57 12.60 -0.89
N SER A 641 -28.81 11.50 -0.82
CA SER A 641 -29.32 10.15 -1.08
C SER A 641 -30.43 9.77 -0.09
N VAL A 642 -30.17 9.96 1.22
CA VAL A 642 -31.15 9.64 2.28
C VAL A 642 -32.36 10.60 2.28
N ALA A 643 -32.16 11.87 1.90
CA ALA A 643 -33.23 12.84 1.73
C ALA A 643 -34.10 12.61 0.48
N GLY A 644 -33.79 11.60 -0.35
CA GLY A 644 -34.52 11.29 -1.59
C GLY A 644 -34.17 12.21 -2.77
N LYS A 645 -33.15 13.07 -2.65
CA LYS A 645 -32.64 13.94 -3.73
C LYS A 645 -31.62 13.20 -4.58
N ARG A 646 -32.07 12.15 -5.29
CA ARG A 646 -31.19 11.19 -5.98
C ARG A 646 -30.30 11.83 -7.05
N LEU A 647 -30.82 12.76 -7.84
CA LEU A 647 -30.07 13.45 -8.90
C LEU A 647 -28.98 14.38 -8.33
N ASP A 648 -29.24 15.03 -7.21
CA ASP A 648 -28.26 15.87 -6.51
C ASP A 648 -27.15 14.99 -5.91
N ALA A 649 -27.52 13.85 -5.31
CA ALA A 649 -26.57 12.86 -4.82
C ALA A 649 -25.65 12.34 -5.94
N LEU A 650 -26.20 12.01 -7.12
CA LEU A 650 -25.40 11.63 -8.29
C LEU A 650 -24.42 12.74 -8.72
N THR A 651 -24.83 14.00 -8.62
CA THR A 651 -23.98 15.15 -8.96
C THR A 651 -22.85 15.35 -7.94
N ASP A 652 -23.13 15.14 -6.65
CA ASP A 652 -22.12 15.14 -5.59
C ASP A 652 -21.14 13.98 -5.74
N PHE A 653 -21.61 12.76 -6.01
CA PHE A 653 -20.73 11.62 -6.25
C PHE A 653 -19.89 11.77 -7.53
N GLN A 654 -20.42 12.42 -8.57
CA GLN A 654 -19.64 12.79 -9.75
C GLN A 654 -18.52 13.80 -9.41
N SER A 655 -18.81 14.77 -8.53
CA SER A 655 -17.85 15.77 -8.06
C SER A 655 -16.79 15.14 -7.15
N LEU A 656 -17.20 14.23 -6.28
CA LEU A 656 -16.34 13.39 -5.47
C LEU A 656 -15.38 12.58 -6.34
N TYR A 657 -15.91 11.87 -7.34
CA TYR A 657 -15.12 11.05 -8.27
C TYR A 657 -14.01 11.84 -8.97
N LYS A 658 -14.28 13.10 -9.34
CA LYS A 658 -13.29 14.00 -9.94
C LYS A 658 -12.22 14.48 -8.95
N THR A 659 -12.55 14.52 -7.66
CA THR A 659 -11.73 15.14 -6.63
C THR A 659 -10.87 14.12 -5.87
N ASP A 660 -11.46 12.99 -5.48
CA ASP A 660 -10.81 11.91 -4.73
C ASP A 660 -11.53 10.57 -4.99
N MET A 661 -10.87 9.68 -5.76
CA MET A 661 -11.41 8.37 -6.09
C MET A 661 -11.26 7.34 -4.96
N GLU A 662 -10.38 7.54 -3.98
CA GLU A 662 -10.10 6.54 -2.95
C GLU A 662 -11.30 6.35 -2.01
N ILE A 663 -11.99 7.44 -1.68
CA ILE A 663 -13.17 7.42 -0.79
C ILE A 663 -14.49 7.27 -1.54
N PHE A 664 -14.45 6.89 -2.83
CA PHE A 664 -15.63 6.82 -3.67
C PHE A 664 -16.53 5.62 -3.31
N PRO A 665 -17.81 5.81 -2.94
CA PRO A 665 -18.68 4.74 -2.44
C PRO A 665 -19.37 4.00 -3.60
N ALA A 666 -18.64 3.15 -4.33
CA ALA A 666 -19.12 2.46 -5.52
C ALA A 666 -20.37 1.58 -5.28
N GLU A 667 -20.39 0.79 -4.21
CA GLU A 667 -21.55 -0.06 -3.84
C GLU A 667 -22.81 0.75 -3.56
N MET A 668 -22.69 1.83 -2.79
CA MET A 668 -23.80 2.73 -2.50
C MET A 668 -24.34 3.37 -3.78
N LEU A 669 -23.45 3.74 -4.70
CA LEU A 669 -23.83 4.34 -5.97
C LEU A 669 -24.54 3.33 -6.88
N ASN A 670 -24.14 2.05 -6.88
CA ASN A 670 -24.86 0.98 -7.58
C ASN A 670 -26.33 0.94 -7.12
N VAL A 671 -26.56 0.90 -5.81
CA VAL A 671 -27.91 0.88 -5.22
C VAL A 671 -28.70 2.15 -5.56
N LEU A 672 -28.05 3.31 -5.47
CA LEU A 672 -28.67 4.59 -5.83
C LEU A 672 -29.12 4.58 -7.30
N VAL A 673 -28.26 4.11 -8.21
CA VAL A 673 -28.54 4.04 -9.66
C VAL A 673 -29.66 3.04 -9.96
N GLU A 674 -29.69 1.89 -9.30
CA GLU A 674 -30.78 0.91 -9.41
C GLU A 674 -32.12 1.45 -8.89
N SER A 675 -32.08 2.34 -7.89
CA SER A 675 -33.26 2.96 -7.29
C SER A 675 -33.87 4.13 -8.07
N LEU A 676 -33.24 4.59 -9.16
CA LEU A 676 -33.71 5.74 -9.93
C LEU A 676 -35.02 5.43 -10.67
N PRO A 677 -36.06 6.26 -10.50
CA PRO A 677 -37.25 6.23 -11.36
C PRO A 677 -36.88 6.40 -12.83
N VAL A 678 -37.72 5.86 -13.72
CA VAL A 678 -37.46 5.86 -15.18
C VAL A 678 -37.22 7.27 -15.72
N GLU A 679 -37.98 8.27 -15.26
CA GLU A 679 -37.85 9.66 -15.70
C GLU A 679 -36.59 10.36 -15.17
N GLU A 680 -36.23 10.15 -13.90
CA GLU A 680 -34.97 10.64 -13.33
C GLU A 680 -33.77 9.98 -14.02
N ARG A 681 -33.87 8.68 -14.34
CA ARG A 681 -32.84 7.95 -15.05
C ARG A 681 -32.64 8.47 -16.47
N LYS A 682 -33.72 8.74 -17.22
CA LYS A 682 -33.63 9.40 -18.54
C LYS A 682 -32.96 10.77 -18.41
N THR A 683 -33.29 11.53 -17.36
CA THR A 683 -32.69 12.85 -17.10
C THR A 683 -31.20 12.75 -16.77
N ALA A 684 -30.79 11.77 -15.96
CA ALA A 684 -29.39 11.49 -15.66
C ALA A 684 -28.62 10.99 -16.89
N GLU A 685 -29.24 10.15 -17.73
CA GLU A 685 -28.63 9.66 -18.97
C GLU A 685 -28.52 10.74 -20.06
N ARG A 686 -29.34 11.81 -20.02
CA ARG A 686 -29.17 13.00 -20.88
C ARG A 686 -27.95 13.83 -20.48
N ARG A 687 -27.54 13.78 -19.21
CA ARG A 687 -26.36 14.46 -18.69
C ARG A 687 -25.09 13.62 -18.98
N PRO A 688 -24.12 14.12 -19.77
CA PRO A 688 -23.00 13.31 -20.24
C PRO A 688 -22.05 12.87 -19.11
N ASP A 689 -21.88 13.72 -18.09
CA ASP A 689 -21.13 13.46 -16.86
C ASP A 689 -21.75 12.31 -16.05
N LEU A 690 -23.07 12.36 -15.82
CA LEU A 690 -23.79 11.33 -15.06
C LEU A 690 -23.94 10.03 -15.85
N LYS A 691 -24.20 10.09 -17.16
CA LYS A 691 -24.25 8.91 -18.03
C LYS A 691 -22.94 8.12 -17.98
N ARG A 692 -21.80 8.82 -18.00
CA ARG A 692 -20.48 8.19 -17.87
C ARG A 692 -20.32 7.50 -16.52
N LEU A 693 -20.66 8.18 -15.42
CA LEU A 693 -20.64 7.61 -14.08
C LEU A 693 -21.48 6.33 -13.98
N ILE A 694 -22.74 6.39 -14.41
CA ILE A 694 -23.68 5.26 -14.41
C ILE A 694 -23.14 4.09 -15.25
N SER A 695 -22.64 4.36 -16.47
CA SER A 695 -22.09 3.32 -17.35
C SER A 695 -20.84 2.65 -16.77
N ARG A 696 -20.07 3.38 -15.96
CA ARG A 696 -18.84 2.89 -15.34
C ARG A 696 -19.15 2.05 -14.11
N VAL A 697 -20.04 2.53 -13.26
CA VAL A 697 -20.52 1.83 -12.06
C VAL A 697 -21.09 0.45 -12.43
N LYS A 698 -21.86 0.38 -13.53
CA LYS A 698 -22.28 -0.91 -14.12
C LYS A 698 -21.12 -1.79 -14.57
N ARG A 699 -20.15 -1.23 -15.31
CA ARG A 699 -18.95 -1.97 -15.75
C ARG A 699 -18.08 -2.45 -14.57
N GLU A 700 -18.01 -1.69 -13.49
CA GLU A 700 -17.28 -2.06 -12.28
C GLU A 700 -18.03 -3.17 -11.52
N SER A 701 -19.35 -3.09 -11.39
CA SER A 701 -20.18 -4.17 -10.84
C SER A 701 -20.07 -5.47 -11.66
N ASP A 702 -20.10 -5.36 -12.99
CA ASP A 702 -19.93 -6.50 -13.90
C ASP A 702 -18.51 -7.08 -13.81
N ARG A 703 -17.49 -6.23 -13.61
CA ARG A 703 -16.10 -6.65 -13.40
C ARG A 703 -15.89 -7.31 -12.04
N GLU A 704 -16.52 -6.84 -10.98
CA GLU A 704 -16.49 -7.47 -9.65
C GLU A 704 -17.16 -8.84 -9.68
N ARG A 705 -18.27 -8.99 -10.41
CA ARG A 705 -18.89 -10.30 -10.68
C ARG A 705 -18.04 -11.21 -11.56
N ALA A 706 -17.21 -10.65 -12.44
CA ALA A 706 -16.30 -11.38 -13.32
C ALA A 706 -14.89 -11.60 -12.73
N ARG A 707 -14.60 -11.11 -11.52
CA ARG A 707 -13.35 -11.47 -10.83
C ARG A 707 -13.47 -12.95 -10.44
N PRO A 708 -12.52 -13.81 -10.83
CA PRO A 708 -12.39 -15.11 -10.19
C PRO A 708 -12.28 -14.87 -8.68
N VAL A 709 -13.09 -15.57 -7.90
CA VAL A 709 -13.05 -15.56 -6.42
C VAL A 709 -11.64 -15.91 -5.90
N ASP A 710 -10.82 -16.51 -6.76
CA ASP A 710 -9.42 -16.84 -6.49
C ASP A 710 -8.48 -15.67 -6.82
N GLY A 711 -8.61 -14.59 -6.04
CA GLY A 711 -7.74 -13.41 -6.08
C GLY A 711 -6.33 -13.71 -5.58
N GLY A 712 -5.57 -14.51 -6.33
CA GLY A 712 -4.11 -14.59 -6.25
C GLY A 712 -3.56 -15.16 -4.95
N SER A 713 -3.84 -16.44 -4.67
CA SER A 713 -3.14 -17.20 -3.63
C SER A 713 -1.62 -17.04 -3.78
N VAL A 714 -0.95 -16.64 -2.71
CA VAL A 714 0.52 -16.52 -2.71
C VAL A 714 1.10 -17.93 -2.74
N LYS A 715 1.86 -18.24 -3.79
CA LYS A 715 2.51 -19.54 -3.92
C LYS A 715 3.78 -19.54 -3.08
N ARG A 716 4.04 -20.63 -2.36
CA ARG A 716 5.38 -20.89 -1.83
C ARG A 716 6.20 -21.57 -2.90
N PHE A 717 7.44 -21.11 -3.08
CA PHE A 717 8.37 -21.82 -3.94
C PHE A 717 8.58 -23.23 -3.38
N LYS A 718 8.54 -24.23 -4.25
CA LYS A 718 8.83 -25.62 -3.91
C LYS A 718 9.69 -26.22 -5.01
N LEU A 719 10.66 -27.03 -4.61
CA LEU A 719 11.48 -27.78 -5.54
C LEU A 719 10.60 -28.75 -6.38
N PRO A 720 10.91 -28.92 -7.67
CA PRO A 720 10.15 -29.78 -8.57
C PRO A 720 10.21 -31.23 -8.11
N LYS A 721 9.08 -31.94 -8.24
CA LYS A 721 8.97 -33.39 -7.97
C LYS A 721 8.74 -34.23 -9.24
N LYS A 722 8.59 -33.57 -10.39
CA LYS A 722 8.32 -34.17 -11.70
C LYS A 722 9.33 -33.65 -12.73
N HIS A 723 9.59 -34.45 -13.76
CA HIS A 723 10.44 -34.06 -14.88
C HIS A 723 9.91 -32.76 -15.51
N LEU A 724 10.83 -31.86 -15.87
CA LEU A 724 10.53 -30.53 -16.38
C LEU A 724 10.82 -30.46 -17.88
N HIS A 725 9.79 -30.22 -18.67
CA HIS A 725 9.95 -29.77 -20.06
C HIS A 725 10.33 -28.29 -20.11
N MET A 726 10.76 -27.79 -21.27
CA MET A 726 11.22 -26.40 -21.44
C MET A 726 10.27 -25.36 -20.82
N GLU A 727 8.96 -25.45 -21.06
CA GLU A 727 7.99 -24.48 -20.53
C GLU A 727 7.88 -24.52 -19.00
N ASP A 728 7.83 -25.73 -18.42
CA ASP A 728 7.78 -25.91 -16.97
C ASP A 728 9.11 -25.52 -16.31
N PHE A 729 10.23 -25.79 -16.98
CA PHE A 729 11.56 -25.40 -16.53
C PHE A 729 11.71 -23.88 -16.52
N VAL A 730 11.31 -23.20 -17.60
CA VAL A 730 11.29 -21.73 -17.67
C VAL A 730 10.49 -21.17 -16.50
N ARG A 731 9.28 -21.69 -16.28
CA ARG A 731 8.44 -21.27 -15.16
C ARG A 731 9.12 -21.50 -13.81
N ARG A 732 9.71 -22.67 -13.56
CA ARG A 732 10.36 -23.00 -12.27
C ARG A 732 11.60 -22.16 -11.99
N VAL A 733 12.43 -21.89 -12.99
CA VAL A 733 13.62 -21.03 -12.85
C VAL A 733 13.22 -19.57 -12.63
N GLN A 734 12.17 -19.09 -13.30
CA GLN A 734 11.67 -17.75 -13.05
C GLN A 734 11.00 -17.65 -11.68
N GLU A 735 10.22 -18.65 -11.24
CA GLU A 735 9.61 -18.71 -9.90
C GLU A 735 10.65 -18.72 -8.77
N SER A 736 11.74 -19.49 -8.92
CA SER A 736 12.89 -19.50 -7.98
C SER A 736 13.68 -18.19 -8.01
N GLY A 737 13.46 -17.42 -9.07
CA GLY A 737 14.08 -16.15 -9.33
C GLY A 737 15.46 -16.24 -9.98
N ILE A 738 16.15 -17.39 -9.95
CA ILE A 738 17.58 -17.51 -10.31
C ILE A 738 17.94 -16.69 -11.55
N VAL A 739 17.18 -16.84 -12.64
CA VAL A 739 17.31 -16.06 -13.87
C VAL A 739 15.92 -15.61 -14.30
N ARG A 740 15.80 -14.35 -14.75
CA ARG A 740 14.54 -13.79 -15.31
C ARG A 740 14.50 -13.88 -16.83
N ASP A 741 15.64 -13.60 -17.48
CA ASP A 741 15.78 -13.59 -18.93
C ASP A 741 15.52 -14.96 -19.57
N GLN A 742 14.51 -15.04 -20.43
CA GLN A 742 14.08 -16.28 -21.07
C GLN A 742 15.18 -16.90 -21.94
N GLY A 743 15.98 -16.08 -22.64
CA GLY A 743 17.06 -16.58 -23.50
C GLY A 743 18.16 -17.27 -22.70
N THR A 744 18.49 -16.74 -21.52
CA THR A 744 19.44 -17.34 -20.58
C THR A 744 18.90 -18.63 -19.99
N ILE A 745 17.61 -18.69 -19.66
CA ILE A 745 16.99 -19.92 -19.15
C ILE A 745 16.97 -21.01 -20.22
N GLN A 746 16.74 -20.68 -21.48
CA GLN A 746 16.83 -21.65 -22.58
C GLN A 746 18.24 -22.24 -22.70
N ARG A 747 19.29 -21.40 -22.63
CA ARG A 747 20.68 -21.89 -22.62
C ARG A 747 21.00 -22.76 -21.40
N LEU A 748 20.43 -22.43 -20.24
CA LEU A 748 20.55 -23.25 -19.03
C LEU A 748 19.86 -24.61 -19.19
N PHE A 749 18.66 -24.64 -19.77
CA PHE A 749 17.97 -25.89 -20.07
C PHE A 749 18.78 -26.76 -21.02
N GLU A 750 19.35 -26.18 -22.09
CA GLU A 750 20.23 -26.89 -23.01
C GLU A 750 21.49 -27.42 -22.31
N ALA A 751 22.05 -26.68 -21.35
CA ALA A 751 23.20 -27.11 -20.56
C ALA A 751 22.87 -28.30 -19.65
N LEU A 752 21.74 -28.26 -18.95
CA LEU A 752 21.32 -29.33 -18.04
C LEU A 752 20.83 -30.60 -18.75
N THR A 753 20.50 -30.52 -20.05
CA THR A 753 20.02 -31.66 -20.86
C THR A 753 21.11 -32.26 -21.77
N VAL A 754 22.38 -31.88 -21.57
CA VAL A 754 23.51 -32.45 -22.32
C VAL A 754 23.73 -33.92 -21.94
N GLY A 755 23.23 -34.84 -22.77
CA GLY A 755 23.54 -36.28 -22.65
C GLY A 755 22.37 -37.22 -22.86
N GLN A 756 21.14 -36.89 -22.44
CA GLN A 756 19.87 -37.58 -22.74
C GLN A 756 18.62 -36.73 -22.35
N GLN A 757 17.48 -37.03 -23.01
CA GLN A 757 16.10 -36.48 -22.96
C GLN A 757 15.92 -34.95 -23.01
N LYS A 758 14.93 -34.47 -23.79
CA LYS A 758 14.51 -33.05 -23.89
C LYS A 758 13.77 -32.57 -22.62
N GLN A 759 14.21 -33.01 -21.44
CA GLN A 759 13.59 -32.76 -20.13
C GLN A 759 14.67 -32.77 -19.04
N VAL A 760 14.49 -31.96 -18.00
CA VAL A 760 15.36 -31.94 -16.80
C VAL A 760 14.69 -32.75 -15.69
N ASP A 761 15.39 -33.72 -15.13
CA ASP A 761 14.88 -34.51 -14.02
C ASP A 761 14.88 -33.71 -12.69
N PRO A 762 14.00 -34.06 -11.74
CA PRO A 762 13.89 -33.37 -10.45
C PRO A 762 15.19 -33.30 -9.64
N GLU A 763 16.00 -34.37 -9.68
CA GLU A 763 17.21 -34.49 -8.88
C GLU A 763 18.31 -33.57 -9.43
N THR A 764 18.51 -33.55 -10.75
CA THR A 764 19.41 -32.61 -11.43
C THR A 764 19.03 -31.15 -11.14
N PHE A 765 17.74 -30.80 -11.20
CA PHE A 765 17.30 -29.45 -10.82
C PHE A 765 17.57 -29.15 -9.34
N CYS A 766 17.33 -30.12 -8.45
CA CYS A 766 17.59 -29.99 -7.02
C CYS A 766 19.08 -29.77 -6.73
N PHE A 767 19.96 -30.56 -7.33
CA PHE A 767 21.42 -30.40 -7.21
C PHE A 767 21.89 -29.05 -7.76
N PHE A 768 21.40 -28.64 -8.94
CA PHE A 768 21.68 -27.32 -9.49
C PHE A 768 21.24 -26.20 -8.56
N TYR A 769 19.99 -26.25 -8.06
CA TYR A 769 19.45 -25.24 -7.15
C TYR A 769 20.24 -25.16 -5.84
N ASN A 770 20.55 -26.31 -5.23
CA ASN A 770 21.31 -26.36 -3.99
C ASN A 770 22.73 -25.84 -4.19
N PHE A 771 23.43 -26.26 -5.23
CA PHE A 771 24.79 -25.78 -5.51
C PHE A 771 24.81 -24.28 -5.82
N TRP A 772 23.84 -23.77 -6.58
CA TRP A 772 23.67 -22.33 -6.79
C TRP A 772 23.56 -21.59 -5.46
N LYS A 773 22.76 -22.12 -4.52
CA LYS A 773 22.56 -21.53 -3.19
C LYS A 773 23.77 -21.65 -2.27
N GLU A 774 24.48 -22.77 -2.30
CA GLU A 774 25.72 -22.96 -1.54
C GLU A 774 26.82 -22.02 -2.03
N SER A 775 26.96 -21.87 -3.35
CA SER A 775 27.94 -20.95 -3.96
C SER A 775 27.62 -19.48 -3.64
N GLU A 776 26.34 -19.13 -3.56
CA GLU A 776 25.86 -17.82 -3.10
C GLU A 776 26.25 -17.57 -1.64
N GLY A 777 25.98 -18.51 -0.72
CA GLY A 777 26.35 -18.40 0.69
C GLY A 777 27.86 -18.31 0.93
N ALA A 778 28.64 -19.18 0.28
CA ALA A 778 30.10 -19.21 0.40
C ALA A 778 30.77 -17.88 -0.04
N SER A 779 30.12 -17.11 -0.91
CA SER A 779 30.59 -15.79 -1.34
C SER A 779 30.25 -14.65 -0.37
N GLN A 780 29.24 -14.84 0.49
CA GLN A 780 28.81 -13.86 1.50
C GLN A 780 29.58 -14.00 2.82
N ASP A 781 29.95 -15.22 3.21
CA ASP A 781 30.68 -15.53 4.44
C ASP A 781 32.21 -15.31 4.33
N VAL A 782 32.65 -14.53 3.33
CA VAL A 782 34.08 -14.28 3.09
C VAL A 782 34.58 -13.19 4.01
N ASP A 783 35.36 -13.58 5.02
CA ASP A 783 36.09 -12.63 5.85
C ASP A 783 37.24 -12.00 5.04
N LEU A 784 37.01 -10.78 4.56
CA LEU A 784 38.00 -10.02 3.79
C LEU A 784 38.88 -9.20 4.74
N PRO A 785 40.22 -9.25 4.59
CA PRO A 785 41.11 -8.40 5.37
C PRO A 785 40.72 -6.91 5.25
N VAL A 786 40.85 -6.13 6.33
CA VAL A 786 40.50 -4.70 6.37
C VAL A 786 41.09 -3.91 5.21
N VAL A 787 42.33 -4.22 4.83
CA VAL A 787 43.03 -3.60 3.69
C VAL A 787 42.28 -3.84 2.38
N VAL A 788 41.66 -5.01 2.18
CA VAL A 788 40.86 -5.30 0.97
C VAL A 788 39.58 -4.49 0.96
N LEU A 789 38.92 -4.37 2.11
CA LEU A 789 37.68 -3.61 2.26
C LEU A 789 37.87 -2.12 1.96
N GLU A 790 39.00 -1.53 2.36
CA GLU A 790 39.35 -0.14 2.02
C GLU A 790 39.55 0.09 0.51
N HIS A 791 39.90 -0.96 -0.24
CA HIS A 791 40.19 -0.88 -1.68
C HIS A 791 39.02 -1.35 -2.56
N LEU A 792 38.00 -1.99 -1.98
CA LEU A 792 36.76 -2.34 -2.68
C LEU A 792 35.89 -1.11 -2.85
N GLU A 793 35.24 -0.98 -4.01
CA GLU A 793 34.24 0.08 -4.19
C GLU A 793 32.98 -0.24 -3.38
N THR A 794 32.22 0.79 -3.01
CA THR A 794 31.03 0.66 -2.14
C THR A 794 29.97 -0.29 -2.69
N ASP A 795 29.93 -0.49 -4.02
CA ASP A 795 29.04 -1.40 -4.74
C ASP A 795 29.70 -2.74 -5.15
N GLU A 796 30.96 -2.98 -4.80
CA GLU A 796 31.73 -4.17 -5.21
C GLU A 796 31.58 -5.34 -4.25
N CYS A 797 31.36 -6.54 -4.78
CA CYS A 797 31.19 -7.77 -3.99
C CYS A 797 32.02 -8.93 -4.54
N VAL A 798 32.40 -9.86 -3.67
CA VAL A 798 32.96 -11.16 -4.10
C VAL A 798 31.80 -12.07 -4.49
N TYR A 799 31.87 -12.64 -5.69
CA TYR A 799 30.83 -13.51 -6.24
C TYR A 799 31.26 -14.98 -6.35
N LYS A 800 32.57 -15.23 -6.46
CA LYS A 800 33.15 -16.57 -6.54
C LYS A 800 34.53 -16.59 -5.90
N LEU A 801 34.82 -17.68 -5.19
CA LEU A 801 36.13 -18.02 -4.65
C LEU A 801 36.59 -19.38 -5.17
N SER A 802 37.89 -19.52 -5.40
CA SER A 802 38.51 -20.81 -5.72
C SER A 802 38.82 -21.59 -4.44
N SER A 803 39.11 -22.88 -4.59
CA SER A 803 39.88 -23.61 -3.59
C SER A 803 41.28 -22.98 -3.38
N SER A 804 41.95 -23.32 -2.28
CA SER A 804 43.32 -22.85 -2.03
C SER A 804 44.28 -23.47 -3.04
N VAL A 805 45.00 -22.59 -3.75
CA VAL A 805 45.83 -22.95 -4.90
C VAL A 805 47.20 -22.34 -4.82
N LYS A 806 48.17 -23.04 -5.43
CA LYS A 806 49.52 -22.52 -5.60
C LYS A 806 49.56 -21.58 -6.80
N THR A 807 50.02 -20.38 -6.57
CA THR A 807 50.14 -19.32 -7.59
C THR A 807 51.59 -18.84 -7.71
N SER A 808 51.87 -18.01 -8.72
CA SER A 808 53.16 -17.31 -8.84
C SER A 808 53.41 -16.30 -7.70
N HIS A 809 52.40 -16.00 -6.88
CA HIS A 809 52.47 -15.02 -5.78
C HIS A 809 52.21 -15.67 -4.40
N GLY A 810 52.44 -16.98 -4.29
CA GLY A 810 52.25 -17.75 -3.06
C GLY A 810 51.01 -18.65 -3.09
N VAL A 811 50.62 -19.17 -1.93
CA VAL A 811 49.43 -20.01 -1.76
C VAL A 811 48.27 -19.13 -1.31
N GLY A 812 47.10 -19.32 -1.93
CA GLY A 812 45.93 -18.52 -1.60
C GLY A 812 44.70 -18.89 -2.43
N LYS A 813 43.61 -18.15 -2.22
CA LYS A 813 42.34 -18.31 -2.95
C LYS A 813 42.15 -17.17 -3.94
N ILE A 814 41.74 -17.49 -5.16
CA ILE A 814 41.38 -16.51 -6.18
C ILE A 814 39.92 -16.10 -5.95
N ALA A 815 39.69 -14.81 -5.79
CA ALA A 815 38.38 -14.20 -5.67
C ALA A 815 38.02 -13.46 -6.96
N MET A 816 36.75 -13.56 -7.35
CA MET A 816 36.16 -12.87 -8.50
C MET A 816 35.09 -11.89 -8.02
N THR A 817 35.20 -10.63 -8.45
CA THR A 817 34.14 -9.62 -8.29
C THR A 817 33.45 -9.33 -9.62
N GLN A 818 32.50 -8.40 -9.66
CA GLN A 818 31.96 -7.93 -10.93
C GLN A 818 32.95 -7.06 -11.75
N ARG A 819 34.12 -6.71 -11.19
CA ARG A 819 35.09 -5.78 -11.82
C ARG A 819 36.48 -6.37 -12.02
N ARG A 820 36.94 -7.24 -11.13
CA ARG A 820 38.34 -7.70 -11.09
C ARG A 820 38.51 -9.07 -10.44
N LEU A 821 39.73 -9.59 -10.59
CA LEU A 821 40.24 -10.78 -9.94
C LEU A 821 41.31 -10.39 -8.93
N PHE A 822 41.32 -11.06 -7.78
CA PHE A 822 42.38 -10.90 -6.80
C PHE A 822 42.68 -12.20 -6.05
N LEU A 823 43.87 -12.25 -5.45
CA LEU A 823 44.36 -13.36 -4.66
C LEU A 823 44.34 -12.98 -3.17
N LEU A 824 43.65 -13.79 -2.37
CA LEU A 824 43.69 -13.75 -0.91
C LEU A 824 44.78 -14.73 -0.45
N THR A 825 45.88 -14.23 0.13
CA THR A 825 47.02 -15.08 0.51
C THR A 825 46.75 -15.83 1.81
N GLU A 826 47.07 -17.11 1.86
CA GLU A 826 46.95 -17.94 3.07
C GLU A 826 48.29 -17.97 3.85
N GLY A 827 48.22 -17.83 5.18
CA GLY A 827 49.37 -17.88 6.09
C GLY A 827 49.98 -16.52 6.49
N ARG A 828 49.84 -15.49 5.66
CA ARG A 828 50.06 -14.08 6.04
C ARG A 828 48.87 -13.24 5.57
N PRO A 829 48.29 -12.37 6.42
CA PRO A 829 47.19 -11.51 6.00
C PRO A 829 47.71 -10.56 4.92
N GLY A 830 47.20 -10.74 3.70
CA GLY A 830 47.69 -10.05 2.51
C GLY A 830 46.72 -10.23 1.35
N TYR A 831 46.80 -9.32 0.39
CA TYR A 831 45.99 -9.30 -0.81
C TYR A 831 46.86 -8.93 -2.00
N PHE A 832 46.57 -9.53 -3.14
CA PHE A 832 47.20 -9.19 -4.41
C PHE A 832 46.13 -9.02 -5.50
N GLU A 833 45.98 -7.81 -6.04
CA GLU A 833 45.13 -7.58 -7.21
C GLU A 833 45.76 -8.28 -8.41
N ILE A 834 45.07 -9.28 -8.97
CA ILE A 834 45.54 -10.01 -10.14
C ILE A 834 45.39 -9.12 -11.38
N THR A 835 44.16 -8.71 -11.68
CA THR A 835 43.83 -7.82 -12.82
C THR A 835 42.37 -7.39 -12.80
N LYS A 836 42.05 -6.25 -13.40
CA LYS A 836 40.67 -5.87 -13.74
C LYS A 836 40.29 -6.50 -15.06
N PHE A 837 39.02 -6.87 -15.26
CA PHE A 837 38.59 -7.52 -16.52
C PHE A 837 38.87 -6.66 -17.76
N ARG A 838 38.90 -5.33 -17.62
CA ARG A 838 39.23 -4.41 -18.71
C ARG A 838 40.70 -4.45 -19.15
N ASP A 839 41.59 -4.87 -18.26
CA ASP A 839 43.05 -4.84 -18.45
C ASP A 839 43.61 -6.21 -18.88
N ILE A 840 42.73 -7.21 -19.08
CA ILE A 840 43.11 -8.56 -19.55
C ILE A 840 43.45 -8.49 -21.05
N GLU A 841 44.64 -8.98 -21.39
CA GLU A 841 45.09 -9.14 -22.78
C GLU A 841 44.85 -10.56 -23.31
N ASP A 842 45.13 -11.56 -22.48
CA ASP A 842 45.12 -12.97 -22.88
C ASP A 842 44.90 -13.88 -21.65
N VAL A 843 44.15 -14.97 -21.86
CA VAL A 843 43.87 -15.98 -20.83
C VAL A 843 44.01 -17.35 -21.48
N LYS A 844 44.92 -18.19 -20.99
CA LYS A 844 45.22 -19.50 -21.56
C LYS A 844 45.42 -20.57 -20.49
N ILE A 845 45.11 -21.81 -20.84
CA ILE A 845 45.50 -22.99 -20.07
C ILE A 845 46.80 -23.55 -20.66
N SER A 846 47.76 -23.85 -19.79
CA SER A 846 49.03 -24.49 -20.15
C SER A 846 49.30 -25.66 -19.21
N SER A 847 50.03 -26.67 -19.67
CA SER A 847 50.45 -27.78 -18.80
C SER A 847 51.90 -27.59 -18.38
N ALA A 848 52.15 -27.40 -17.08
CA ALA A 848 53.51 -27.41 -16.56
C ALA A 848 53.93 -28.86 -16.24
N PRO A 849 55.11 -29.33 -16.70
CA PRO A 849 55.61 -30.64 -16.32
C PRO A 849 56.10 -30.61 -14.86
N PHE A 850 55.49 -31.43 -13.99
CA PHE A 850 55.95 -31.59 -12.61
C PHE A 850 55.98 -33.08 -12.25
N LEU A 851 57.18 -33.63 -12.02
CA LEU A 851 57.41 -35.02 -11.55
C LEU A 851 56.51 -36.06 -12.25
N LEU A 852 56.57 -36.12 -13.59
CA LEU A 852 55.81 -37.04 -14.47
C LEU A 852 54.29 -36.79 -14.60
N LEU A 853 53.71 -35.79 -13.93
CA LEU A 853 52.30 -35.39 -14.07
C LEU A 853 52.17 -34.05 -14.81
N ARG A 854 51.25 -33.97 -15.78
CA ARG A 854 50.87 -32.72 -16.46
C ARG A 854 49.77 -32.04 -15.66
N ILE A 855 50.10 -30.95 -14.97
CA ILE A 855 49.11 -30.21 -14.19
C ILE A 855 48.63 -28.99 -14.99
N PRO A 856 47.31 -28.82 -15.18
CA PRO A 856 46.76 -27.66 -15.89
C PRO A 856 46.91 -26.39 -15.04
N THR A 857 47.58 -25.38 -15.61
CA THR A 857 47.87 -24.09 -15.00
C THR A 857 47.21 -22.98 -15.81
N LEU A 858 46.41 -22.16 -15.13
CA LEU A 858 45.79 -20.97 -15.68
C LEU A 858 46.82 -19.84 -15.77
N LYS A 859 46.96 -19.23 -16.95
CA LYS A 859 47.85 -18.08 -17.20
C LYS A 859 47.03 -16.86 -17.61
N ILE A 860 47.22 -15.74 -16.91
CA ILE A 860 46.54 -14.47 -17.18
C ILE A 860 47.58 -13.40 -17.49
N LYS A 861 47.50 -12.82 -18.69
CA LYS A 861 48.36 -11.71 -19.13
C LYS A 861 47.59 -10.39 -19.05
N THR A 862 48.24 -9.35 -18.54
CA THR A 862 47.63 -8.04 -18.26
C THR A 862 48.38 -6.93 -18.99
N SER A 863 47.68 -5.83 -19.33
CA SER A 863 48.28 -4.70 -20.06
C SER A 863 49.30 -3.90 -19.24
N HIS A 864 49.12 -3.83 -17.91
CA HIS A 864 49.93 -2.96 -17.04
C HIS A 864 51.12 -3.68 -16.39
N ARG A 865 51.25 -5.00 -16.54
CA ARG A 865 52.32 -5.80 -15.93
C ARG A 865 52.99 -6.72 -16.95
N LYS A 866 54.33 -6.76 -16.93
CA LYS A 866 55.13 -7.64 -17.79
C LYS A 866 55.05 -9.12 -17.38
N GLU A 867 54.85 -9.40 -16.09
CA GLU A 867 54.78 -10.76 -15.57
C GLU A 867 53.38 -11.36 -15.75
N THR A 868 53.32 -12.63 -16.17
CA THR A 868 52.07 -13.37 -16.33
C THR A 868 51.68 -13.99 -14.99
N PHE A 869 50.44 -13.81 -14.56
CA PHE A 869 49.95 -14.47 -13.36
C PHE A 869 49.67 -15.94 -13.66
N GLU A 870 50.20 -16.86 -12.84
CA GLU A 870 50.06 -18.30 -13.01
C GLU A 870 49.39 -18.93 -11.78
N ALA A 871 48.35 -19.74 -11.97
CA ALA A 871 47.65 -20.43 -10.89
C ALA A 871 47.34 -21.88 -11.25
N ASN A 872 47.69 -22.79 -10.32
CA ASN A 872 47.40 -24.21 -10.45
C ASN A 872 46.07 -24.57 -9.78
N LEU A 873 44.99 -24.51 -10.56
CA LEU A 873 43.61 -24.71 -10.13
C LEU A 873 43.15 -26.19 -10.16
N LYS A 874 44.06 -27.14 -10.48
CA LYS A 874 43.76 -28.58 -10.56
C LYS A 874 42.47 -28.86 -11.37
N SER A 875 41.45 -29.46 -10.74
CA SER A 875 40.17 -29.83 -11.35
C SER A 875 39.26 -28.63 -11.69
N GLU A 876 39.52 -27.44 -11.13
CA GLU A 876 38.72 -26.24 -11.39
C GLU A 876 39.27 -25.40 -12.57
N CYS A 877 40.42 -25.78 -13.14
CA CYS A 877 41.13 -24.96 -14.13
C CYS A 877 40.27 -24.63 -15.37
N ASP A 878 39.58 -25.63 -15.92
CA ASP A 878 38.75 -25.46 -17.12
C ASP A 878 37.53 -24.56 -16.88
N VAL A 879 36.87 -24.70 -15.72
CA VAL A 879 35.71 -23.85 -15.38
C VAL A 879 36.14 -22.41 -15.12
N TRP A 880 37.24 -22.17 -14.40
CA TRP A 880 37.77 -20.81 -14.17
C TRP A 880 38.21 -20.15 -15.48
N HIS A 881 38.86 -20.89 -16.37
CA HIS A 881 39.21 -20.38 -17.69
C HIS A 881 37.97 -19.95 -18.48
N LEU A 882 36.92 -20.77 -18.50
CA LEU A 882 35.65 -20.45 -19.15
C LEU A 882 34.98 -19.21 -18.53
N MET A 883 34.91 -19.16 -17.20
CA MET A 883 34.28 -18.06 -16.46
C MET A 883 34.99 -16.72 -16.70
N ILE A 884 36.33 -16.71 -16.63
CA ILE A 884 37.13 -15.49 -16.86
C ILE A 884 36.96 -15.00 -18.30
N ARG A 885 36.90 -15.90 -19.28
CA ARG A 885 36.67 -15.54 -20.68
C ARG A 885 35.29 -14.91 -20.89
N GLU A 886 34.25 -15.46 -20.27
CA GLU A 886 32.90 -14.87 -20.33
C GLU A 886 32.83 -13.49 -19.67
N MET A 887 33.42 -13.32 -18.47
CA MET A 887 33.51 -12.00 -17.80
C MET A 887 34.29 -10.98 -18.65
N TRP A 888 35.40 -11.41 -19.24
CA TRP A 888 36.24 -10.56 -20.09
C TRP A 888 35.49 -10.14 -21.37
N ALA A 889 34.80 -11.07 -22.02
CA ALA A 889 33.96 -10.77 -23.18
C ALA A 889 32.79 -9.84 -22.81
N GLY A 890 32.13 -10.09 -21.68
CA GLY A 890 31.08 -9.21 -21.13
C GLY A 890 31.59 -7.79 -20.86
N ARG A 891 32.80 -7.63 -20.32
CA ARG A 891 33.41 -6.31 -20.05
C ARG A 891 33.67 -5.55 -21.33
N LYS A 892 34.22 -6.21 -22.34
CA LYS A 892 34.41 -5.63 -23.67
C LYS A 892 33.07 -5.19 -24.29
N MET A 893 32.03 -6.01 -24.18
CA MET A 893 30.70 -5.64 -24.66
C MET A 893 30.13 -4.43 -23.90
N ALA A 894 30.26 -4.39 -22.57
CA ALA A 894 29.81 -3.29 -21.73
C ALA A 894 30.52 -1.97 -22.05
N ASP A 895 31.84 -2.01 -22.25
CA ASP A 895 32.64 -0.82 -22.60
C ASP A 895 32.32 -0.31 -24.00
N ASN A 896 32.17 -1.23 -24.96
CA ASN A 896 31.85 -0.89 -26.34
C ASN A 896 30.45 -0.27 -26.42
N HIS A 897 29.43 -0.86 -25.78
CA HIS A 897 28.04 -0.39 -25.90
C HIS A 897 27.61 0.63 -24.84
N LYS A 898 28.52 1.00 -23.91
CA LYS A 898 28.23 1.85 -22.74
C LYS A 898 27.01 1.37 -21.93
N ASP A 899 26.88 0.05 -21.83
CA ASP A 899 25.75 -0.61 -21.19
C ASP A 899 26.27 -1.56 -20.09
N PRO A 900 26.12 -1.19 -18.81
CA PRO A 900 26.63 -1.98 -17.70
C PRO A 900 25.93 -3.35 -17.56
N GLN A 901 24.74 -3.54 -18.14
CA GLN A 901 23.99 -4.80 -18.01
C GLN A 901 24.71 -5.99 -18.65
N PHE A 902 25.57 -5.75 -19.65
CA PHE A 902 26.39 -6.81 -20.21
C PHE A 902 27.28 -7.47 -19.16
N MET A 903 27.77 -6.70 -18.17
CA MET A 903 28.55 -7.25 -17.06
C MET A 903 27.68 -8.05 -16.08
N GLU A 904 26.50 -7.54 -15.73
CA GLU A 904 25.57 -8.25 -14.84
C GLU A 904 25.12 -9.57 -15.45
N GLN A 905 24.84 -9.57 -16.76
CA GLN A 905 24.47 -10.76 -17.51
C GLN A 905 25.65 -11.74 -17.63
N ALA A 906 26.87 -11.26 -17.87
CA ALA A 906 28.06 -12.11 -17.95
C ALA A 906 28.35 -12.77 -16.60
N LEU A 907 28.23 -12.02 -15.51
CA LEU A 907 28.36 -12.52 -14.15
C LEU A 907 27.30 -13.58 -13.85
N THR A 908 26.05 -13.32 -14.25
CA THR A 908 24.96 -14.31 -14.11
C THR A 908 25.29 -15.59 -14.89
N ASN A 909 25.74 -15.48 -16.14
CA ASN A 909 26.13 -16.64 -16.95
C ASN A 909 27.26 -17.44 -16.26
N VAL A 910 28.25 -16.75 -15.69
CA VAL A 910 29.40 -17.34 -14.99
C VAL A 910 28.99 -18.10 -13.73
N LEU A 911 28.10 -17.52 -12.92
CA LEU A 911 27.55 -18.20 -11.75
C LEU A 911 26.71 -19.42 -12.15
N LEU A 912 25.98 -19.34 -13.28
CA LEU A 912 25.23 -20.49 -13.80
C LEU A 912 26.16 -21.59 -14.30
N MET A 913 27.27 -21.24 -14.96
CA MET A 913 28.28 -22.21 -15.39
C MET A 913 28.81 -22.99 -14.19
N ASP A 914 29.19 -22.28 -13.13
CA ASP A 914 29.69 -22.88 -11.90
C ASP A 914 28.66 -23.83 -11.27
N ALA A 915 27.39 -23.39 -11.18
CA ALA A 915 26.31 -24.23 -10.67
C ALA A 915 26.02 -25.46 -11.54
N VAL A 916 26.08 -25.33 -12.86
CA VAL A 916 25.93 -26.46 -13.78
C VAL A 916 27.08 -27.45 -13.61
N VAL A 917 28.33 -26.98 -13.52
CA VAL A 917 29.50 -27.84 -13.32
C VAL A 917 29.43 -28.60 -12.01
N GLY A 918 29.04 -27.91 -10.92
CA GLY A 918 28.86 -28.52 -9.61
C GLY A 918 27.74 -29.57 -9.57
N SER A 919 26.65 -29.36 -10.32
CA SER A 919 25.48 -30.24 -10.32
C SER A 919 25.64 -31.52 -11.15
N LEU A 920 26.37 -31.48 -12.27
CA LEU A 920 26.37 -32.57 -13.25
C LEU A 920 27.46 -33.64 -13.01
N GLN A 921 28.42 -33.41 -12.11
CA GLN A 921 29.49 -34.33 -11.65
C GLN A 921 30.03 -35.36 -12.68
N SER A 922 30.07 -35.00 -13.97
CA SER A 922 30.41 -35.89 -15.08
C SER A 922 31.51 -35.27 -15.94
N GLN A 923 32.23 -36.09 -16.71
CA GLN A 923 33.23 -35.60 -17.66
C GLN A 923 32.66 -34.65 -18.74
N LYS A 924 31.32 -34.58 -18.89
CA LYS A 924 30.62 -33.69 -19.82
C LYS A 924 30.21 -32.34 -19.19
N ALA A 925 30.41 -32.13 -17.89
CA ALA A 925 29.95 -30.94 -17.17
C ALA A 925 30.56 -29.63 -17.70
N ILE A 926 31.86 -29.63 -18.04
CA ILE A 926 32.52 -28.47 -18.65
C ILE A 926 31.91 -28.17 -20.03
N PHE A 927 31.68 -29.19 -20.85
CA PHE A 927 31.04 -29.03 -22.15
C PHE A 927 29.62 -28.48 -22.01
N ALA A 928 28.84 -28.94 -21.03
CA ALA A 928 27.53 -28.38 -20.71
C ALA A 928 27.62 -26.89 -20.34
N ALA A 929 28.55 -26.50 -19.49
CA ALA A 929 28.78 -25.10 -19.12
C ALA A 929 29.14 -24.21 -20.32
N THR A 930 29.82 -24.73 -21.35
CA THR A 930 30.10 -23.93 -22.57
C THR A 930 28.84 -23.49 -23.31
N LYS A 931 27.67 -24.12 -23.10
CA LYS A 931 26.38 -23.66 -23.65
C LYS A 931 25.95 -22.31 -23.07
N LEU A 932 26.37 -21.99 -21.86
CA LEU A 932 26.09 -20.73 -21.17
C LEU A 932 27.07 -19.60 -21.53
N ALA A 933 28.20 -19.89 -22.19
CA ALA A 933 29.23 -18.90 -22.57
C ALA A 933 28.78 -18.10 -23.80
N TYR A 934 27.89 -17.14 -23.56
CA TYR A 934 27.18 -16.40 -24.60
C TYR A 934 28.04 -15.28 -25.18
N PHE A 935 28.67 -14.46 -24.33
CA PHE A 935 29.44 -13.32 -24.81
C PHE A 935 30.75 -13.73 -25.47
N ASP A 936 31.40 -14.77 -24.96
CA ASP A 936 32.62 -15.30 -25.57
C ASP A 936 32.38 -15.81 -27.01
N LYS A 937 31.20 -16.40 -27.28
CA LYS A 937 30.77 -16.78 -28.64
C LYS A 937 30.42 -15.55 -29.47
N LYS A 938 29.56 -14.68 -28.95
CA LYS A 938 29.00 -13.52 -29.68
C LYS A 938 30.05 -12.48 -30.09
N LYS A 939 31.18 -12.40 -29.36
CA LYS A 939 32.33 -11.55 -29.71
C LYS A 939 32.84 -11.78 -31.14
N HIS A 940 32.63 -12.97 -31.71
CA HIS A 940 33.09 -13.32 -33.05
C HIS A 940 32.02 -13.12 -34.16
N GLU A 941 30.76 -12.85 -33.80
CA GLU A 941 29.62 -12.83 -34.72
C GLU A 941 29.09 -11.42 -35.05
N VAL A 942 29.33 -10.41 -34.19
CA VAL A 942 28.78 -9.04 -34.34
C VAL A 942 29.92 -8.04 -34.52
N PRO A 943 29.82 -7.02 -35.41
CA PRO A 943 30.76 -5.90 -35.43
C PRO A 943 30.80 -5.27 -34.04
N THR A 944 31.92 -5.41 -33.36
CA THR A 944 32.02 -5.31 -31.90
C THR A 944 32.02 -3.86 -31.38
N THR A 945 32.09 -2.86 -32.23
CA THR A 945 32.21 -1.45 -31.85
C THR A 945 31.07 -0.62 -32.45
N VAL A 946 30.35 0.10 -31.60
CA VAL A 946 29.56 1.25 -32.04
C VAL A 946 30.48 2.26 -32.72
N PRO A 947 29.97 3.04 -33.69
CA PRO A 947 30.76 4.10 -34.32
C PRO A 947 31.41 5.00 -33.26
N GLU A 948 32.63 5.48 -33.53
CA GLU A 948 33.38 6.33 -32.60
C GLU A 948 32.55 7.56 -32.18
N THR A 949 31.86 8.18 -33.14
CA THR A 949 30.90 9.28 -32.93
C THR A 949 29.80 8.94 -31.92
N THR A 950 29.31 7.70 -31.93
CA THR A 950 28.31 7.21 -30.97
C THR A 950 28.94 6.98 -29.61
N SER A 951 30.16 6.42 -29.56
CA SER A 951 30.84 6.11 -28.30
C SER A 951 31.27 7.34 -27.49
N GLU A 952 31.59 8.44 -28.18
CA GLU A 952 31.97 9.73 -27.56
C GLU A 952 30.75 10.46 -26.99
N THR A 953 29.62 10.39 -27.70
CA THR A 953 28.38 11.08 -27.33
C THR A 953 27.55 10.28 -26.32
N LEU A 954 27.48 8.96 -26.43
CA LEU A 954 26.72 8.11 -25.51
C LEU A 954 27.44 8.02 -24.16
N LYS A 955 26.79 8.53 -23.10
CA LYS A 955 27.30 8.45 -21.73
C LYS A 955 27.03 7.07 -21.12
N HIS A 956 25.77 6.62 -21.16
CA HIS A 956 25.34 5.33 -20.64
C HIS A 956 23.94 4.94 -21.14
N LYS A 957 23.59 3.65 -21.05
CA LYS A 957 22.22 3.13 -21.23
C LYS A 957 21.60 2.70 -19.90
N ILE A 958 20.28 2.89 -19.76
CA ILE A 958 19.47 2.45 -18.63
C ILE A 958 18.38 1.51 -19.13
N ASN A 959 18.10 0.44 -18.39
CA ASN A 959 16.98 -0.45 -18.67
C ASN A 959 15.84 -0.24 -17.64
N PRO A 960 14.72 0.40 -18.03
CA PRO A 960 13.59 0.60 -17.14
C PRO A 960 12.77 -0.67 -16.85
N SER A 961 12.97 -1.76 -17.60
CA SER A 961 12.22 -3.02 -17.46
C SER A 961 12.99 -4.10 -16.69
N LEU A 962 13.95 -3.73 -15.84
CA LEU A 962 14.79 -4.66 -15.03
C LEU A 962 13.98 -5.69 -14.23
N ASP A 963 12.79 -5.30 -13.77
CA ASP A 963 11.91 -6.14 -12.95
C ASP A 963 10.85 -6.95 -13.72
N GLN A 964 10.94 -6.99 -15.05
CA GLN A 964 9.99 -7.70 -15.90
C GLN A 964 10.68 -8.82 -16.69
N THR A 965 9.97 -9.89 -17.03
CA THR A 965 10.49 -10.97 -17.90
C THR A 965 10.74 -10.56 -19.34
N ALA A 966 10.08 -9.50 -19.81
CA ALA A 966 10.22 -9.01 -21.17
C ALA A 966 10.45 -7.48 -21.17
N PRO A 967 11.26 -6.97 -22.12
CA PRO A 967 11.40 -5.53 -22.28
C PRO A 967 10.07 -4.87 -22.69
N GLN A 968 9.81 -3.69 -22.14
CA GLN A 968 8.70 -2.82 -22.53
C GLN A 968 9.19 -1.67 -23.39
N ALA A 969 8.32 -1.14 -24.25
CA ALA A 969 8.64 0.08 -24.97
C ALA A 969 8.66 1.28 -24.00
N VAL A 970 9.65 2.15 -24.17
CA VAL A 970 9.71 3.44 -23.48
C VAL A 970 8.93 4.45 -24.30
N ASP A 971 7.67 4.67 -23.93
CA ASP A 971 6.74 5.47 -24.73
C ASP A 971 6.91 6.96 -24.50
N ILE A 972 7.18 7.39 -23.26
CA ILE A 972 7.31 8.82 -22.91
C ILE A 972 8.44 9.01 -21.90
N LEU A 973 9.23 10.06 -22.12
CA LEU A 973 10.22 10.56 -21.17
C LEU A 973 9.93 12.03 -20.85
N LEU A 974 10.03 12.42 -19.58
CA LEU A 974 9.94 13.81 -19.16
C LEU A 974 10.92 14.12 -18.04
N TYR A 975 11.73 15.15 -18.23
CA TYR A 975 12.61 15.69 -17.21
C TYR A 975 11.91 16.82 -16.44
N THR A 976 12.01 16.81 -15.12
CA THR A 976 11.57 17.91 -14.25
C THR A 976 12.76 18.40 -13.41
N PRO A 977 13.11 19.70 -13.49
CA PRO A 977 14.24 20.26 -12.74
C PRO A 977 13.98 20.26 -11.24
N GLY A 978 15.06 20.23 -10.45
CA GLY A 978 15.03 20.24 -8.99
C GLY A 978 16.12 21.13 -8.39
N GLN A 979 16.02 21.49 -7.12
CA GLN A 979 17.03 22.31 -6.42
C GLN A 979 18.09 21.40 -5.79
N LEU A 980 19.30 21.40 -6.34
CA LEU A 980 20.44 20.70 -5.76
C LEU A 980 20.90 21.40 -4.48
N GLY A 981 20.81 20.75 -3.32
CA GLY A 981 21.57 21.12 -2.12
C GLY A 981 20.84 21.81 -0.96
N VAL A 982 19.51 21.93 -0.96
CA VAL A 982 18.75 22.45 0.18
C VAL A 982 17.98 21.31 0.86
N SER A 983 18.03 21.25 2.19
CA SER A 983 17.32 20.26 3.02
C SER A 983 15.86 20.11 2.58
N GLU A 984 15.33 18.87 2.57
CA GLU A 984 13.95 18.51 2.19
C GLU A 984 12.85 19.29 2.96
N LEU A 985 13.23 20.04 3.99
CA LEU A 985 12.36 20.92 4.78
C LEU A 985 11.78 22.11 3.98
N ASP A 986 12.42 22.55 2.88
CA ASP A 986 11.98 23.73 2.09
C ASP A 986 11.35 23.41 0.72
N GLY A 987 10.95 22.16 0.46
CA GLY A 987 10.05 21.84 -0.65
C GLY A 987 10.65 21.81 -2.07
N GLY A 988 11.96 22.00 -2.25
CA GLY A 988 12.68 21.77 -3.50
C GLY A 988 13.24 20.34 -3.56
N GLY A 989 12.59 19.43 -4.30
CA GLY A 989 13.08 18.05 -4.46
C GLY A 989 14.26 17.92 -5.43
N ASN A 990 14.95 16.77 -5.40
CA ASN A 990 15.97 16.39 -6.39
C ASN A 990 15.38 16.39 -7.82
N PRO A 991 16.19 16.66 -8.87
CA PRO A 991 15.74 16.61 -10.25
C PRO A 991 15.30 15.19 -10.62
N LYS A 992 14.21 15.07 -11.39
CA LYS A 992 13.58 13.77 -11.70
C LYS A 992 13.46 13.54 -13.20
N LEU A 993 13.63 12.29 -13.60
CA LEU A 993 13.27 11.79 -14.92
C LEU A 993 12.08 10.84 -14.78
N TRP A 994 10.96 11.18 -15.40
CA TRP A 994 9.77 10.36 -15.47
C TRP A 994 9.79 9.52 -16.75
N CYS A 995 9.50 8.22 -16.61
CA CYS A 995 9.50 7.25 -17.69
C CYS A 995 8.17 6.48 -17.71
N ALA A 996 7.45 6.54 -18.82
CA ALA A 996 6.21 5.80 -19.04
C ALA A 996 6.48 4.58 -19.95
N LEU A 997 6.06 3.40 -19.49
CA LEU A 997 6.14 2.15 -20.23
C LEU A 997 4.83 1.80 -20.92
N SER A 998 4.91 0.93 -21.94
CA SER A 998 3.76 0.52 -22.76
C SER A 998 2.64 -0.22 -22.01
N ASP A 999 2.91 -0.73 -20.81
CA ASP A 999 1.96 -1.41 -19.93
C ASP A 999 1.18 -0.45 -19.00
N GLY A 1000 1.41 0.86 -19.11
CA GLY A 1000 0.79 1.89 -18.26
C GLY A 1000 1.53 2.13 -16.94
N LYS A 1001 2.70 1.52 -16.74
CA LYS A 1001 3.54 1.77 -15.57
C LYS A 1001 4.37 3.04 -15.76
N VAL A 1002 4.41 3.88 -14.74
CA VAL A 1002 5.23 5.11 -14.70
C VAL A 1002 6.30 4.95 -13.63
N LEU A 1003 7.56 5.07 -14.06
CA LEU A 1003 8.77 4.97 -13.25
C LEU A 1003 9.39 6.35 -13.06
N VAL A 1004 10.06 6.54 -11.93
CA VAL A 1004 10.76 7.78 -11.60
C VAL A 1004 12.23 7.48 -11.38
N PHE A 1005 13.11 8.21 -12.04
CA PHE A 1005 14.55 8.15 -11.84
C PHE A 1005 15.04 9.46 -11.22
N ASP A 1006 16.00 9.38 -10.31
CA ASP A 1006 16.77 10.54 -9.88
C ASP A 1006 17.70 10.94 -11.02
N ALA A 1007 17.53 12.15 -11.57
CA ALA A 1007 18.32 12.60 -12.71
C ALA A 1007 19.75 13.04 -12.34
N ALA A 1008 20.07 13.19 -11.05
CA ALA A 1008 21.44 13.46 -10.61
C ALA A 1008 22.30 12.18 -10.63
N SER A 1009 21.71 11.06 -10.18
CA SER A 1009 22.38 9.76 -10.06
C SER A 1009 22.02 8.76 -11.17
N TRP A 1010 20.98 9.03 -11.94
CA TRP A 1010 20.36 8.13 -12.94
C TRP A 1010 19.84 6.81 -12.35
N THR A 1011 19.53 6.81 -11.06
CA THR A 1011 19.03 5.62 -10.34
C THR A 1011 17.51 5.62 -10.25
N MET A 1012 16.91 4.43 -10.32
CA MET A 1012 15.45 4.25 -10.24
C MET A 1012 14.97 4.43 -8.79
N GLN A 1013 13.94 5.25 -8.58
CA GLN A 1013 13.24 5.36 -7.30
C GLN A 1013 12.26 4.19 -7.15
N HIS A 1014 12.09 3.66 -5.93
CA HIS A 1014 11.20 2.52 -5.66
C HIS A 1014 9.71 2.78 -5.93
N ASN A 1015 9.30 4.05 -6.04
CA ASN A 1015 7.91 4.41 -6.26
C ASN A 1015 7.58 4.35 -7.75
N SER A 1016 6.81 3.35 -8.16
CA SER A 1016 6.18 3.30 -9.48
C SER A 1016 4.68 3.49 -9.36
N VAL A 1017 4.07 4.16 -10.34
CA VAL A 1017 2.61 4.34 -10.40
C VAL A 1017 2.06 3.54 -11.55
N GLN A 1018 1.10 2.66 -11.27
CA GLN A 1018 0.30 2.04 -12.32
C GLN A 1018 -0.86 2.98 -12.67
N VAL A 1019 -0.81 3.61 -13.84
CA VAL A 1019 -1.88 4.47 -14.36
C VAL A 1019 -2.66 3.74 -15.45
N GLY A 1020 -3.72 3.05 -15.03
CA GLY A 1020 -4.53 2.23 -15.93
C GLY A 1020 -3.80 0.98 -16.44
N LYS A 1021 -4.29 0.39 -17.53
CA LYS A 1021 -3.66 -0.76 -18.24
C LYS A 1021 -3.40 -0.48 -19.72
N SER A 1022 -3.57 0.78 -20.12
CA SER A 1022 -3.52 1.23 -21.51
C SER A 1022 -2.23 1.99 -21.77
N ARG A 1023 -1.82 2.04 -23.03
CA ARG A 1023 -0.66 2.82 -23.49
C ARG A 1023 -0.83 4.31 -23.12
N LEU A 1024 0.24 4.91 -22.63
CA LEU A 1024 0.33 6.34 -22.35
C LEU A 1024 0.90 7.05 -23.59
N ASN A 1025 0.33 8.18 -23.98
CA ASN A 1025 0.68 8.85 -25.24
C ASN A 1025 1.47 10.14 -25.06
N CYS A 1026 1.20 10.92 -23.99
CA CYS A 1026 1.87 12.20 -23.77
C CYS A 1026 1.95 12.54 -22.28
N MET A 1027 2.93 13.35 -21.89
CA MET A 1027 3.18 13.75 -20.50
C MET A 1027 3.58 15.22 -20.44
N LEU A 1028 3.08 15.94 -19.43
CA LEU A 1028 3.32 17.37 -19.24
C LEU A 1028 3.54 17.67 -17.75
N ALA A 1029 4.66 18.29 -17.41
CA ALA A 1029 4.85 18.93 -16.11
C ALA A 1029 4.09 20.26 -16.11
N VAL A 1030 3.11 20.38 -15.22
CA VAL A 1030 2.24 21.55 -15.17
C VAL A 1030 2.73 22.54 -14.11
N ASN A 1031 3.20 22.04 -12.97
CA ASN A 1031 3.86 22.83 -11.93
C ASN A 1031 4.71 21.89 -11.05
N GLN A 1032 5.31 22.41 -9.98
CA GLN A 1032 6.13 21.62 -9.06
C GLN A 1032 5.38 20.48 -8.34
N GLN A 1033 4.03 20.47 -8.35
CA GLN A 1033 3.20 19.51 -7.63
C GLN A 1033 2.43 18.55 -8.54
N GLN A 1034 2.17 18.91 -9.80
CA GLN A 1034 1.28 18.19 -10.70
C GLN A 1034 1.96 17.81 -12.02
N LEU A 1035 1.81 16.53 -12.36
CA LEU A 1035 2.21 15.94 -13.62
C LEU A 1035 0.96 15.39 -14.32
N TRP A 1036 0.72 15.79 -15.56
CA TRP A 1036 -0.43 15.34 -16.34
C TRP A 1036 0.01 14.32 -17.40
N ILE A 1037 -0.73 13.21 -17.52
CA ILE A 1037 -0.43 12.13 -18.46
C ILE A 1037 -1.68 11.82 -19.28
N GLY A 1038 -1.60 12.00 -20.60
CA GLY A 1038 -2.64 11.60 -21.54
C GLY A 1038 -2.51 10.14 -21.95
N SER A 1039 -3.64 9.44 -22.00
CA SER A 1039 -3.68 8.00 -22.22
C SER A 1039 -4.60 7.60 -23.38
N LYS A 1040 -4.35 6.40 -23.93
CA LYS A 1040 -5.16 5.77 -24.97
C LYS A 1040 -6.60 5.46 -24.51
N ASP A 1041 -6.83 5.31 -23.22
CA ASP A 1041 -8.17 5.10 -22.63
C ASP A 1041 -9.02 6.38 -22.51
N SER A 1042 -8.60 7.49 -23.12
CA SER A 1042 -9.28 8.80 -23.12
C SER A 1042 -9.19 9.59 -21.81
N PHE A 1043 -8.33 9.16 -20.87
CA PHE A 1043 -8.13 9.88 -19.62
C PHE A 1043 -6.87 10.76 -19.63
N ILE A 1044 -6.92 11.81 -18.82
CA ILE A 1044 -5.74 12.54 -18.37
C ILE A 1044 -5.53 12.19 -16.89
N TYR A 1045 -4.48 11.45 -16.59
CA TYR A 1045 -4.10 11.10 -15.22
C TYR A 1045 -3.29 12.24 -14.61
N ILE A 1046 -3.64 12.67 -13.41
CA ILE A 1046 -2.89 13.69 -12.67
C ILE A 1046 -2.12 12.98 -11.56
N ILE A 1047 -0.80 12.99 -11.69
CA ILE A 1047 0.12 12.45 -10.70
C ILE A 1047 0.65 13.59 -9.83
N ASN A 1048 0.60 13.40 -8.52
CA ASN A 1048 1.30 14.26 -7.59
C ASN A 1048 2.80 13.98 -7.66
N SER A 1049 3.60 14.97 -8.03
CA SER A 1049 5.05 14.84 -8.26
C SER A 1049 5.85 14.48 -7.00
N ARG A 1050 5.31 14.77 -5.81
CA ARG A 1050 5.96 14.52 -4.50
C ARG A 1050 5.61 13.13 -3.97
N SER A 1051 4.33 12.79 -3.87
CA SER A 1051 3.90 11.48 -3.37
C SER A 1051 4.03 10.37 -4.41
N VAL A 1052 4.20 10.71 -5.69
CA VAL A 1052 4.23 9.74 -6.80
C VAL A 1052 2.96 8.89 -6.72
N SER A 1053 1.80 9.55 -6.63
CA SER A 1053 0.49 8.91 -6.57
C SER A 1053 -0.48 9.57 -7.53
N CYS A 1054 -1.34 8.77 -8.18
CA CYS A 1054 -2.39 9.26 -9.06
C CYS A 1054 -3.72 9.22 -8.35
N ASN A 1055 -4.22 10.39 -7.92
CA ASN A 1055 -5.46 10.47 -7.15
C ASN A 1055 -6.57 11.23 -7.90
N LYS A 1056 -6.26 11.80 -9.07
CA LYS A 1056 -7.19 12.58 -9.90
C LYS A 1056 -7.10 12.17 -11.36
N GLN A 1057 -8.25 12.15 -12.04
CA GLN A 1057 -8.38 11.83 -13.46
C GLN A 1057 -9.34 12.80 -14.13
N LEU A 1058 -8.97 13.32 -15.30
CA LEU A 1058 -9.86 14.10 -16.17
C LEU A 1058 -10.37 13.18 -17.27
N MET A 1059 -11.68 13.24 -17.54
CA MET A 1059 -12.39 12.27 -18.38
C MET A 1059 -13.18 12.93 -19.51
N GLU A 1060 -12.96 14.21 -19.79
CA GLU A 1060 -13.83 14.99 -20.67
C GLU A 1060 -13.67 14.59 -22.14
N HIS A 1061 -12.49 14.12 -22.55
CA HIS A 1061 -12.26 13.55 -23.88
C HIS A 1061 -13.09 12.31 -24.18
N ARG A 1062 -13.29 12.03 -25.47
CA ARG A 1062 -14.04 10.85 -25.97
C ARG A 1062 -13.18 9.86 -26.74
N GLY A 1063 -11.98 10.26 -27.14
CA GLY A 1063 -10.97 9.39 -27.75
C GLY A 1063 -9.64 9.49 -27.02
N ALA A 1064 -8.65 8.74 -27.49
CA ALA A 1064 -7.29 8.74 -26.95
C ALA A 1064 -6.74 10.18 -26.86
N VAL A 1065 -6.16 10.53 -25.72
CA VAL A 1065 -5.49 11.83 -25.54
C VAL A 1065 -4.11 11.71 -26.16
N THR A 1066 -3.79 12.56 -27.14
CA THR A 1066 -2.57 12.44 -27.95
C THR A 1066 -1.54 13.53 -27.66
N GLY A 1067 -1.97 14.71 -27.19
CA GLY A 1067 -1.07 15.82 -26.89
C GLY A 1067 -1.57 16.69 -25.74
N LEU A 1068 -0.61 17.31 -25.05
CA LEU A 1068 -0.81 18.25 -23.95
C LEU A 1068 0.10 19.46 -24.16
N ALA A 1069 -0.38 20.66 -23.84
CA ALA A 1069 0.41 21.89 -23.89
C ALA A 1069 0.04 22.83 -22.73
N LEU A 1070 1.02 23.55 -22.19
CA LEU A 1070 0.83 24.52 -21.10
C LEU A 1070 0.96 25.95 -21.63
N GLU A 1071 0.02 26.82 -21.28
CA GLU A 1071 0.10 28.26 -21.49
C GLU A 1071 0.50 28.94 -20.18
N GLU A 1072 1.77 29.32 -20.07
CA GLU A 1072 2.23 30.19 -18.98
C GLU A 1072 1.96 31.64 -19.33
N ARG A 1073 1.20 32.33 -18.48
CA ARG A 1073 0.99 33.77 -18.57
C ARG A 1073 1.94 34.47 -17.60
N THR A 1074 2.54 35.56 -18.08
CA THR A 1074 3.56 36.33 -17.35
C THR A 1074 3.01 37.17 -16.18
N ASP A 1075 1.69 37.28 -16.06
CA ASP A 1075 1.03 38.07 -15.01
C ASP A 1075 0.71 37.19 -13.78
N ARG A 1076 1.20 37.61 -12.59
CA ARG A 1076 1.08 36.88 -11.32
C ARG A 1076 -0.37 36.61 -10.88
N PHE A 1077 -1.34 37.31 -11.47
CA PHE A 1077 -2.76 37.19 -11.13
C PHE A 1077 -3.59 36.41 -12.16
N SER A 1078 -2.95 35.90 -13.23
CA SER A 1078 -3.67 35.25 -14.33
C SER A 1078 -3.74 33.73 -14.19
N GLN A 1079 -4.88 33.14 -14.56
CA GLN A 1079 -5.11 31.69 -14.52
C GLN A 1079 -4.19 30.96 -15.50
N THR A 1080 -3.41 29.98 -15.01
CA THR A 1080 -2.63 29.08 -15.86
C THR A 1080 -3.57 28.14 -16.61
N LEU A 1081 -3.42 28.08 -17.93
CA LEU A 1081 -4.27 27.26 -18.79
C LEU A 1081 -3.45 26.10 -19.37
N ALA A 1082 -4.05 24.91 -19.41
CA ALA A 1082 -3.51 23.77 -20.13
C ALA A 1082 -4.45 23.39 -21.28
N TYR A 1083 -3.90 22.86 -22.36
CA TYR A 1083 -4.64 22.43 -23.53
C TYR A 1083 -4.38 20.94 -23.75
N SER A 1084 -5.40 20.20 -24.12
CA SER A 1084 -5.28 18.78 -24.48
C SER A 1084 -5.96 18.50 -25.80
N CYS A 1085 -5.36 17.66 -26.65
CA CYS A 1085 -5.99 17.17 -27.87
C CYS A 1085 -6.26 15.67 -27.79
N SER A 1086 -7.25 15.25 -28.58
CA SER A 1086 -7.61 13.85 -28.75
C SER A 1086 -7.62 13.44 -30.22
N GLU A 1087 -7.50 12.14 -30.47
CA GLU A 1087 -7.57 11.52 -31.80
C GLU A 1087 -8.85 11.89 -32.58
N ASP A 1088 -9.94 12.24 -31.87
CA ASP A 1088 -11.22 12.69 -32.47
C ASP A 1088 -11.24 14.18 -32.87
N SER A 1089 -10.06 14.81 -32.91
CA SER A 1089 -9.85 16.22 -33.26
C SER A 1089 -10.48 17.23 -32.29
N SER A 1090 -10.86 16.78 -31.08
CA SER A 1090 -11.28 17.68 -30.00
C SER A 1090 -10.07 18.27 -29.27
N VAL A 1091 -10.12 19.57 -29.01
CA VAL A 1091 -9.20 20.28 -28.12
C VAL A 1091 -9.99 20.86 -26.95
N ILE A 1092 -9.49 20.59 -25.73
CA ILE A 1092 -10.10 21.07 -24.48
C ILE A 1092 -9.10 21.99 -23.78
N VAL A 1093 -9.61 23.12 -23.30
CA VAL A 1093 -8.87 24.11 -22.51
C VAL A 1093 -9.23 23.92 -21.05
N TRP A 1094 -8.21 23.76 -20.22
CA TRP A 1094 -8.31 23.47 -18.80
C TRP A 1094 -7.75 24.62 -17.98
N ASP A 1095 -8.42 24.93 -16.89
CA ASP A 1095 -7.85 25.70 -15.80
C ASP A 1095 -7.04 24.78 -14.91
N VAL A 1096 -5.74 25.03 -14.79
CA VAL A 1096 -4.82 24.17 -14.04
C VAL A 1096 -5.13 24.14 -12.54
N SER A 1097 -5.57 25.27 -11.98
CA SER A 1097 -5.83 25.40 -10.55
C SER A 1097 -7.11 24.67 -10.12
N THR A 1098 -8.18 24.83 -10.92
CA THR A 1098 -9.50 24.27 -10.62
C THR A 1098 -9.75 22.92 -11.29
N LEU A 1099 -8.91 22.51 -12.25
CA LEU A 1099 -9.07 21.33 -13.09
C LEU A 1099 -10.39 21.31 -13.89
N GLN A 1100 -10.97 22.49 -14.14
CA GLN A 1100 -12.21 22.64 -14.88
C GLN A 1100 -11.98 23.03 -16.33
N VAL A 1101 -12.93 22.66 -17.20
CA VAL A 1101 -12.93 23.05 -18.61
C VAL A 1101 -13.33 24.51 -18.75
N LYS A 1102 -12.46 25.32 -19.37
CA LYS A 1102 -12.72 26.72 -19.75
C LYS A 1102 -13.27 26.86 -21.15
N GLY A 1103 -12.97 25.92 -22.03
CA GLY A 1103 -13.40 25.94 -23.42
C GLY A 1103 -13.15 24.63 -24.13
N GLN A 1104 -13.88 24.40 -25.22
CA GLN A 1104 -13.70 23.25 -26.07
C GLN A 1104 -13.96 23.65 -27.53
N PHE A 1105 -13.12 23.20 -28.44
CA PHE A 1105 -13.29 23.40 -29.87
C PHE A 1105 -12.77 22.19 -30.65
N ARG A 1106 -13.09 22.11 -31.94
CA ARG A 1106 -12.58 21.08 -32.85
C ARG A 1106 -11.63 21.69 -33.85
N VAL A 1107 -10.55 20.97 -34.13
CA VAL A 1107 -9.54 21.38 -35.10
C VAL A 1107 -9.73 20.58 -36.39
N PRO A 1108 -9.70 21.21 -37.58
CA PRO A 1108 -9.97 20.53 -38.85
C PRO A 1108 -8.73 19.77 -39.38
N CYS A 1109 -8.20 18.84 -38.59
CA CYS A 1109 -7.13 17.93 -39.01
C CYS A 1109 -7.48 16.48 -38.64
N VAL A 1110 -6.87 15.52 -39.36
CA VAL A 1110 -7.09 14.09 -39.13
C VAL A 1110 -6.13 13.59 -38.06
N ARG A 1111 -6.67 13.05 -36.96
CA ARG A 1111 -5.92 12.43 -35.85
C ARG A 1111 -4.75 13.31 -35.36
N PRO A 1112 -5.04 14.37 -34.58
CA PRO A 1112 -4.01 15.18 -33.94
C PRO A 1112 -3.03 14.29 -33.17
N GLN A 1113 -1.73 14.49 -33.38
CA GLN A 1113 -0.67 13.73 -32.72
C GLN A 1113 0.00 14.52 -31.59
N SER A 1114 0.11 15.85 -31.73
CA SER A 1114 0.75 16.69 -30.71
C SER A 1114 0.23 18.13 -30.74
N LEU A 1115 0.39 18.82 -29.61
CA LEU A 1115 0.07 20.24 -29.42
C LEU A 1115 1.30 20.98 -28.91
N GLN A 1116 1.51 22.20 -29.39
CA GLN A 1116 2.47 23.15 -28.82
C GLN A 1116 1.85 24.54 -28.78
N ILE A 1117 2.22 25.36 -27.81
CA ILE A 1117 1.80 26.76 -27.73
C ILE A 1117 3.00 27.63 -28.03
N HIS A 1118 2.82 28.55 -28.98
CA HIS A 1118 3.88 29.44 -29.42
C HIS A 1118 3.32 30.84 -29.70
N ASN A 1119 3.89 31.89 -29.11
CA ASN A 1119 3.41 33.29 -29.19
C ASN A 1119 1.90 33.45 -28.88
N GLY A 1120 1.37 32.65 -27.95
CA GLY A 1120 -0.05 32.67 -27.59
C GLY A 1120 -1.00 32.06 -28.63
N MET A 1121 -0.48 31.47 -29.71
CA MET A 1121 -1.21 30.65 -30.69
C MET A 1121 -0.97 29.16 -30.43
N LEU A 1122 -1.97 28.34 -30.76
CA LEU A 1122 -1.92 26.89 -30.62
C LEU A 1122 -1.50 26.25 -31.94
N TRP A 1123 -0.42 25.48 -31.94
CA TRP A 1123 0.01 24.69 -33.09
C TRP A 1123 -0.36 23.23 -32.88
N CYS A 1124 -1.04 22.66 -33.87
CA CYS A 1124 -1.53 21.28 -33.85
C CYS A 1124 -0.93 20.48 -35.00
N CYS A 1125 -0.30 19.36 -34.67
CA CYS A 1125 0.17 18.39 -35.66
C CYS A 1125 -0.92 17.38 -35.95
N GLY A 1126 -1.54 17.45 -37.13
CA GLY A 1126 -2.40 16.39 -37.66
C GLY A 1126 -1.63 15.47 -38.59
N GLY A 1127 -2.16 14.27 -38.82
CA GLY A 1127 -1.55 13.32 -39.76
C GLY A 1127 -1.55 13.84 -41.21
N ASP A 1128 -2.41 14.78 -41.57
CA ASP A 1128 -2.55 15.33 -42.92
C ASP A 1128 -2.02 16.77 -43.07
N CYS A 1129 -1.92 17.53 -41.97
CA CYS A 1129 -1.50 18.93 -41.98
C CYS A 1129 -0.99 19.45 -40.62
N LEU A 1130 -0.19 20.52 -40.64
CA LEU A 1130 0.12 21.33 -39.47
C LEU A 1130 -0.80 22.56 -39.46
N LEU A 1131 -1.44 22.83 -38.33
CA LEU A 1131 -2.38 23.93 -38.18
C LEU A 1131 -1.92 24.90 -37.10
N GLU A 1132 -1.85 26.19 -37.44
CA GLU A 1132 -1.80 27.25 -36.46
C GLU A 1132 -3.21 27.74 -36.19
N VAL A 1133 -3.63 27.66 -34.93
CA VAL A 1133 -5.00 27.86 -34.50
C VAL A 1133 -5.02 28.93 -33.41
N ARG A 1134 -5.96 29.87 -33.53
CA ARG A 1134 -6.22 30.85 -32.47
C ARG A 1134 -6.86 30.18 -31.27
N ARG A 1135 -6.86 30.84 -30.11
CA ARG A 1135 -7.41 30.31 -28.85
C ARG A 1135 -8.89 29.92 -28.91
N ASN A 1136 -9.65 30.52 -29.84
CA ASN A 1136 -11.06 30.22 -30.07
C ASN A 1136 -11.28 29.06 -31.07
N GLY A 1137 -10.22 28.38 -31.51
CA GLY A 1137 -10.29 27.29 -32.47
C GLY A 1137 -10.29 27.71 -33.94
N THR A 1138 -10.22 29.01 -34.27
CA THR A 1138 -10.16 29.42 -35.68
C THR A 1138 -8.79 29.17 -36.27
N VAL A 1139 -8.74 28.51 -37.42
CA VAL A 1139 -7.49 28.26 -38.14
C VAL A 1139 -6.96 29.58 -38.67
N HIS A 1140 -5.74 29.91 -38.30
CA HIS A 1140 -5.02 31.07 -38.81
C HIS A 1140 -4.21 30.72 -40.06
N ARG A 1141 -3.43 29.63 -40.00
CA ARG A 1141 -2.59 29.13 -41.10
C ARG A 1141 -2.61 27.60 -41.15
N LYS A 1142 -2.45 27.05 -42.35
CA LYS A 1142 -2.37 25.60 -42.60
C LYS A 1142 -1.14 25.29 -43.46
N VAL A 1143 -0.34 24.33 -43.02
CA VAL A 1143 0.75 23.72 -43.79
C VAL A 1143 0.28 22.36 -44.26
N SER A 1144 0.23 22.16 -45.58
CA SER A 1144 -0.16 20.88 -46.16
C SER A 1144 1.08 20.04 -46.46
N LEU A 1145 0.88 18.72 -46.60
CA LEU A 1145 1.95 17.81 -47.01
C LEU A 1145 2.57 18.24 -48.35
N PRO A 1146 3.91 18.19 -48.50
CA PRO A 1146 4.56 18.42 -49.79
C PRO A 1146 4.04 17.48 -50.89
N ASN A 1147 3.94 17.99 -52.12
CA ASN A 1147 3.32 17.26 -53.24
C ASN A 1147 3.90 15.86 -53.50
N HIS A 1148 5.19 15.65 -53.26
CA HIS A 1148 5.86 14.35 -53.46
C HIS A 1148 5.54 13.31 -52.38
N LEU A 1149 4.95 13.72 -51.26
CA LEU A 1149 4.53 12.84 -50.16
C LEU A 1149 3.01 12.60 -50.12
N LEU A 1150 2.25 13.17 -51.06
CA LEU A 1150 0.78 13.03 -51.10
C LEU A 1150 0.30 11.58 -51.36
N SER A 1151 1.16 10.72 -51.91
CA SER A 1151 0.85 9.30 -52.15
C SER A 1151 0.96 8.42 -50.89
N SER A 1152 1.36 8.98 -49.75
CA SER A 1152 1.74 8.23 -48.56
C SER A 1152 0.61 8.12 -47.53
N PRO A 1153 0.40 6.95 -46.89
CA PRO A 1153 -0.74 6.73 -45.98
C PRO A 1153 -0.60 7.37 -44.59
N ARG A 1154 0.57 7.89 -44.19
CA ARG A 1154 0.81 8.52 -42.87
C ARG A 1154 1.66 9.79 -43.00
N GLY A 1155 1.07 10.98 -42.87
CA GLY A 1155 1.80 12.24 -43.04
C GLY A 1155 2.65 12.68 -41.83
N PHE A 1156 2.48 13.94 -41.38
CA PHE A 1156 3.37 14.54 -40.37
C PHE A 1156 3.43 13.71 -39.08
N SER A 1157 4.64 13.59 -38.50
CA SER A 1157 4.87 12.89 -37.23
C SER A 1157 5.26 13.83 -36.09
N SER A 1158 6.14 14.79 -36.37
CA SER A 1158 6.66 15.73 -35.38
C SER A 1158 7.05 17.05 -36.03
N PHE A 1159 7.04 18.13 -35.24
CA PHE A 1159 7.43 19.46 -35.71
C PHE A 1159 8.10 20.28 -34.59
N LEU A 1160 8.90 21.26 -34.98
CA LEU A 1160 9.53 22.24 -34.10
C LEU A 1160 9.40 23.63 -34.73
N LEU A 1161 9.11 24.63 -33.90
CA LEU A 1161 8.99 26.02 -34.33
C LEU A 1161 10.06 26.88 -33.66
N PHE A 1162 10.71 27.75 -34.45
CA PHE A 1162 11.80 28.61 -34.02
C PHE A 1162 11.47 30.06 -34.34
N ASN A 1163 11.21 30.86 -33.31
CA ASN A 1163 10.88 32.28 -33.48
C ASN A 1163 12.08 33.12 -33.94
N GLU A 1164 13.23 32.93 -33.31
CA GLU A 1164 14.45 33.74 -33.54
C GLU A 1164 14.87 33.73 -35.01
N SER A 1165 14.70 32.58 -35.67
CA SER A 1165 15.05 32.36 -37.07
C SER A 1165 13.84 32.32 -38.00
N GLU A 1166 12.62 32.50 -37.47
CA GLU A 1166 11.35 32.36 -38.19
C GLU A 1166 11.25 31.07 -39.04
N GLN A 1167 11.52 29.92 -38.42
CA GLN A 1167 11.54 28.62 -39.10
C GLN A 1167 10.57 27.61 -38.48
N LEU A 1168 9.95 26.80 -39.34
CA LEU A 1168 9.18 25.62 -38.97
C LEU A 1168 9.88 24.38 -39.54
N TRP A 1169 10.20 23.42 -38.69
CA TRP A 1169 10.80 22.14 -39.06
C TRP A 1169 9.77 21.03 -38.86
N ALA A 1170 9.64 20.11 -39.81
CA ALA A 1170 8.75 18.96 -39.67
C ALA A 1170 9.35 17.67 -40.22
N GLY A 1171 9.00 16.56 -39.56
CA GLY A 1171 9.33 15.20 -39.95
C GLY A 1171 8.09 14.38 -40.27
N PHE A 1172 8.29 13.26 -40.95
CA PHE A 1172 7.21 12.45 -41.54
C PHE A 1172 7.26 11.00 -41.05
N ALA A 1173 6.08 10.39 -40.91
CA ALA A 1173 5.94 9.05 -40.33
C ALA A 1173 6.31 7.89 -41.28
N ASP A 1174 6.50 8.16 -42.57
CA ASP A 1174 6.79 7.17 -43.61
C ASP A 1174 7.82 7.65 -44.65
N ALA A 1175 8.49 8.77 -44.35
CA ALA A 1175 9.61 9.26 -45.13
C ALA A 1175 10.79 9.63 -44.23
N GLY A 1176 11.98 9.20 -44.61
CA GLY A 1176 13.24 9.53 -43.94
C GLY A 1176 13.78 10.91 -44.30
N GLU A 1177 12.91 11.92 -44.38
CA GLU A 1177 13.30 13.30 -44.71
C GLU A 1177 12.74 14.31 -43.70
N LEU A 1178 13.38 15.47 -43.64
CA LEU A 1178 12.91 16.63 -42.89
C LEU A 1178 12.67 17.77 -43.86
N CYS A 1179 11.60 18.53 -43.63
CA CYS A 1179 11.30 19.74 -44.39
C CYS A 1179 11.36 20.96 -43.47
N VAL A 1180 11.85 22.07 -44.01
CA VAL A 1180 11.92 23.36 -43.31
C VAL A 1180 11.20 24.44 -44.12
N TRP A 1181 10.34 25.19 -43.44
CA TRP A 1181 9.59 26.32 -43.99
C TRP A 1181 9.99 27.61 -43.29
N HIS A 1182 9.92 28.72 -44.03
CA HIS A 1182 9.94 30.03 -43.40
C HIS A 1182 8.56 30.31 -42.81
N CYS A 1183 8.49 30.82 -41.58
CA CYS A 1183 7.20 31.16 -40.98
C CYS A 1183 6.44 32.24 -41.77
N ARG A 1184 7.10 33.00 -42.65
CA ARG A 1184 6.46 33.96 -43.58
C ARG A 1184 5.85 33.31 -44.81
N ASP A 1185 6.40 32.19 -45.29
CA ASP A 1185 5.90 31.45 -46.46
C ASP A 1185 5.83 29.94 -46.17
N LEU A 1186 4.61 29.47 -45.92
CA LEU A 1186 4.32 28.08 -45.59
C LEU A 1186 3.86 27.26 -46.81
N ASN A 1187 3.83 27.84 -48.01
CA ASN A 1187 3.32 27.15 -49.19
C ASN A 1187 4.27 26.07 -49.71
N LYS A 1188 5.59 26.29 -49.58
CA LYS A 1188 6.62 25.33 -50.00
C LYS A 1188 7.78 25.32 -49.00
N PRO A 1189 8.33 24.14 -48.67
CA PRO A 1189 9.55 24.07 -47.87
C PRO A 1189 10.71 24.66 -48.67
N PHE A 1190 11.51 25.51 -48.05
CA PHE A 1190 12.69 26.10 -48.69
C PHE A 1190 13.92 25.20 -48.55
N ILE A 1191 13.93 24.29 -47.57
CA ILE A 1191 14.98 23.28 -47.37
C ILE A 1191 14.37 21.90 -47.15
N ARG A 1192 15.02 20.89 -47.74
CA ARG A 1192 14.72 19.47 -47.55
C ARG A 1192 16.00 18.74 -47.18
N ILE A 1193 15.95 17.93 -46.14
CA ILE A 1193 17.10 17.22 -45.61
C ILE A 1193 16.79 15.72 -45.65
N GLN A 1194 17.49 14.98 -46.51
CA GLN A 1194 17.35 13.53 -46.59
C GLN A 1194 18.23 12.86 -45.52
N LEU A 1195 17.65 11.98 -44.72
CA LEU A 1195 18.37 11.19 -43.73
C LEU A 1195 18.73 9.81 -44.31
N LYS A 1196 20.01 9.44 -44.29
CA LYS A 1196 20.51 8.17 -44.87
C LYS A 1196 20.08 6.95 -44.06
N ASP A 1197 19.57 5.90 -44.72
CA ASP A 1197 19.03 4.67 -44.11
C ASP A 1197 17.86 4.90 -43.12
N CYS A 1198 17.18 6.03 -43.24
CA CYS A 1198 15.99 6.35 -42.46
C CYS A 1198 14.73 6.04 -43.28
N THR A 1199 13.76 5.40 -42.65
CA THR A 1199 12.46 5.11 -43.27
C THR A 1199 11.33 5.95 -42.69
N ALA A 1200 11.47 6.44 -41.46
CA ALA A 1200 10.50 7.31 -40.81
C ALA A 1200 11.14 8.14 -39.69
N VAL A 1201 10.68 9.38 -39.54
CA VAL A 1201 10.99 10.25 -38.40
C VAL A 1201 9.91 10.07 -37.34
N VAL A 1202 10.29 9.75 -36.10
CA VAL A 1202 9.33 9.47 -35.02
C VAL A 1202 9.19 10.66 -34.08
N CYS A 1203 10.31 11.27 -33.67
CA CYS A 1203 10.32 12.39 -32.73
C CYS A 1203 11.50 13.34 -32.99
N MET A 1204 11.35 14.59 -32.57
CA MET A 1204 12.37 15.64 -32.71
C MET A 1204 12.38 16.58 -31.51
N ILE A 1205 13.56 17.03 -31.10
CA ILE A 1205 13.73 18.06 -30.07
C ILE A 1205 14.84 19.06 -30.46
N ARG A 1206 14.72 20.30 -29.98
CA ARG A 1206 15.79 21.31 -30.02
C ARG A 1206 16.62 21.20 -28.76
N VAL A 1207 17.94 21.19 -28.91
CA VAL A 1207 18.88 21.33 -27.79
C VAL A 1207 20.02 22.25 -28.21
N LYS A 1208 20.22 23.36 -27.48
CA LYS A 1208 21.14 24.44 -27.90
C LYS A 1208 20.90 24.85 -29.36
N ASN A 1209 21.93 24.74 -30.21
CA ASN A 1209 21.90 25.03 -31.65
C ASN A 1209 21.76 23.76 -32.53
N GLN A 1210 21.39 22.63 -31.93
CA GLN A 1210 21.25 21.34 -32.60
C GLN A 1210 19.79 20.89 -32.61
N ILE A 1211 19.42 20.13 -33.64
CA ILE A 1211 18.14 19.43 -33.74
C ILE A 1211 18.43 17.94 -33.66
N TRP A 1212 17.86 17.29 -32.66
CA TRP A 1212 18.01 15.86 -32.42
C TRP A 1212 16.77 15.14 -32.93
N VAL A 1213 16.98 14.15 -33.80
CA VAL A 1213 15.91 13.49 -34.55
C VAL A 1213 15.98 11.99 -34.32
N GLY A 1214 14.95 11.43 -33.69
CA GLY A 1214 14.81 10.00 -33.44
C GLY A 1214 14.03 9.32 -34.56
N CYS A 1215 14.63 8.28 -35.13
CA CYS A 1215 14.15 7.66 -36.37
C CYS A 1215 13.94 6.15 -36.28
N HIS A 1216 13.13 5.65 -37.21
CA HIS A 1216 13.03 4.23 -37.56
C HIS A 1216 13.86 3.97 -38.83
N GLY A 1217 14.91 3.16 -38.70
CA GLY A 1217 15.74 2.72 -39.81
C GLY A 1217 15.66 1.21 -40.04
N ARG A 1218 16.08 0.77 -41.23
CA ARG A 1218 16.31 -0.65 -41.55
C ARG A 1218 17.77 -0.85 -41.91
N SER A 1219 18.38 -1.92 -41.41
CA SER A 1219 19.72 -2.32 -41.85
C SER A 1219 19.67 -2.88 -43.28
N PRO A 1220 20.82 -2.95 -43.98
CA PRO A 1220 20.92 -3.65 -45.27
C PRO A 1220 20.47 -5.12 -45.20
N GLU A 1221 20.57 -5.74 -44.02
CA GLU A 1221 20.11 -7.10 -43.72
C GLU A 1221 18.60 -7.18 -43.39
N GLY A 1222 17.86 -6.07 -43.46
CA GLY A 1222 16.42 -6.01 -43.19
C GLY A 1222 16.03 -5.97 -41.70
N LYS A 1223 17.00 -5.88 -40.77
CA LYS A 1223 16.71 -5.75 -39.33
C LYS A 1223 16.35 -4.30 -38.98
N THR A 1224 15.36 -4.13 -38.09
CA THR A 1224 15.00 -2.82 -37.55
C THR A 1224 16.15 -2.24 -36.73
N ARG A 1225 16.36 -0.92 -36.80
CA ARG A 1225 17.35 -0.19 -35.99
C ARG A 1225 16.86 1.22 -35.65
N GLY A 1226 17.16 1.67 -34.44
CA GLY A 1226 16.94 3.05 -34.02
C GLY A 1226 18.18 3.89 -34.31
N LYS A 1227 18.03 4.91 -35.16
CA LYS A 1227 19.07 5.90 -35.43
C LYS A 1227 18.66 7.25 -34.85
N ILE A 1228 19.65 8.00 -34.36
CA ILE A 1228 19.48 9.40 -33.95
C ILE A 1228 20.38 10.27 -34.83
N TYR A 1229 19.81 11.29 -35.44
CA TYR A 1229 20.56 12.28 -36.23
C TYR A 1229 20.64 13.58 -35.44
N VAL A 1230 21.83 14.15 -35.38
CA VAL A 1230 22.08 15.48 -34.81
C VAL A 1230 22.34 16.43 -35.97
N LEU A 1231 21.47 17.41 -36.16
CA LEU A 1231 21.56 18.38 -37.24
C LEU A 1231 21.93 19.76 -36.70
N ASN A 1232 22.74 20.49 -37.47
CA ASN A 1232 22.99 21.90 -37.21
C ASN A 1232 21.77 22.72 -37.63
N LYS A 1233 21.21 23.52 -36.72
CA LYS A 1233 20.04 24.36 -37.00
C LYS A 1233 20.31 25.38 -38.12
N ASP A 1234 21.50 25.98 -38.16
CA ASP A 1234 21.82 27.09 -39.07
C ASP A 1234 22.38 26.62 -40.43
N ARG A 1235 23.11 25.49 -40.44
CA ARG A 1235 23.72 24.94 -41.66
C ARG A 1235 22.84 23.92 -42.37
N TYR A 1236 21.80 23.40 -41.72
CA TYR A 1236 20.88 22.37 -42.25
C TYR A 1236 21.58 21.07 -42.66
N THR A 1237 22.73 20.77 -42.05
CA THR A 1237 23.53 19.57 -42.32
C THR A 1237 23.49 18.61 -41.13
N VAL A 1238 23.52 17.32 -41.40
CA VAL A 1238 23.72 16.27 -40.38
C VAL A 1238 25.16 16.36 -39.85
N GLU A 1239 25.33 16.63 -38.57
CA GLU A 1239 26.64 16.70 -37.90
C GLU A 1239 27.05 15.34 -37.32
N LYS A 1240 26.11 14.61 -36.71
CA LYS A 1240 26.36 13.31 -36.08
C LYS A 1240 25.28 12.31 -36.44
N GLU A 1241 25.69 11.07 -36.75
CA GLU A 1241 24.81 9.90 -36.85
C GLU A 1241 25.10 8.97 -35.68
N LEU A 1242 24.10 8.75 -34.83
CA LEU A 1242 24.24 8.02 -33.58
C LEU A 1242 23.43 6.72 -33.61
N MET A 1243 24.07 5.61 -33.23
CA MET A 1243 23.52 4.26 -33.37
C MET A 1243 23.69 3.45 -32.08
N ALA A 1244 22.76 3.58 -31.13
CA ALA A 1244 22.79 2.82 -29.86
C ALA A 1244 21.54 1.99 -29.58
N HIS A 1245 20.49 2.11 -30.38
CA HIS A 1245 19.22 1.41 -30.19
C HIS A 1245 19.03 0.30 -31.21
N GLU A 1246 18.72 -0.91 -30.73
CA GLU A 1246 18.44 -2.08 -31.58
C GLU A 1246 17.03 -2.03 -32.20
N ASP A 1247 16.19 -1.09 -31.75
CA ASP A 1247 14.84 -0.88 -32.24
C ASP A 1247 14.54 0.62 -32.38
N SER A 1248 13.41 0.98 -33.00
CA SER A 1248 13.00 2.37 -33.25
C SER A 1248 13.08 3.26 -32.02
N VAL A 1249 13.59 4.48 -32.18
CA VAL A 1249 13.52 5.51 -31.13
C VAL A 1249 12.07 6.02 -31.04
N GLN A 1250 11.45 5.91 -29.87
CA GLN A 1250 10.05 6.31 -29.65
C GLN A 1250 9.92 7.74 -29.10
N THR A 1251 10.85 8.15 -28.23
CA THR A 1251 10.76 9.44 -27.53
C THR A 1251 12.15 10.04 -27.30
N LEU A 1252 12.21 11.37 -27.25
CA LEU A 1252 13.39 12.16 -26.91
C LEU A 1252 13.05 13.18 -25.82
N CYS A 1253 13.98 13.46 -24.91
CA CYS A 1253 13.84 14.48 -23.87
C CYS A 1253 15.18 15.20 -23.62
N SER A 1254 15.16 16.52 -23.44
CA SER A 1254 16.32 17.30 -23.00
C SER A 1254 16.35 17.36 -21.47
N ALA A 1255 17.54 17.25 -20.87
CA ALA A 1255 17.79 17.50 -19.46
C ALA A 1255 18.78 18.67 -19.33
N GLU A 1256 18.23 19.86 -19.06
CA GLU A 1256 18.96 21.13 -18.90
C GLU A 1256 19.94 21.45 -20.04
N ASP A 1257 19.65 20.98 -21.27
CA ASP A 1257 20.53 21.09 -22.44
C ASP A 1257 21.94 20.52 -22.26
N ARG A 1258 22.18 19.78 -21.18
CA ARG A 1258 23.43 19.07 -20.90
C ARG A 1258 23.39 17.65 -21.45
N TYR A 1259 22.22 17.02 -21.35
CA TYR A 1259 22.00 15.67 -21.84
C TYR A 1259 20.74 15.58 -22.70
N VAL A 1260 20.80 14.70 -23.69
CA VAL A 1260 19.62 14.19 -24.41
C VAL A 1260 19.34 12.78 -23.93
N LEU A 1261 18.06 12.45 -23.75
CA LEU A 1261 17.57 11.14 -23.35
C LEU A 1261 16.74 10.58 -24.49
N SER A 1262 16.98 9.32 -24.88
CA SER A 1262 16.21 8.64 -25.93
C SER A 1262 15.60 7.35 -25.40
N GLY A 1263 14.31 7.13 -25.66
CA GLY A 1263 13.61 5.89 -25.32
C GLY A 1263 13.39 5.02 -26.55
N ALA A 1264 13.60 3.70 -26.42
CA ALA A 1264 13.43 2.75 -27.52
C ALA A 1264 12.12 1.97 -27.48
N ALA A 1265 11.75 1.44 -28.64
CA ALA A 1265 10.65 0.49 -28.81
C ALA A 1265 10.96 -0.86 -28.16
N ARG A 1266 9.94 -1.72 -28.12
CA ARG A 1266 9.87 -2.92 -27.26
C ARG A 1266 11.04 -3.89 -27.44
N ALA A 1267 11.65 -4.02 -28.62
CA ALA A 1267 12.73 -5.01 -28.78
C ALA A 1267 14.03 -4.60 -28.07
N ASP A 1268 14.29 -3.30 -27.88
CA ASP A 1268 15.41 -2.80 -27.06
C ASP A 1268 14.92 -2.40 -25.66
N GLY A 1269 13.88 -1.57 -25.58
CA GLY A 1269 13.23 -1.16 -24.32
C GLY A 1269 14.11 -0.36 -23.36
N LYS A 1270 15.24 0.17 -23.85
CA LYS A 1270 16.24 0.91 -23.06
C LYS A 1270 16.17 2.42 -23.29
N ILE A 1271 16.72 3.16 -22.33
CA ILE A 1271 16.95 4.60 -22.40
C ILE A 1271 18.43 4.85 -22.72
N GLY A 1272 18.73 5.63 -23.75
CA GLY A 1272 20.08 6.12 -24.05
C GLY A 1272 20.29 7.53 -23.50
N ILE A 1273 21.45 7.79 -22.90
CA ILE A 1273 21.79 9.11 -22.33
C ILE A 1273 22.99 9.67 -23.07
N TRP A 1274 22.78 10.78 -23.75
CA TRP A 1274 23.71 11.38 -24.70
C TRP A 1274 24.22 12.71 -24.17
N LYS A 1275 25.53 12.94 -24.28
CA LYS A 1275 26.14 14.25 -24.07
C LYS A 1275 25.88 15.11 -25.30
N VAL A 1276 25.54 16.37 -25.04
CA VAL A 1276 25.25 17.35 -26.10
C VAL A 1276 26.52 17.96 -26.70
N GLU A 1277 27.59 18.04 -25.91
CA GLU A 1277 28.87 18.65 -26.31
C GLU A 1277 29.58 17.89 -27.44
#